data_AF-A0A3C2D4F4-F1
#
_entry.id   AF-A0A3C2D4F4-F1
#
_cell.length_a   1.000
_cell.length_b   1.000
_cell.length_c   1.000
_cell.angle_alpha   90.00
_cell.angle_beta   90.00
_cell.angle_gamma   90.00
#
_symmetry.space_group_name_H-M   'P 1'
#
loop_
_entity.id
_entity.type
_entity.pdbx_description
1 polymer ?
#
loop_
_entity_poly.entity_id
_entity_poly.type
_entity_poly.pdbx_seq_one_letter_code
_entity_poly.pdbx_strand_id
1 'polypeptide(L)'
;MNKFENFTGLYPISKTLRFELIPQGKTLEYIEKSEILENDNYRAEKYEEVKDIIDGYHKWFINETLHDLHINWSELKVALENNRIEKSDASKKELQRVQKIKREEIYNAFIEHEAFQYLFKENLLSDLLPIQIEQSEDLDAEKKKQAVETFNRFSTYFTGFHENRKNIYSKEGISTSVTYRIVHDNFPKFLENMKVFEILRNECPEVISDTANELAPFIDGVRIEDIFLIDFFNSTFSQNGIDYYNRILGGVTTETGEKYRGINEFTNLYRQQHPEFGKSKKATKMVVLFKQILSDRDTLSFIPEMFGNDKQVQNSIQLFYNREISQFENEGVKTDVCTALATLTSKIAEFDTEKIYIQQPELPNVSQRLFGSWNELNACLFKYAELKFGTAEKVANRKKIDKWLKSDLFSFTELNKALEFSGKDERIENYFSETGIFAQLVKTGFDEAQSILETEYTSEVHLKDQQTDIEKIKTFLDALQNLMHLLKSLCVSEEADRDAAFYNEFDMLYNQLKLVVPLYNKVRNYITQKLFRSDKIKIYFENKGQFLGGWVDSQTENSDNGTQAGGYIFRKENVINEYDYYLGICSDPKLFRRTTIVSENDRSSFERLDYYQLKTASVYGNSYCGKHPYTEDKNELVNSIDRFVHLSGNNILIEKIAKDKVKSNPTTNTPSGYLNFIHREAPNTYECLLQDENFVSLNQRVVSALKATLATLVRVPKALVYAKKDYHLFSEIINDIDELSYEKAFSYFPVSQTEFENSSNRTIKPLLLFKISNKDLSFAENFEKGNRQKIGKKNLHTLYFEALMKGNQDTIDIGTGMVFHRVKSLNYNEKTLKYGHHSTQLNEKFSYPIIKDKRFASDKFLFHLSTEINYKEKRKPLNNSIIEFLTNNPDINIIGLDRGERHLIYLTLINQKGEILRQKTFNIVGNTNYHEKLNQREKERDNARKSWATIGKIKELKEGFLSLVIHEIAKIMVENNAIVVLEDLNFGFKRGRFKVEKQIYQKFEKMLIDKLNYLVFKDKKANEAGGVLKGYQLAEKFESFQKMGKQSGFLFYVPAAYTSKIDPTTGFVNMLNLNYTNMKDAQTLLSGMDKISFNADANYFEFELDYEKFKTNQTDHTNKWTICTVGEKRFTYNSATKETTTVNVTEDLKKLLDKFEVKYSNGDNIKDEICRQTDAKFFEIILWLLKLTMQMRNSNTKTEEDFILSPVKNSNGEFFRSNDDANGIWPADADANGAYHIALKGLYLVKECFNKNEKSLKIEHKNWFKFAQTRFNGSLTKNG
;
A
#
# COMPACT_ATOMS: atom_id res chain seq x y z
N MET A 1 -28.66 -26.68 -8.92
CA MET A 1 -28.67 -25.21 -9.14
C MET A 1 -27.31 -24.76 -9.68
N ASN A 2 -27.30 -23.82 -10.63
CA ASN A 2 -26.10 -23.16 -11.17
C ASN A 2 -25.36 -22.39 -10.07
N LYS A 3 -24.31 -22.99 -9.49
CA LYS A 3 -23.61 -22.45 -8.30
C LYS A 3 -22.96 -21.07 -8.53
N PHE A 4 -22.34 -20.86 -9.69
CA PHE A 4 -21.65 -19.60 -10.02
C PHE A 4 -21.76 -19.18 -11.50
N GLU A 5 -22.48 -19.93 -12.34
CA GLU A 5 -22.45 -19.74 -13.80
C GLU A 5 -22.99 -18.38 -14.26
N ASN A 6 -23.94 -17.84 -13.50
CA ASN A 6 -24.57 -16.54 -13.75
C ASN A 6 -23.63 -15.35 -13.46
N PHE A 7 -22.47 -15.58 -12.85
CA PHE A 7 -21.50 -14.55 -12.51
C PHE A 7 -20.33 -14.54 -13.51
N THR A 8 -20.65 -14.48 -14.79
CA THR A 8 -19.71 -14.31 -15.92
C THR A 8 -20.22 -13.18 -16.81
N GLY A 9 -19.33 -12.47 -17.54
CA GLY A 9 -19.75 -11.39 -18.45
C GLY A 9 -20.52 -10.25 -17.77
N LEU A 10 -20.05 -9.78 -16.61
CA LEU A 10 -20.71 -8.74 -15.80
C LEU A 10 -20.12 -7.34 -16.01
N TYR A 11 -18.81 -7.23 -16.22
CA TYR A 11 -18.14 -5.95 -16.44
C TYR A 11 -16.75 -6.11 -17.09
N PRO A 12 -16.25 -5.07 -17.78
CA PRO A 12 -14.99 -5.12 -18.51
C PRO A 12 -13.75 -5.02 -17.60
N ILE A 13 -12.69 -5.74 -17.99
CA ILE A 13 -11.42 -5.83 -17.27
C ILE A 13 -10.24 -5.68 -18.23
N SER A 14 -9.41 -4.68 -17.98
CA SER A 14 -8.17 -4.47 -18.71
C SER A 14 -7.05 -5.36 -18.15
N LYS A 15 -6.25 -5.96 -19.04
CA LYS A 15 -5.02 -6.70 -18.72
C LYS A 15 -3.90 -6.31 -19.66
N THR A 16 -2.65 -6.48 -19.22
CA THR A 16 -1.46 -6.33 -20.07
C THR A 16 -0.74 -7.66 -20.19
N LEU A 17 -0.66 -8.16 -21.41
CA LEU A 17 0.10 -9.34 -21.80
C LEU A 17 1.53 -8.91 -22.13
N ARG A 18 2.53 -9.71 -21.74
CA ARG A 18 3.95 -9.35 -21.86
C ARG A 18 4.72 -10.50 -22.50
N PHE A 19 5.50 -10.19 -23.52
CA PHE A 19 6.23 -11.14 -24.36
C PHE A 19 7.67 -10.66 -24.58
N GLU A 20 8.54 -11.60 -24.94
CA GLU A 20 9.81 -11.31 -25.58
C GLU A 20 9.58 -11.11 -27.08
N LEU A 21 10.32 -10.18 -27.69
CA LEU A 21 10.40 -10.00 -29.13
C LEU A 21 11.77 -10.51 -29.59
N ILE A 22 11.77 -11.49 -30.49
CA ILE A 22 12.99 -12.07 -31.04
C ILE A 22 13.16 -11.55 -32.48
N PRO A 23 14.16 -10.71 -32.77
CA PRO A 23 14.36 -10.18 -34.12
C PRO A 23 14.58 -11.31 -35.13
N GLN A 24 14.04 -11.17 -36.34
CA GLN A 24 14.09 -12.16 -37.42
C GLN A 24 14.85 -11.61 -38.63
N GLY A 25 15.57 -12.48 -39.35
CA GLY A 25 16.34 -12.10 -40.54
C GLY A 25 17.35 -10.97 -40.25
N LYS A 26 17.38 -9.94 -41.10
CA LYS A 26 18.28 -8.78 -40.98
C LYS A 26 17.82 -7.73 -39.95
N THR A 27 16.73 -7.96 -39.22
CA THR A 27 16.14 -6.97 -38.30
C THR A 27 17.15 -6.46 -37.26
N LEU A 28 17.92 -7.36 -36.63
CA LEU A 28 18.91 -6.95 -35.63
C LEU A 28 20.06 -6.17 -36.27
N GLU A 29 20.58 -6.64 -37.41
CA GLU A 29 21.63 -5.97 -38.17
C GLU A 29 21.23 -4.53 -38.55
N TYR A 30 19.98 -4.32 -38.97
CA TYR A 30 19.48 -2.96 -39.25
C TYR A 30 19.41 -2.10 -37.99
N ILE A 31 18.97 -2.65 -36.87
CA ILE A 31 18.89 -1.91 -35.60
C ILE A 31 20.29 -1.53 -35.12
N GLU A 32 21.29 -2.41 -35.26
CA GLU A 32 22.67 -2.16 -34.88
C GLU A 32 23.38 -1.17 -35.82
N LYS A 33 23.04 -1.17 -37.11
CA LYS A 33 23.58 -0.23 -38.10
C LYS A 33 22.86 1.12 -38.12
N SER A 34 21.74 1.25 -37.40
CA SER A 34 20.98 2.49 -37.30
C SER A 34 21.16 3.10 -35.92
N GLU A 35 20.97 4.42 -35.82
CA GLU A 35 21.04 5.14 -34.54
C GLU A 35 19.72 5.02 -33.75
N ILE A 36 18.89 4.00 -34.00
CA ILE A 36 17.55 3.87 -33.40
C ILE A 36 17.64 3.76 -31.88
N LEU A 37 18.48 2.85 -31.38
CA LEU A 37 18.60 2.60 -29.94
C LEU A 37 19.26 3.79 -29.22
N GLU A 38 20.25 4.43 -29.84
CA GLU A 38 20.94 5.59 -29.29
C GLU A 38 19.99 6.78 -29.17
N ASN A 39 19.22 7.08 -30.22
CA ASN A 39 18.23 8.16 -30.21
C ASN A 39 17.10 7.94 -29.19
N ASP A 40 16.58 6.71 -29.08
CA ASP A 40 15.54 6.40 -28.08
C ASP A 40 16.11 6.36 -26.65
N ASN A 41 17.38 5.98 -26.46
CA ASN A 41 18.04 6.07 -25.16
C ASN A 41 18.26 7.53 -24.74
N TYR A 42 18.78 8.37 -25.64
CA TYR A 42 18.92 9.80 -25.40
C TYR A 42 17.57 10.44 -25.04
N ARG A 43 16.49 10.08 -25.74
CA ARG A 43 15.15 10.56 -25.41
C ARG A 43 14.67 10.05 -24.05
N ALA A 44 14.96 8.80 -23.69
CA ALA A 44 14.58 8.26 -22.38
C ALA A 44 15.33 8.95 -21.22
N GLU A 45 16.58 9.32 -21.41
CA GLU A 45 17.37 10.11 -20.45
C GLU A 45 16.79 11.52 -20.30
N LYS A 46 16.56 12.22 -21.42
CA LYS A 46 15.95 13.57 -21.43
C LYS A 46 14.52 13.60 -20.90
N TYR A 47 13.79 12.48 -20.97
CA TYR A 47 12.43 12.38 -20.43
C TYR A 47 12.37 12.62 -18.92
N GLU A 48 13.35 12.11 -18.16
CA GLU A 48 13.38 12.32 -16.71
C GLU A 48 13.69 13.78 -16.38
N GLU A 49 14.65 14.40 -17.09
CA GLU A 49 14.96 15.83 -16.97
C GLU A 49 13.73 16.71 -17.27
N VAL A 50 13.01 16.44 -18.36
CA VAL A 50 11.82 17.21 -18.75
C VAL A 50 10.65 16.98 -17.78
N LYS A 51 10.51 15.80 -17.17
CA LYS A 51 9.51 15.57 -16.11
C LYS A 51 9.76 16.47 -14.91
N ASP A 52 11.02 16.63 -14.50
CA ASP A 52 11.38 17.50 -13.38
C ASP A 52 11.11 18.98 -13.71
N ILE A 53 11.36 19.39 -14.96
CA ILE A 53 11.00 20.73 -15.47
C ILE A 53 9.48 20.95 -15.42
N ILE A 54 8.69 20.01 -15.95
CA ILE A 54 7.21 20.08 -15.90
C ILE A 54 6.72 20.10 -14.45
N ASP A 55 7.32 19.32 -13.55
CA ASP A 55 6.96 19.32 -12.14
C ASP A 55 7.29 20.64 -11.46
N GLY A 56 8.42 21.26 -11.81
CA GLY A 56 8.76 22.63 -11.42
C GLY A 56 7.66 23.62 -11.81
N TYR A 57 7.20 23.57 -13.06
CA TYR A 57 6.09 24.42 -13.53
C TYR A 57 4.80 24.17 -12.74
N HIS A 58 4.41 22.90 -12.54
CA HIS A 58 3.22 22.57 -11.78
C HIS A 58 3.30 23.03 -10.32
N LYS A 59 4.47 22.92 -9.67
CA LYS A 59 4.71 23.43 -8.31
C LYS A 59 4.53 24.94 -8.25
N TRP A 60 5.15 25.67 -9.18
CA TRP A 60 5.00 27.11 -9.31
C TRP A 60 3.53 27.49 -9.50
N PHE A 61 2.84 26.89 -10.47
CA PHE A 61 1.43 27.14 -10.76
C PHE A 61 0.52 26.89 -9.54
N ILE A 62 0.73 25.79 -8.81
CA ILE A 62 -0.03 25.48 -7.59
C ILE A 62 0.22 26.54 -6.53
N ASN A 63 1.48 26.92 -6.31
CA ASN A 63 1.82 27.93 -5.31
C ASN A 63 1.19 29.28 -5.66
N GLU A 64 1.36 29.73 -6.89
CA GLU A 64 0.82 30.99 -7.41
C GLU A 64 -0.70 31.06 -7.25
N THR A 65 -1.41 29.99 -7.63
CA THR A 65 -2.88 29.97 -7.55
C THR A 65 -3.39 29.94 -6.10
N LEU A 66 -2.63 29.34 -5.17
CA LEU A 66 -3.07 29.12 -3.80
C LEU A 66 -2.60 30.20 -2.82
N HIS A 67 -1.58 30.99 -3.16
CA HIS A 67 -0.95 31.95 -2.25
C HIS A 67 -1.96 32.97 -1.70
N ASP A 68 -2.78 33.53 -2.60
CA ASP A 68 -3.76 34.58 -2.26
C ASP A 68 -5.20 34.04 -2.13
N LEU A 69 -5.38 32.71 -2.17
CA LEU A 69 -6.71 32.11 -2.13
C LEU A 69 -7.29 32.16 -0.71
N HIS A 70 -8.41 32.87 -0.56
CA HIS A 70 -9.13 32.94 0.71
C HIS A 70 -10.44 32.15 0.68
N ILE A 71 -10.60 31.21 1.62
CA ILE A 71 -11.79 30.38 1.76
C ILE A 71 -12.35 30.50 3.18
N ASN A 72 -13.68 30.57 3.30
CA ASN A 72 -14.37 30.48 4.59
C ASN A 72 -14.57 29.00 4.98
N TRP A 73 -14.03 28.63 6.13
CA TRP A 73 -13.99 27.24 6.62
C TRP A 73 -15.08 26.91 7.66
N SER A 74 -15.90 27.88 8.05
CA SER A 74 -16.86 27.75 9.15
C SER A 74 -17.88 26.64 8.92
N GLU A 75 -18.45 26.55 7.71
CA GLU A 75 -19.42 25.50 7.37
C GLU A 75 -18.81 24.10 7.48
N LEU A 76 -17.56 23.93 7.04
CA LEU A 76 -16.89 22.63 7.09
C LEU A 76 -16.54 22.25 8.53
N LYS A 77 -16.14 23.21 9.37
CA LYS A 77 -15.94 22.99 10.81
C LYS A 77 -17.22 22.44 11.46
N VAL A 78 -18.35 23.11 11.24
CA VAL A 78 -19.66 22.71 11.80
C VAL A 78 -20.06 21.31 11.31
N ALA A 79 -19.93 21.04 10.00
CA ALA A 79 -20.29 19.74 9.44
C ALA A 79 -19.41 18.60 9.99
N LEU A 80 -18.11 18.85 10.20
CA LEU A 80 -17.19 17.89 10.82
C LEU A 80 -17.56 17.60 12.27
N GLU A 81 -17.87 18.63 13.05
CA GLU A 81 -18.24 18.51 14.46
C GLU A 81 -19.56 17.77 14.65
N ASN A 82 -20.59 18.13 13.87
CA ASN A 82 -21.89 17.45 13.90
C ASN A 82 -21.76 15.97 13.54
N ASN A 83 -21.00 15.63 12.49
CA ASN A 83 -20.78 14.23 12.11
C ASN A 83 -19.98 13.44 13.17
N ARG A 84 -19.05 14.08 13.90
CA ARG A 84 -18.33 13.45 15.02
C ARG A 84 -19.26 13.12 16.20
N ILE A 85 -20.26 13.97 16.44
CA ILE A 85 -21.22 13.83 17.55
C ILE A 85 -22.34 12.84 17.18
N GLU A 86 -23.05 13.10 16.08
CA GLU A 86 -24.24 12.34 15.69
C GLU A 86 -23.93 10.96 15.11
N LYS A 87 -22.84 10.84 14.34
CA LYS A 87 -22.42 9.60 13.65
C LYS A 87 -23.55 8.94 12.84
N SER A 88 -24.42 9.77 12.26
CA SER A 88 -25.61 9.37 11.50
C SER A 88 -25.32 9.37 9.99
N ASP A 89 -26.11 8.62 9.20
CA ASP A 89 -25.98 8.68 7.74
C ASP A 89 -26.33 10.07 7.17
N ALA A 90 -27.22 10.82 7.85
CA ALA A 90 -27.57 12.19 7.48
C ALA A 90 -26.40 13.16 7.69
N SER A 91 -25.81 13.20 8.88
CA SER A 91 -24.63 14.06 9.16
C SER A 91 -23.43 13.70 8.28
N LYS A 92 -23.25 12.41 7.96
CA LYS A 92 -22.21 11.96 7.01
C LYS A 92 -22.45 12.48 5.60
N LYS A 93 -23.69 12.44 5.10
CA LYS A 93 -24.05 12.97 3.78
C LYS A 93 -23.84 14.49 3.72
N GLU A 94 -24.20 15.20 4.78
CA GLU A 94 -24.00 16.65 4.85
C GLU A 94 -22.52 17.02 4.87
N LEU A 95 -21.70 16.31 5.66
CA LEU A 95 -20.24 16.47 5.62
C LEU A 95 -19.69 16.24 4.20
N GLN A 96 -20.13 15.19 3.51
CA GLN A 96 -19.70 14.91 2.14
C GLN A 96 -20.11 16.02 1.16
N ARG A 97 -21.30 16.61 1.34
CA ARG A 97 -21.78 17.74 0.55
C ARG A 97 -20.90 18.98 0.75
N VAL A 98 -20.67 19.39 1.99
CA VAL A 98 -19.84 20.58 2.30
C VAL A 98 -18.39 20.37 1.86
N GLN A 99 -17.82 19.18 2.08
CA GLN A 99 -16.50 18.84 1.57
C GLN A 99 -16.42 18.95 0.05
N LYS A 100 -17.47 18.57 -0.69
CA LYS A 100 -17.51 18.70 -2.14
C LYS A 100 -17.45 20.17 -2.54
N ILE A 101 -18.27 21.02 -1.91
CA ILE A 101 -18.31 22.47 -2.17
C ILE A 101 -16.92 23.09 -1.95
N LYS A 102 -16.27 22.81 -0.82
CA LYS A 102 -14.93 23.37 -0.54
C LYS A 102 -13.85 22.89 -1.51
N ARG A 103 -13.96 21.69 -2.08
CA ARG A 103 -13.07 21.24 -3.17
C ARG A 103 -13.37 21.95 -4.49
N GLU A 104 -14.64 22.24 -4.78
CA GLU A 104 -15.04 22.98 -5.97
C GLU A 104 -14.57 24.44 -5.91
N GLU A 105 -14.63 25.10 -4.76
CA GLU A 105 -14.07 26.45 -4.55
C GLU A 105 -12.57 26.51 -4.90
N ILE A 106 -11.76 25.57 -4.38
CA ILE A 106 -10.32 25.49 -4.70
C ILE A 106 -10.09 25.15 -6.18
N TYR A 107 -10.89 24.23 -6.73
CA TYR A 107 -10.79 23.86 -8.14
C TYR A 107 -11.07 25.04 -9.07
N ASN A 108 -12.03 25.89 -8.72
CA ASN A 108 -12.38 27.05 -9.52
C ASN A 108 -11.21 28.04 -9.63
N ALA A 109 -10.43 28.22 -8.55
CA ALA A 109 -9.21 29.02 -8.61
C ALA A 109 -8.21 28.51 -9.66
N PHE A 110 -8.06 27.18 -9.82
CA PHE A 110 -7.18 26.61 -10.85
C PHE A 110 -7.70 26.86 -12.27
N ILE A 111 -9.00 26.71 -12.53
CA ILE A 111 -9.54 26.84 -13.89
C ILE A 111 -9.61 28.30 -14.36
N GLU A 112 -9.70 29.26 -13.42
CA GLU A 112 -9.72 30.69 -13.73
C GLU A 112 -8.34 31.20 -14.17
N HIS A 113 -7.26 30.53 -13.78
CA HIS A 113 -5.92 30.87 -14.23
C HIS A 113 -5.69 30.46 -15.70
N GLU A 114 -5.27 31.41 -16.55
CA GLU A 114 -5.19 31.24 -18.01
C GLU A 114 -4.31 30.05 -18.47
N ALA A 115 -3.18 29.81 -17.80
CA ALA A 115 -2.28 28.70 -18.08
C ALA A 115 -2.91 27.29 -17.93
N PHE A 116 -3.99 27.15 -17.15
CA PHE A 116 -4.54 25.83 -16.80
C PHE A 116 -4.98 25.00 -18.02
N GLN A 117 -5.54 25.66 -19.04
CA GLN A 117 -6.02 24.99 -20.25
C GLN A 117 -4.89 24.36 -21.11
N TYR A 118 -3.64 24.76 -20.86
CA TYR A 118 -2.45 24.33 -21.59
C TYR A 118 -1.59 23.33 -20.82
N LEU A 119 -1.73 23.24 -19.48
CA LEU A 119 -0.93 22.39 -18.58
C LEU A 119 -0.87 20.90 -18.95
N PHE A 120 -1.83 20.40 -19.72
CA PHE A 120 -1.94 18.98 -20.07
C PHE A 120 -1.91 18.75 -21.59
N LYS A 121 -1.46 19.74 -22.35
CA LYS A 121 -1.42 19.75 -23.81
C LYS A 121 0.01 19.98 -24.31
N GLU A 122 0.19 19.84 -25.62
CA GLU A 122 1.46 20.11 -26.30
C GLU A 122 1.98 21.53 -26.07
N ASN A 123 1.07 22.51 -25.92
CA ASN A 123 1.38 23.90 -25.60
C ASN A 123 2.20 24.09 -24.32
N LEU A 124 2.13 23.16 -23.36
CA LEU A 124 3.01 23.19 -22.20
C LEU A 124 4.48 23.14 -22.64
N LEU A 125 4.81 22.22 -23.54
CA LEU A 125 6.18 21.99 -24.00
C LEU A 125 6.61 23.05 -25.03
N SER A 126 5.72 23.43 -25.95
CA SER A 126 6.06 24.34 -27.04
C SER A 126 6.07 25.81 -26.65
N ASP A 127 5.24 26.20 -25.67
CA ASP A 127 4.96 27.61 -25.38
C ASP A 127 5.29 27.96 -23.93
N LEU A 128 4.65 27.31 -22.95
CA LEU A 128 4.75 27.71 -21.54
C LEU A 128 6.13 27.48 -20.92
N LEU A 129 6.69 26.27 -21.06
CA LEU A 129 7.99 25.94 -20.46
C LEU A 129 9.13 26.78 -21.05
N PRO A 130 9.26 26.96 -22.39
CA PRO A 130 10.30 27.81 -22.95
C PRO A 130 10.26 29.25 -22.41
N ILE A 131 9.07 29.85 -22.33
CA ILE A 131 8.89 31.21 -21.79
C ILE A 131 9.36 31.28 -20.33
N GLN A 132 8.96 30.32 -19.49
CA GLN A 132 9.36 30.33 -18.07
C GLN A 132 10.87 30.10 -17.90
N ILE A 133 11.47 29.22 -18.71
CA ILE A 133 12.92 28.96 -18.68
C ILE A 133 13.70 30.22 -19.06
N GLU A 134 13.28 30.92 -20.13
CA GLU A 134 13.92 32.16 -20.59
C GLU A 134 13.79 33.31 -19.58
N GLN A 135 12.71 33.34 -18.80
CA GLN A 135 12.49 34.33 -17.74
C GLN A 135 13.22 34.01 -16.43
N SER A 136 13.79 32.82 -16.28
CA SER A 136 14.49 32.40 -15.06
C SER A 136 15.98 32.83 -15.08
N GLU A 137 16.52 33.23 -13.93
CA GLU A 137 17.97 33.49 -13.75
C GLU A 137 18.80 32.20 -13.60
N ASP A 138 18.36 31.09 -14.20
CA ASP A 138 18.98 29.78 -14.04
C ASP A 138 20.20 29.62 -14.97
N LEU A 139 21.36 29.29 -14.39
CA LEU A 139 22.61 29.06 -15.12
C LEU A 139 22.52 27.89 -16.12
N ASP A 140 21.57 26.96 -15.94
CA ASP A 140 21.34 25.82 -16.84
C ASP A 140 20.14 26.00 -17.80
N ALA A 141 19.59 27.22 -17.94
CA ALA A 141 18.41 27.50 -18.76
C ALA A 141 18.50 26.96 -20.21
N GLU A 142 19.65 27.16 -20.88
CA GLU A 142 19.86 26.70 -22.25
C GLU A 142 19.81 25.16 -22.37
N LYS A 143 20.37 24.44 -21.39
CA LYS A 143 20.31 22.96 -21.36
C LYS A 143 18.88 22.47 -21.18
N LYS A 144 18.12 23.11 -20.27
CA LYS A 144 16.70 22.80 -20.03
C LYS A 144 15.86 23.02 -21.28
N LYS A 145 16.11 24.11 -22.02
CA LYS A 145 15.45 24.41 -23.28
C LYS A 145 15.69 23.32 -24.34
N GLN A 146 16.94 22.94 -24.54
CA GLN A 146 17.31 21.85 -25.47
C GLN A 146 16.67 20.50 -25.10
N ALA A 147 16.57 20.21 -23.79
CA ALA A 147 15.89 19.02 -23.31
C ALA A 147 14.39 19.02 -23.66
N VAL A 148 13.69 20.16 -23.48
CA VAL A 148 12.27 20.31 -23.85
C VAL A 148 12.06 20.19 -25.35
N GLU A 149 12.90 20.84 -26.16
CA GLU A 149 12.80 20.83 -27.63
C GLU A 149 12.92 19.41 -28.25
N THR A 150 13.64 18.51 -27.57
CA THR A 150 13.74 17.08 -27.94
C THR A 150 12.36 16.40 -28.06
N PHE A 151 11.32 16.95 -27.40
CA PHE A 151 9.96 16.39 -27.35
C PHE A 151 8.92 17.12 -28.19
N ASN A 152 9.28 18.13 -28.98
CA ASN A 152 8.31 18.90 -29.79
C ASN A 152 7.47 18.01 -30.75
N ARG A 153 8.01 16.88 -31.22
CA ARG A 153 7.27 15.90 -32.06
C ARG A 153 6.82 14.64 -31.30
N PHE A 154 7.00 14.64 -29.98
CA PHE A 154 6.76 13.52 -29.07
C PHE A 154 5.96 13.95 -27.83
N SER A 155 5.11 14.98 -27.93
CA SER A 155 4.25 15.44 -26.82
C SER A 155 3.40 14.31 -26.22
N THR A 156 2.92 13.37 -27.05
CA THR A 156 2.17 12.19 -26.61
C THR A 156 2.99 11.18 -25.80
N TYR A 157 4.31 11.31 -25.75
CA TYR A 157 5.17 10.56 -24.82
C TYR A 157 4.79 10.85 -23.35
N PHE A 158 4.25 12.05 -23.08
CA PHE A 158 3.82 12.49 -21.76
C PHE A 158 2.34 12.22 -21.46
N THR A 159 1.54 11.59 -22.34
CA THR A 159 0.09 11.42 -22.11
C THR A 159 -0.22 10.75 -20.76
N GLY A 160 0.45 9.64 -20.43
CA GLY A 160 0.28 8.98 -19.14
C GLY A 160 0.74 9.84 -17.95
N PHE A 161 1.75 10.68 -18.16
CA PHE A 161 2.24 11.63 -17.16
C PHE A 161 1.26 12.77 -16.94
N HIS A 162 0.70 13.36 -18.00
CA HIS A 162 -0.33 14.39 -17.93
C HIS A 162 -1.61 13.89 -17.28
N GLU A 163 -2.06 12.66 -17.54
CA GLU A 163 -3.22 12.09 -16.83
C GLU A 163 -2.95 11.96 -15.32
N ASN A 164 -1.73 11.59 -14.93
CA ASN A 164 -1.34 11.60 -13.52
C ASN A 164 -1.34 13.02 -12.93
N ARG A 165 -0.87 14.03 -13.68
CA ARG A 165 -0.88 15.44 -13.25
C ARG A 165 -2.28 16.03 -13.19
N LYS A 166 -3.17 15.67 -14.10
CA LYS A 166 -4.58 16.09 -14.09
C LYS A 166 -5.30 15.67 -12.81
N ASN A 167 -4.97 14.50 -12.27
CA ASN A 167 -5.50 14.03 -10.98
C ASN A 167 -5.10 14.92 -9.79
N ILE A 168 -3.99 15.67 -9.88
CA ILE A 168 -3.55 16.61 -8.83
C ILE A 168 -4.56 17.75 -8.68
N TYR A 169 -5.18 18.18 -9.77
CA TYR A 169 -6.12 19.28 -9.78
C TYR A 169 -7.58 18.84 -9.70
N SER A 170 -7.87 17.56 -9.48
CA SER A 170 -9.26 17.07 -9.51
C SER A 170 -10.11 17.67 -8.37
N LYS A 171 -11.35 18.07 -8.69
CA LYS A 171 -12.41 18.39 -7.71
C LYS A 171 -13.03 17.15 -7.05
N GLU A 172 -12.82 15.98 -7.65
CA GLU A 172 -13.32 14.72 -7.11
C GLU A 172 -12.65 14.39 -5.78
N GLY A 173 -13.33 13.60 -4.95
CA GLY A 173 -12.82 13.20 -3.63
C GLY A 173 -11.70 12.15 -3.70
N ILE A 174 -10.58 12.46 -4.38
CA ILE A 174 -9.45 11.55 -4.59
C ILE A 174 -8.20 12.00 -3.83
N SER A 175 -7.54 11.07 -3.12
CA SER A 175 -6.41 11.41 -2.22
C SER A 175 -5.16 11.98 -2.90
N THR A 176 -5.08 11.91 -4.22
CA THR A 176 -3.97 12.44 -5.03
C THR A 176 -4.15 13.90 -5.39
N SER A 177 -5.32 14.51 -5.13
CA SER A 177 -5.57 15.91 -5.48
C SER A 177 -5.19 16.88 -4.37
N VAL A 178 -4.79 18.09 -4.76
CA VAL A 178 -4.52 19.24 -3.89
C VAL A 178 -5.79 19.64 -3.13
N THR A 179 -6.94 19.66 -3.83
CA THR A 179 -8.24 19.98 -3.22
C THR A 179 -8.58 19.00 -2.10
N TYR A 180 -8.28 17.70 -2.26
CA TYR A 180 -8.48 16.70 -1.22
C TYR A 180 -7.49 16.87 -0.07
N ARG A 181 -6.20 17.09 -0.36
CA ARG A 181 -5.16 17.32 0.66
C ARG A 181 -5.52 18.48 1.57
N ILE A 182 -6.05 19.57 1.03
CA ILE A 182 -6.47 20.73 1.82
C ILE A 182 -7.73 20.39 2.64
N VAL A 183 -8.80 19.90 1.99
CA VAL A 183 -10.14 19.76 2.60
C VAL A 183 -10.29 18.54 3.52
N HIS A 184 -9.76 17.38 3.12
CA HIS A 184 -9.97 16.10 3.82
C HIS A 184 -8.83 15.73 4.76
N ASP A 185 -7.60 16.10 4.42
CA ASP A 185 -6.43 15.74 5.22
C ASP A 185 -6.02 16.86 6.18
N ASN A 186 -5.68 18.04 5.66
CA ASN A 186 -5.05 19.11 6.44
C ASN A 186 -6.05 19.89 7.28
N PHE A 187 -7.23 20.24 6.75
CA PHE A 187 -8.22 21.00 7.54
C PHE A 187 -8.66 20.28 8.82
N PRO A 188 -9.01 18.97 8.80
CA PRO A 188 -9.38 18.27 10.04
C PRO A 188 -8.24 18.15 11.06
N LYS A 189 -6.98 18.12 10.59
CA LYS A 189 -5.79 18.14 11.47
C LYS A 189 -5.60 19.51 12.10
N PHE A 190 -5.71 20.57 11.31
CA PHE A 190 -5.64 21.94 11.76
C PHE A 190 -6.71 22.20 12.84
N LEU A 191 -7.96 21.80 12.59
CA LEU A 191 -9.06 21.91 13.56
C LEU A 191 -8.80 21.14 14.86
N GLU A 192 -8.19 19.96 14.78
CA GLU A 192 -7.80 19.20 15.98
C GLU A 192 -6.70 19.92 16.76
N ASN A 193 -5.71 20.48 16.06
CA ASN A 193 -4.64 21.25 16.70
C ASN A 193 -5.16 22.53 17.36
N MET A 194 -6.15 23.21 16.78
CA MET A 194 -6.82 24.36 17.43
C MET A 194 -7.41 23.95 18.79
N LYS A 195 -8.10 22.81 18.86
CA LYS A 195 -8.67 22.28 20.11
C LYS A 195 -7.59 21.93 21.12
N VAL A 196 -6.52 21.28 20.67
CA VAL A 196 -5.37 20.98 21.53
C VAL A 196 -4.72 22.27 22.03
N PHE A 197 -4.59 23.30 21.17
CA PHE A 197 -4.02 24.60 21.54
C PHE A 197 -4.84 25.27 22.62
N GLU A 198 -6.18 25.27 22.52
CA GLU A 198 -7.07 25.80 23.56
C GLU A 198 -6.89 25.06 24.90
N ILE A 199 -6.75 23.73 24.87
CA ILE A 199 -6.46 22.94 26.08
C ILE A 199 -5.12 23.35 26.69
N LEU A 200 -4.06 23.44 25.88
CA LEU A 200 -2.72 23.81 26.37
C LEU A 200 -2.70 25.23 26.92
N ARG A 201 -3.35 26.19 26.24
CA ARG A 201 -3.45 27.58 26.69
C ARG A 201 -4.14 27.70 28.05
N ASN A 202 -5.17 26.91 28.30
CA ASN A 202 -5.95 26.97 29.54
C ASN A 202 -5.28 26.22 30.70
N GLU A 203 -4.61 25.11 30.42
CA GLU A 203 -4.12 24.18 31.45
C GLU A 203 -2.61 24.28 31.71
N CYS A 204 -1.84 24.75 30.72
CA CYS A 204 -0.38 24.88 30.78
C CYS A 204 0.11 26.05 29.90
N PRO A 205 -0.23 27.31 30.25
CA PRO A 205 0.09 28.48 29.44
C PRO A 205 1.61 28.68 29.22
N GLU A 206 2.44 28.21 30.15
CA GLU A 206 3.91 28.24 30.05
C GLU A 206 4.45 27.54 28.80
N VAL A 207 3.83 26.44 28.37
CA VAL A 207 4.21 25.74 27.12
C VAL A 207 4.14 26.69 25.92
N ILE A 208 3.14 27.57 25.89
CA ILE A 208 2.93 28.51 24.80
C ILE A 208 3.92 29.67 24.89
N SER A 209 4.15 30.23 26.08
CA SER A 209 5.12 31.31 26.26
C SER A 209 6.55 30.86 25.97
N ASP A 210 6.93 29.68 26.43
CA ASP A 210 8.28 29.14 26.25
C ASP A 210 8.53 28.84 24.77
N THR A 211 7.52 28.30 24.06
CA THR A 211 7.61 28.12 22.61
C THR A 211 7.75 29.46 21.88
N ALA A 212 6.97 30.49 22.27
CA ALA A 212 7.04 31.81 21.66
C ALA A 212 8.42 32.45 21.83
N ASN A 213 9.01 32.31 23.02
CA ASN A 213 10.33 32.86 23.33
C ASN A 213 11.44 32.13 22.55
N GLU A 214 11.45 30.80 22.55
CA GLU A 214 12.51 30.01 21.91
C GLU A 214 12.44 30.07 20.37
N LEU A 215 11.22 30.14 19.80
CA LEU A 215 11.04 30.25 18.36
C LEU A 215 10.99 31.68 17.85
N ALA A 216 11.15 32.72 18.69
CA ALA A 216 11.09 34.13 18.29
C ALA A 216 11.87 34.48 17.00
N PRO A 217 13.09 33.95 16.74
CA PRO A 217 13.82 34.21 15.49
C PRO A 217 13.15 33.66 14.22
N PHE A 218 12.12 32.82 14.36
CA PHE A 218 11.54 32.00 13.30
C PHE A 218 10.05 32.24 13.04
N ILE A 219 9.40 33.12 13.82
CA ILE A 219 7.94 33.40 13.75
C ILE A 219 7.60 34.76 13.12
N ASP A 220 8.55 35.44 12.47
CA ASP A 220 8.34 36.66 11.66
C ASP A 220 7.42 37.73 12.30
N GLY A 221 7.44 37.84 13.63
CA GLY A 221 6.58 38.77 14.39
C GLY A 221 5.11 38.37 14.51
N VAL A 222 4.70 37.19 14.00
CA VAL A 222 3.36 36.63 14.16
C VAL A 222 3.20 36.05 15.55
N ARG A 223 2.09 36.38 16.22
CA ARG A 223 1.77 35.79 17.52
C ARG A 223 1.34 34.35 17.35
N ILE A 224 1.84 33.45 18.21
CA ILE A 224 1.50 32.03 18.14
C ILE A 224 -0.02 31.81 18.23
N GLU A 225 -0.75 32.60 19.00
CA GLU A 225 -2.21 32.48 19.12
C GLU A 225 -2.95 32.70 17.80
N ASP A 226 -2.45 33.61 16.95
CA ASP A 226 -3.08 33.95 15.67
C ASP A 226 -2.95 32.80 14.66
N ILE A 227 -1.92 31.96 14.81
CA ILE A 227 -1.63 30.79 13.97
C ILE A 227 -2.66 29.68 14.16
N PHE A 228 -3.33 29.65 15.31
CA PHE A 228 -4.39 28.69 15.64
C PHE A 228 -5.79 29.29 15.52
N LEU A 229 -5.96 30.37 14.75
CA LEU A 229 -7.26 30.85 14.31
C LEU A 229 -7.70 30.14 13.03
N ILE A 230 -9.02 29.97 12.84
CA ILE A 230 -9.57 29.23 11.69
C ILE A 230 -9.13 29.82 10.35
N ASP A 231 -9.07 31.15 10.25
CA ASP A 231 -8.74 31.86 9.00
C ASP A 231 -7.26 31.74 8.64
N PHE A 232 -6.39 31.50 9.62
CA PHE A 232 -4.96 31.25 9.37
C PHE A 232 -4.74 29.97 8.56
N PHE A 233 -5.73 29.05 8.52
CA PHE A 233 -5.62 27.87 7.68
C PHE A 233 -5.43 28.20 6.19
N ASN A 234 -5.92 29.34 5.70
CA ASN A 234 -5.68 29.79 4.33
C ASN A 234 -4.18 29.98 4.04
N SER A 235 -3.41 30.46 5.03
CA SER A 235 -1.95 30.59 4.94
C SER A 235 -1.20 29.25 4.92
N THR A 236 -1.91 28.12 4.98
CA THR A 236 -1.33 26.75 4.98
C THR A 236 -1.69 25.94 3.73
N PHE A 237 -2.14 26.58 2.65
CA PHE A 237 -2.43 25.90 1.39
C PHE A 237 -1.16 25.54 0.60
N SER A 238 -0.16 26.42 0.61
CA SER A 238 1.13 26.18 -0.03
C SER A 238 2.05 25.32 0.84
N GLN A 239 3.08 24.74 0.22
CA GLN A 239 4.09 23.98 0.96
C GLN A 239 4.83 24.85 1.98
N ASN A 240 5.15 26.10 1.61
CA ASN A 240 5.85 27.05 2.49
C ASN A 240 5.02 27.35 3.74
N GLY A 241 3.72 27.56 3.58
CA GLY A 241 2.78 27.74 4.70
C GLY A 241 2.67 26.50 5.60
N ILE A 242 2.64 25.31 5.00
CA ILE A 242 2.62 24.04 5.74
C ILE A 242 3.91 23.84 6.54
N ASP A 243 5.07 24.13 5.94
CA ASP A 243 6.36 23.97 6.60
C ASP A 243 6.55 24.99 7.72
N TYR A 244 6.13 26.25 7.50
CA TYR A 244 6.04 27.27 8.56
C TYR A 244 5.20 26.77 9.75
N TYR A 245 3.99 26.28 9.51
CA TYR A 245 3.12 25.75 10.55
C TYR A 245 3.74 24.53 11.27
N ASN A 246 4.28 23.57 10.52
CA ASN A 246 4.86 22.35 11.09
C ASN A 246 6.14 22.61 11.89
N ARG A 247 6.92 23.64 11.53
CA ARG A 247 8.08 24.10 12.31
C ARG A 247 7.69 24.54 13.71
N ILE A 248 6.60 25.29 13.84
CA ILE A 248 6.09 25.74 15.15
C ILE A 248 5.72 24.53 16.03
N LEU A 249 5.18 23.47 15.41
CA LEU A 249 4.82 22.26 16.14
C LEU A 249 6.03 21.38 16.53
N GLY A 250 7.08 21.33 15.71
CA GLY A 250 8.16 20.33 15.81
C GLY A 250 9.58 20.86 15.95
N GLY A 251 9.76 22.19 16.03
CA GLY A 251 11.03 22.86 16.24
C GLY A 251 11.95 22.92 15.01
N VAL A 252 13.09 23.60 15.14
CA VAL A 252 14.10 23.82 14.10
C VAL A 252 15.46 23.32 14.59
N THR A 253 16.22 22.62 13.74
CA THR A 253 17.59 22.16 14.07
C THR A 253 18.60 22.93 13.23
N THR A 254 19.61 23.54 13.83
CA THR A 254 20.63 24.33 13.12
C THR A 254 21.72 23.45 12.50
N GLU A 255 22.61 24.07 11.72
CA GLU A 255 23.80 23.42 11.14
C GLU A 255 24.78 22.88 12.20
N THR A 256 24.86 23.53 13.36
CA THR A 256 25.68 23.10 14.50
C THR A 256 25.05 21.95 15.30
N GLY A 257 23.83 21.53 14.94
CA GLY A 257 23.07 20.48 15.62
C GLY A 257 22.27 20.95 16.83
N GLU A 258 22.23 22.26 17.09
CA GLU A 258 21.41 22.87 18.14
C GLU A 258 19.92 22.78 17.76
N LYS A 259 19.07 22.49 18.73
CA LYS A 259 17.63 22.24 18.51
C LYS A 259 16.79 23.29 19.23
N TYR A 260 16.15 24.17 18.45
CA TYR A 260 15.04 25.00 18.91
C TYR A 260 13.77 24.16 18.97
N ARG A 261 13.11 24.12 20.13
CA ARG A 261 11.98 23.23 20.41
C ARG A 261 10.65 23.85 19.98
N GLY A 262 9.75 23.00 19.49
CA GLY A 262 8.36 23.37 19.17
C GLY A 262 7.35 22.99 20.26
N ILE A 263 6.07 23.34 20.03
CA ILE A 263 4.97 23.12 20.99
C ILE A 263 4.92 21.66 21.49
N ASN A 264 5.10 20.67 20.60
CA ASN A 264 5.01 19.27 20.98
C ASN A 264 6.13 18.82 21.92
N GLU A 265 7.32 19.40 21.77
CA GLU A 265 8.49 19.07 22.60
C GLU A 265 8.31 19.67 23.99
N PHE A 266 7.93 20.95 24.08
CA PHE A 266 7.59 21.59 25.35
C PHE A 266 6.42 20.90 26.06
N THR A 267 5.38 20.51 25.32
CA THR A 267 4.25 19.78 25.92
C THR A 267 4.69 18.43 26.48
N ASN A 268 5.59 17.72 25.77
CA ASN A 268 6.12 16.44 26.24
C ASN A 268 6.98 16.62 27.51
N LEU A 269 7.82 17.66 27.56
CA LEU A 269 8.60 18.00 28.75
C LEU A 269 7.69 18.33 29.94
N TYR A 270 6.68 19.19 29.74
CA TYR A 270 5.70 19.53 30.78
C TYR A 270 4.98 18.28 31.32
N ARG A 271 4.57 17.35 30.44
CA ARG A 271 3.95 16.07 30.85
C ARG A 271 4.86 15.17 31.68
N GLN A 272 6.17 15.18 31.41
CA GLN A 272 7.14 14.42 32.20
C GLN A 272 7.36 15.04 33.58
N GLN A 273 7.28 16.37 33.66
CA GLN A 273 7.41 17.12 34.92
C GLN A 273 6.12 17.07 35.77
N HIS A 274 4.94 16.92 35.14
CA HIS A 274 3.62 16.90 35.78
C HIS A 274 2.84 15.59 35.50
N PRO A 275 3.14 14.48 36.21
CA PRO A 275 2.55 13.16 35.94
C PRO A 275 1.02 13.09 36.08
N GLU A 276 0.42 13.94 36.93
CA GLU A 276 -1.03 14.09 37.09
C GLU A 276 -1.70 14.59 35.81
N PHE A 277 -1.09 15.56 35.13
CA PHE A 277 -1.54 16.01 33.81
C PHE A 277 -1.35 14.90 32.77
N GLY A 278 -0.23 14.18 32.83
CA GLY A 278 0.05 13.03 31.96
C GLY A 278 -0.97 11.88 32.07
N LYS A 279 -1.56 11.66 33.26
CA LYS A 279 -2.58 10.64 33.54
C LYS A 279 -3.99 11.01 33.07
N SER A 280 -4.26 12.29 32.76
CA SER A 280 -5.60 12.82 32.47
C SER A 280 -6.26 12.30 31.17
N LYS A 281 -5.59 11.44 30.37
CA LYS A 281 -6.01 10.97 29.03
C LYS A 281 -6.39 12.08 28.03
N LYS A 282 -6.17 13.36 28.35
CA LYS A 282 -6.43 14.50 27.45
C LYS A 282 -5.49 14.42 26.24
N ALA A 283 -6.02 14.78 25.06
CA ALA A 283 -5.21 14.90 23.85
C ALA A 283 -4.33 16.15 23.96
N THR A 284 -3.01 15.95 24.05
CA THR A 284 -2.03 17.02 24.30
C THR A 284 -1.00 17.15 23.18
N LYS A 285 -0.96 16.19 22.24
CA LYS A 285 -0.02 16.21 21.13
C LYS A 285 -0.69 16.74 19.86
N MET A 286 -0.13 17.79 19.29
CA MET A 286 -0.53 18.32 18.00
C MET A 286 0.02 17.48 16.85
N VAL A 287 -0.73 17.44 15.76
CA VAL A 287 -0.43 16.63 14.58
C VAL A 287 0.03 17.52 13.45
N VAL A 288 1.18 17.21 12.86
CA VAL A 288 1.69 17.91 11.67
C VAL A 288 0.73 17.78 10.50
N LEU A 289 0.62 18.86 9.73
CA LEU A 289 -0.05 18.88 8.43
C LEU A 289 0.74 18.04 7.43
N PHE A 290 0.05 17.40 6.51
CA PHE A 290 0.71 16.71 5.41
C PHE A 290 1.25 17.73 4.41
N LYS A 291 2.41 17.42 3.82
CA LYS A 291 3.00 18.22 2.72
C LYS A 291 1.98 18.45 1.61
N GLN A 292 2.11 19.50 0.82
CA GLN A 292 1.27 19.67 -0.37
C GLN A 292 1.64 18.64 -1.44
N ILE A 293 0.71 18.38 -2.36
CA ILE A 293 0.94 17.47 -3.50
C ILE A 293 2.04 18.05 -4.39
N LEU A 294 2.91 17.17 -4.91
CA LEU A 294 4.06 17.47 -5.78
C LEU A 294 5.22 18.23 -5.12
N SER A 295 5.02 18.88 -3.98
CA SER A 295 6.07 19.67 -3.32
C SER A 295 7.18 18.84 -2.67
N ASP A 296 8.38 19.40 -2.71
CA ASP A 296 9.54 18.97 -1.94
C ASP A 296 9.49 19.61 -0.54
N ARG A 297 10.22 19.06 0.43
CA ARG A 297 10.32 19.68 1.76
C ARG A 297 11.52 20.61 1.75
N ASP A 298 11.30 21.90 2.01
CA ASP A 298 12.37 22.78 2.43
C ASP A 298 12.58 22.55 3.92
N THR A 299 13.47 21.62 4.27
CA THR A 299 13.87 21.48 5.66
C THR A 299 14.90 22.56 5.97
N LEU A 300 14.53 23.57 6.76
CA LEU A 300 15.50 24.45 7.44
C LEU A 300 16.41 23.67 8.42
N SER A 301 16.11 22.39 8.68
CA SER A 301 17.06 21.48 9.32
C SER A 301 18.15 21.10 8.35
N PHE A 302 19.40 21.34 8.74
CA PHE A 302 20.59 21.02 7.95
C PHE A 302 20.59 19.55 7.50
N ILE A 303 20.73 19.34 6.18
CA ILE A 303 20.97 18.03 5.57
C ILE A 303 22.42 18.05 5.07
N PRO A 304 23.29 17.12 5.50
CA PRO A 304 24.66 17.07 5.02
C PRO A 304 24.72 16.89 3.49
N GLU A 305 25.58 17.67 2.81
CA GLU A 305 25.87 17.47 1.38
C GLU A 305 26.26 16.01 1.08
N MET A 306 25.70 15.44 0.00
CA MET A 306 25.96 14.06 -0.40
C MET A 306 27.23 13.95 -1.24
N PHE A 307 28.00 12.86 -1.05
CA PHE A 307 29.10 12.53 -1.96
C PHE A 307 28.56 12.15 -3.36
N GLY A 308 29.30 12.52 -4.40
CA GLY A 308 28.98 12.23 -5.80
C GLY A 308 29.58 10.92 -6.32
N ASN A 309 30.76 10.52 -5.83
CA ASN A 309 31.48 9.35 -6.35
C ASN A 309 32.31 8.60 -5.27
N ASP A 310 32.72 7.37 -5.58
CA ASP A 310 33.51 6.50 -4.70
C ASP A 310 34.82 7.19 -4.27
N LYS A 311 35.47 7.95 -5.16
CA LYS A 311 36.74 8.62 -4.86
C LYS A 311 36.61 9.73 -3.82
N GLN A 312 35.51 10.48 -3.84
CA GLN A 312 35.22 11.49 -2.82
C GLN A 312 35.07 10.83 -1.44
N VAL A 313 34.40 9.67 -1.35
CA VAL A 313 34.29 8.91 -0.10
C VAL A 313 35.67 8.51 0.42
N GLN A 314 36.48 7.87 -0.44
CA GLN A 314 37.83 7.42 -0.08
C GLN A 314 38.71 8.59 0.39
N ASN A 315 38.76 9.67 -0.39
CA ASN A 315 39.57 10.84 -0.08
C ASN A 315 39.13 11.52 1.21
N SER A 316 37.81 11.65 1.45
CA SER A 316 37.31 12.27 2.68
C SER A 316 37.63 11.44 3.93
N ILE A 317 37.55 10.11 3.86
CA ILE A 317 37.96 9.22 4.97
C ILE A 317 39.46 9.35 5.25
N GLN A 318 40.28 9.29 4.20
CA GLN A 318 41.74 9.40 4.31
C GLN A 318 42.17 10.75 4.89
N LEU A 319 41.61 11.86 4.37
CA LEU A 319 41.91 13.20 4.85
C LEU A 319 41.48 13.39 6.30
N PHE A 320 40.29 12.90 6.67
CA PHE A 320 39.79 12.96 8.03
C PHE A 320 40.73 12.25 9.01
N TYR A 321 41.08 10.98 8.75
CA TYR A 321 41.97 10.26 9.67
C TYR A 321 43.37 10.89 9.75
N ASN A 322 43.94 11.28 8.61
CA ASN A 322 45.31 11.81 8.58
C ASN A 322 45.42 13.19 9.24
N ARG A 323 44.48 14.11 8.97
CA ARG A 323 44.55 15.49 9.47
C ARG A 323 43.85 15.67 10.80
N GLU A 324 42.67 15.08 10.92
CA GLU A 324 41.78 15.38 12.04
C GLU A 324 42.00 14.42 13.23
N ILE A 325 42.56 13.22 13.02
CA ILE A 325 42.71 12.21 14.07
C ILE A 325 44.19 11.92 14.39
N SER A 326 45.00 11.50 13.42
CA SER A 326 46.37 11.00 13.68
C SER A 326 47.43 12.09 13.73
N GLN A 327 47.21 13.23 13.06
CA GLN A 327 48.14 14.35 13.02
C GLN A 327 47.44 15.69 13.27
N PHE A 328 46.51 15.72 14.24
CA PHE A 328 45.86 16.95 14.63
C PHE A 328 46.90 17.95 15.15
N GLU A 329 46.98 19.11 14.50
CA GLU A 329 47.97 20.15 14.81
C GLU A 329 47.34 21.24 15.66
N ASN A 330 47.85 21.43 16.88
CA ASN A 330 47.49 22.53 17.75
C ASN A 330 48.77 23.24 18.22
N GLU A 331 48.84 24.55 18.01
CA GLU A 331 50.01 25.39 18.38
C GLU A 331 51.38 24.84 17.90
N GLY A 332 51.40 24.15 16.74
CA GLY A 332 52.60 23.57 16.14
C GLY A 332 52.99 22.17 16.68
N VAL A 333 52.18 21.58 17.57
CA VAL A 333 52.35 20.21 18.07
C VAL A 333 51.36 19.29 17.37
N LYS A 334 51.87 18.18 16.80
CA LYS A 334 51.05 17.13 16.19
C LYS A 334 50.70 16.06 17.20
N THR A 335 49.41 15.77 17.35
CA THR A 335 48.89 14.84 18.35
C THR A 335 47.94 13.83 17.70
N ASP A 336 48.05 12.56 18.12
CA ASP A 336 47.04 11.54 17.82
C ASP A 336 45.89 11.67 18.81
N VAL A 337 44.73 12.13 18.33
CA VAL A 337 43.56 12.48 19.15
C VAL A 337 43.07 11.29 19.98
N CYS A 338 43.00 10.10 19.39
CA CYS A 338 42.50 8.90 20.08
C CYS A 338 43.45 8.46 21.20
N THR A 339 44.76 8.48 20.96
CA THR A 339 45.78 8.12 21.94
C THR A 339 45.87 9.15 23.06
N ALA A 340 45.74 10.45 22.73
CA ALA A 340 45.71 11.52 23.72
C ALA A 340 44.49 11.40 24.63
N LEU A 341 43.29 11.16 24.08
CA LEU A 341 42.07 10.92 24.86
C LEU A 341 42.18 9.68 25.74
N ALA A 342 42.77 8.58 25.25
CA ALA A 342 43.01 7.38 26.05
C ALA A 342 43.97 7.66 27.21
N THR A 343 45.02 8.44 26.97
CA THR A 343 45.99 8.85 28.00
C THR A 343 45.33 9.76 29.05
N LEU A 344 44.61 10.79 28.60
CA LEU A 344 43.91 11.74 29.47
C LEU A 344 42.88 11.03 30.36
N THR A 345 42.09 10.11 29.79
CA THR A 345 41.09 9.36 30.55
C THR A 345 41.70 8.35 31.54
N SER A 346 42.84 7.75 31.20
CA SER A 346 43.56 6.85 32.13
C SER A 346 44.09 7.56 33.38
N LYS A 347 44.26 8.88 33.31
CA LYS A 347 44.79 9.74 34.38
C LYS A 347 43.73 10.57 35.09
N ILE A 348 42.44 10.30 34.89
CA ILE A 348 41.35 11.10 35.51
C ILE A 348 41.52 11.23 37.03
N ALA A 349 42.00 10.18 37.70
CA ALA A 349 42.22 10.19 39.15
C ALA A 349 43.35 11.13 39.62
N GLU A 350 44.19 11.66 38.71
CA GLU A 350 45.25 12.64 39.00
C GLU A 350 44.73 14.10 39.02
N PHE A 351 43.50 14.35 38.54
CA PHE A 351 42.85 15.66 38.48
C PHE A 351 41.85 15.86 39.64
N ASP A 352 41.23 17.05 39.74
CA ASP A 352 40.21 17.32 40.77
C ASP A 352 38.88 16.61 40.48
N THR A 353 38.68 15.43 41.07
CA THR A 353 37.47 14.61 40.86
C THR A 353 36.19 15.19 41.46
N GLU A 354 36.26 16.23 42.30
CA GLU A 354 35.09 17.01 42.73
C GLU A 354 34.62 17.98 41.63
N LYS A 355 35.51 18.29 40.66
CA LYS A 355 35.28 19.17 39.50
C LYS A 355 35.27 18.46 38.15
N ILE A 356 35.23 17.12 38.16
CA ILE A 356 34.99 16.29 36.97
C ILE A 356 33.62 15.63 37.14
N TYR A 357 32.81 15.69 36.08
CA TYR A 357 31.38 15.40 36.17
C TYR A 357 30.91 14.41 35.12
N ILE A 358 29.82 13.71 35.44
CA ILE A 358 28.97 13.00 34.49
C ILE A 358 27.62 13.71 34.40
N GLN A 359 27.13 13.91 33.17
CA GLN A 359 25.78 14.43 32.96
C GLN A 359 24.72 13.42 33.41
N GLN A 360 23.68 13.89 34.12
CA GLN A 360 22.57 13.06 34.59
C GLN A 360 21.94 12.18 33.49
N PRO A 361 21.69 12.68 32.26
CA PRO A 361 21.08 11.87 31.20
C PRO A 361 21.94 10.67 30.74
N GLU A 362 23.25 10.70 31.00
CA GLU A 362 24.19 9.64 30.61
C GLU A 362 24.40 8.60 31.72
N LEU A 363 23.93 8.84 32.94
CA LEU A 363 24.04 7.88 34.07
C LEU A 363 23.46 6.49 33.75
N PRO A 364 22.31 6.34 33.05
CA PRO A 364 21.81 5.01 32.70
C PRO A 364 22.76 4.24 31.75
N ASN A 365 23.43 4.94 30.84
CA ASN A 365 24.40 4.33 29.92
C ASN A 365 25.64 3.87 30.67
N VAL A 366 26.16 4.72 31.57
CA VAL A 366 27.28 4.39 32.46
C VAL A 366 26.92 3.20 33.36
N SER A 367 25.74 3.22 33.98
CA SER A 367 25.23 2.15 34.82
C SER A 367 25.08 0.83 34.07
N GLN A 368 24.52 0.86 32.85
CA GLN A 368 24.33 -0.33 32.04
C GLN A 368 25.66 -0.97 31.66
N ARG A 369 26.70 -0.18 31.39
CA ARG A 369 28.03 -0.68 31.02
C ARG A 369 28.79 -1.24 32.21
N LEU A 370 28.76 -0.58 33.37
CA LEU A 370 29.44 -1.05 34.58
C LEU A 370 28.74 -2.25 35.25
N PHE A 371 27.40 -2.25 35.29
CA PHE A 371 26.65 -3.20 36.13
C PHE A 371 25.69 -4.11 35.37
N GLY A 372 25.58 -3.99 34.04
CA GLY A 372 24.59 -4.72 33.24
C GLY A 372 23.14 -4.29 33.47
N SER A 373 22.91 -3.21 34.22
CA SER A 373 21.60 -2.66 34.58
C SER A 373 21.59 -1.14 34.49
N TRP A 374 20.65 -0.57 33.73
CA TRP A 374 20.49 0.88 33.54
C TRP A 374 20.13 1.67 34.80
N ASN A 375 19.67 1.00 35.87
CA ASN A 375 19.15 1.66 37.08
C ASN A 375 20.06 1.50 38.32
N GLU A 376 21.09 0.67 38.26
CA GLU A 376 21.90 0.32 39.44
C GLU A 376 22.61 1.54 40.05
N LEU A 377 23.23 2.38 39.21
CA LEU A 377 23.91 3.60 39.66
C LEU A 377 22.93 4.62 40.27
N ASN A 378 21.75 4.77 39.68
CA ASN A 378 20.68 5.61 40.24
C ASN A 378 20.17 5.07 41.59
N ALA A 379 20.10 3.75 41.77
CA ALA A 379 19.75 3.15 43.05
C ALA A 379 20.82 3.42 44.11
N CYS A 380 22.10 3.40 43.73
CA CYS A 380 23.21 3.76 44.64
C CYS A 380 23.15 5.24 45.03
N LEU A 381 22.94 6.14 44.06
CA LEU A 381 22.73 7.56 44.31
C LEU A 381 21.53 7.82 45.22
N PHE A 382 20.42 7.11 45.04
CA PHE A 382 19.25 7.23 45.90
C PHE A 382 19.57 6.86 47.36
N LYS A 383 20.25 5.73 47.59
CA LYS A 383 20.67 5.30 48.95
C LYS A 383 21.61 6.31 49.59
N TYR A 384 22.57 6.82 48.82
CA TYR A 384 23.50 7.83 49.29
C TYR A 384 22.79 9.18 49.59
N ALA A 385 21.77 9.53 48.82
CA ALA A 385 20.93 10.69 49.10
C ALA A 385 20.13 10.53 50.41
N GLU A 386 19.67 9.33 50.74
CA GLU A 386 19.02 9.06 52.04
C GLU A 386 19.99 9.25 53.22
N LEU A 387 21.28 8.92 53.04
CA LEU A 387 22.32 9.25 54.01
C LEU A 387 22.51 10.77 54.14
N LYS A 388 22.56 11.49 53.01
CA LYS A 388 22.83 12.94 52.95
C LYS A 388 21.68 13.80 53.47
N PHE A 389 20.44 13.40 53.23
CA PHE A 389 19.24 14.20 53.49
C PHE A 389 18.24 13.57 54.49
N GLY A 390 18.48 12.34 54.95
CA GLY A 390 17.60 11.56 55.83
C GLY A 390 16.59 10.69 55.08
N THR A 391 15.88 9.82 55.80
CA THR A 391 15.03 8.75 55.21
C THR A 391 13.97 9.27 54.23
N ALA A 392 13.75 8.54 53.13
CA ALA A 392 12.78 8.89 52.10
C ALA A 392 11.31 8.72 52.53
N GLU A 393 11.06 8.13 53.70
CA GLU A 393 9.72 8.01 54.30
C GLU A 393 9.15 9.37 54.71
N LYS A 394 10.01 10.34 55.04
CA LYS A 394 9.59 11.71 55.33
C LYS A 394 9.45 12.51 54.03
N VAL A 395 8.25 13.02 53.75
CA VAL A 395 7.92 13.80 52.54
C VAL A 395 8.90 14.97 52.29
N ALA A 396 9.33 15.66 53.35
CA ALA A 396 10.28 16.77 53.24
C ALA A 396 11.67 16.32 52.77
N ASN A 397 12.16 15.18 53.25
CA ASN A 397 13.44 14.59 52.84
C ASN A 397 13.32 14.02 51.43
N ARG A 398 12.21 13.36 51.11
CA ARG A 398 11.93 12.86 49.76
C ARG A 398 12.01 13.94 48.70
N LYS A 399 11.43 15.14 48.96
CA LYS A 399 11.55 16.29 48.06
C LYS A 399 13.00 16.76 47.85
N LYS A 400 13.84 16.73 48.90
CA LYS A 400 15.27 17.08 48.80
C LYS A 400 16.05 16.04 47.99
N ILE A 401 15.80 14.74 48.24
CA ILE A 401 16.39 13.62 47.50
C ILE A 401 16.01 13.70 46.02
N ASP A 402 14.72 13.81 45.70
CA ASP A 402 14.24 13.87 44.32
C ASP A 402 14.78 15.12 43.59
N LYS A 403 14.97 16.25 44.30
CA LYS A 403 15.60 17.45 43.73
C LYS A 403 17.08 17.21 43.42
N TRP A 404 17.83 16.59 44.34
CA TRP A 404 19.26 16.31 44.13
C TRP A 404 19.50 15.27 43.04
N LEU A 405 18.68 14.23 42.95
CA LEU A 405 18.73 13.22 41.87
C LEU A 405 18.41 13.79 40.48
N LYS A 406 17.77 14.97 40.43
CA LYS A 406 17.48 15.73 39.21
C LYS A 406 18.54 16.80 38.90
N SER A 407 19.64 16.86 39.65
CA SER A 407 20.75 17.78 39.32
C SER A 407 21.34 17.40 37.96
N ASP A 408 21.76 18.40 37.19
CA ASP A 408 22.24 18.20 35.82
C ASP A 408 23.58 17.44 35.77
N LEU A 409 24.39 17.58 36.81
CA LEU A 409 25.75 17.06 36.92
C LEU A 409 25.95 16.31 38.24
N PHE A 410 26.71 15.21 38.19
CA PHE A 410 27.21 14.50 39.38
C PHE A 410 28.72 14.40 39.28
N SER A 411 29.43 14.83 40.33
CA SER A 411 30.89 14.73 40.35
C SER A 411 31.35 13.27 40.47
N PHE A 412 32.56 12.98 39.99
CA PHE A 412 33.17 11.66 40.15
C PHE A 412 33.28 11.28 41.62
N THR A 413 33.62 12.23 42.48
CA THR A 413 33.70 11.98 43.91
C THR A 413 32.33 11.63 44.52
N GLU A 414 31.26 12.32 44.14
CA GLU A 414 29.90 11.98 44.60
C GLU A 414 29.45 10.59 44.13
N LEU A 415 29.73 10.25 42.87
CA LEU A 415 29.40 8.94 42.30
C LEU A 415 30.15 7.81 43.00
N ASN A 416 31.46 7.97 43.21
CA ASN A 416 32.28 7.00 43.91
C ASN A 416 31.86 6.82 45.37
N LYS A 417 31.54 7.91 46.10
CA LYS A 417 30.99 7.83 47.47
C LYS A 417 29.66 7.08 47.49
N ALA A 418 28.79 7.28 46.49
CA ALA A 418 27.51 6.58 46.41
C ALA A 418 27.66 5.07 46.14
N LEU A 419 28.63 4.70 45.31
CA LEU A 419 29.00 3.31 45.02
C LEU A 419 29.58 2.63 46.26
N GLU A 420 30.54 3.26 46.92
CA GLU A 420 31.18 2.78 48.15
C GLU A 420 30.13 2.57 49.26
N PHE A 421 29.26 3.57 49.48
CA PHE A 421 28.18 3.46 50.46
C PHE A 421 27.22 2.29 50.18
N SER A 422 27.04 1.95 48.91
CA SER A 422 26.18 0.85 48.48
C SER A 422 26.89 -0.51 48.44
N GLY A 423 28.16 -0.57 48.86
CA GLY A 423 28.97 -1.79 48.87
C GLY A 423 29.34 -2.29 47.48
N LYS A 424 29.60 -1.36 46.53
CA LYS A 424 30.06 -1.69 45.18
C LYS A 424 31.58 -1.51 45.10
N ASP A 425 32.26 -2.51 44.53
CA ASP A 425 33.73 -2.50 44.39
C ASP A 425 34.22 -1.70 43.18
N GLU A 426 33.32 -1.38 42.23
CA GLU A 426 33.64 -0.58 41.03
C GLU A 426 33.76 0.90 41.35
N ARG A 427 34.67 1.60 40.66
CA ARG A 427 34.71 3.06 40.64
C ARG A 427 34.24 3.59 39.29
N ILE A 428 33.85 4.86 39.26
CA ILE A 428 33.33 5.48 38.05
C ILE A 428 34.41 5.59 36.95
N GLU A 429 35.67 5.74 37.34
CA GLU A 429 36.82 5.76 36.44
C GLU A 429 36.94 4.46 35.63
N ASN A 430 36.50 3.32 36.18
CA ASN A 430 36.50 2.02 35.49
C ASN A 430 35.67 2.04 34.19
N TYR A 431 34.68 2.93 34.07
CA TYR A 431 33.87 3.08 32.86
C TYR A 431 34.72 3.47 31.65
N PHE A 432 35.81 4.22 31.86
CA PHE A 432 36.72 4.69 30.81
C PHE A 432 37.92 3.77 30.60
N SER A 433 38.02 2.63 31.29
CA SER A 433 39.15 1.70 31.15
C SER A 433 39.32 1.14 29.72
N GLU A 434 38.23 1.10 28.94
CA GLU A 434 38.23 0.61 27.57
C GLU A 434 38.62 1.68 26.52
N THR A 435 38.87 2.95 26.92
CA THR A 435 39.22 4.03 25.95
C THR A 435 40.45 3.68 25.13
N GLY A 436 41.47 3.10 25.76
CA GLY A 436 42.67 2.60 25.07
C GLY A 436 42.38 1.46 24.08
N ILE A 437 41.44 0.58 24.40
CA ILE A 437 41.01 -0.51 23.50
C ILE A 437 40.33 0.10 22.27
N PHE A 438 39.41 1.04 22.46
CA PHE A 438 38.75 1.73 21.35
C PHE A 438 39.72 2.53 20.49
N ALA A 439 40.69 3.23 21.08
CA ALA A 439 41.75 3.93 20.34
C ALA A 439 42.56 2.97 19.47
N GLN A 440 42.90 1.78 19.99
CA GLN A 440 43.58 0.75 19.22
C GLN A 440 42.70 0.20 18.09
N LEU A 441 41.41 -0.03 18.33
CA LEU A 441 40.45 -0.48 17.32
C LEU A 441 40.29 0.54 16.19
N VAL A 442 40.33 1.84 16.48
CA VAL A 442 40.32 2.90 15.46
C VAL A 442 41.52 2.76 14.54
N LYS A 443 42.72 2.58 15.10
CA LYS A 443 43.95 2.43 14.32
C LYS A 443 43.93 1.16 13.48
N THR A 444 43.64 0.01 14.09
CA THR A 444 43.54 -1.28 13.37
C THR A 444 42.47 -1.23 12.28
N GLY A 445 41.30 -0.64 12.57
CA GLY A 445 40.23 -0.51 11.59
C GLY A 445 40.62 0.39 10.42
N PHE A 446 41.40 1.45 10.66
CA PHE A 446 41.93 2.28 9.59
C PHE A 446 42.94 1.51 8.73
N ASP A 447 43.88 0.79 9.35
CA ASP A 447 44.88 -0.01 8.65
C ASP A 447 44.22 -1.08 7.75
N GLU A 448 43.14 -1.73 8.23
CA GLU A 448 42.35 -2.68 7.44
C GLU A 448 41.60 -2.03 6.27
N ALA A 449 41.20 -0.77 6.42
CA ALA A 449 40.52 0.02 5.40
C ALA A 449 41.49 0.67 4.40
N GLN A 450 42.77 0.85 4.75
CA GLN A 450 43.74 1.62 3.96
C GLN A 450 43.85 1.10 2.52
N SER A 451 43.94 -0.22 2.34
CA SER A 451 44.02 -0.82 1.00
C SER A 451 42.80 -0.47 0.13
N ILE A 452 41.63 -0.27 0.75
CA ILE A 452 40.38 0.08 0.06
C ILE A 452 40.35 1.56 -0.32
N LEU A 453 40.92 2.42 0.54
CA LEU A 453 41.00 3.87 0.28
C LEU A 453 41.93 4.19 -0.90
N GLU A 454 42.87 3.29 -1.20
CA GLU A 454 43.81 3.38 -2.31
C GLU A 454 43.33 2.64 -3.58
N THR A 455 42.32 1.76 -3.49
CA THR A 455 41.76 1.04 -4.64
C THR A 455 41.15 1.97 -5.69
N GLU A 456 41.47 1.75 -6.96
CA GLU A 456 40.77 2.38 -8.08
C GLU A 456 39.49 1.59 -8.44
N TYR A 457 38.34 2.21 -8.19
CA TYR A 457 37.04 1.72 -8.65
C TYR A 457 36.76 2.22 -10.08
N THR A 458 36.21 1.36 -10.94
CA THR A 458 35.93 1.63 -12.36
C THR A 458 34.42 1.76 -12.61
N SER A 459 34.01 2.08 -13.84
CA SER A 459 32.60 2.06 -14.25
C SER A 459 31.94 0.68 -14.16
N GLU A 460 32.72 -0.39 -14.05
CA GLU A 460 32.23 -1.77 -13.97
C GLU A 460 32.31 -2.35 -12.55
N VAL A 461 33.13 -1.76 -11.66
CA VAL A 461 33.36 -2.21 -10.29
C VAL A 461 33.28 -1.02 -9.35
N HIS A 462 32.21 -0.96 -8.56
CA HIS A 462 31.94 0.11 -7.60
C HIS A 462 32.15 -0.33 -6.15
N LEU A 463 32.53 0.60 -5.27
CA LEU A 463 32.61 0.35 -3.83
C LEU A 463 31.28 -0.18 -3.26
N LYS A 464 30.16 0.32 -3.81
CA LYS A 464 28.79 -0.07 -3.43
C LYS A 464 28.45 -1.55 -3.67
N ASP A 465 29.22 -2.26 -4.51
CA ASP A 465 29.04 -3.68 -4.79
C ASP A 465 29.94 -4.61 -3.94
N GLN A 466 30.94 -4.05 -3.26
CA GLN A 466 31.93 -4.83 -2.50
C GLN A 466 31.57 -4.87 -1.02
N GLN A 467 30.77 -5.86 -0.64
CA GLN A 467 30.28 -5.99 0.75
C GLN A 467 31.42 -6.05 1.78
N THR A 468 32.50 -6.76 1.46
CA THR A 468 33.69 -6.87 2.32
C THR A 468 34.38 -5.53 2.54
N ASP A 469 34.39 -4.68 1.52
CA ASP A 469 35.06 -3.38 1.57
C ASP A 469 34.23 -2.39 2.39
N ILE A 470 32.91 -2.41 2.19
CA ILE A 470 31.95 -1.63 2.99
C ILE A 470 32.04 -1.99 4.47
N GLU A 471 32.17 -3.28 4.80
CA GLU A 471 32.29 -3.76 6.19
C GLU A 471 33.54 -3.23 6.88
N LYS A 472 34.68 -3.18 6.19
CA LYS A 472 35.92 -2.61 6.72
C LYS A 472 35.83 -1.11 6.96
N ILE A 473 35.32 -0.34 5.98
CA ILE A 473 35.07 1.10 6.14
C ILE A 473 34.12 1.36 7.32
N LYS A 474 33.04 0.59 7.41
CA LYS A 474 32.07 0.74 8.49
C LYS A 474 32.69 0.40 9.86
N THR A 475 33.51 -0.65 9.94
CA THR A 475 34.17 -1.05 11.18
C THR A 475 35.06 0.07 11.72
N PHE A 476 35.85 0.71 10.86
CA PHE A 476 36.63 1.90 11.21
C PHE A 476 35.76 3.05 11.73
N LEU A 477 34.70 3.42 10.99
CA LEU A 477 33.83 4.53 11.37
C LEU A 477 33.02 4.25 12.64
N ASP A 478 32.58 3.00 12.85
CA ASP A 478 31.92 2.57 14.07
C ASP A 478 32.88 2.62 15.27
N ALA A 479 34.17 2.27 15.10
CA ALA A 479 35.16 2.36 16.17
C ALA A 479 35.33 3.79 16.67
N LEU A 480 35.45 4.76 15.74
CA LEU A 480 35.50 6.20 16.07
C LEU A 480 34.23 6.66 16.79
N GLN A 481 33.06 6.27 16.28
CA GLN A 481 31.78 6.66 16.86
C GLN A 481 31.56 6.05 18.25
N ASN A 482 32.01 4.81 18.48
CA ASN A 482 31.96 4.15 19.78
C ASN A 482 32.86 4.85 20.80
N LEU A 483 34.08 5.23 20.42
CA LEU A 483 34.97 6.03 21.28
C LEU A 483 34.32 7.37 21.65
N MET A 484 33.76 8.08 20.65
CA MET A 484 33.04 9.33 20.87
C MET A 484 31.86 9.14 21.85
N HIS A 485 31.04 8.11 21.65
CA HIS A 485 29.89 7.85 22.54
C HIS A 485 30.30 7.47 23.96
N LEU A 486 31.40 6.75 24.14
CA LEU A 486 31.96 6.44 25.46
C LEU A 486 32.30 7.74 26.21
N LEU A 487 33.02 8.64 25.53
CA LEU A 487 33.52 9.90 26.09
C LEU A 487 32.45 10.98 26.23
N LYS A 488 31.32 10.87 25.52
CA LYS A 488 30.20 11.83 25.58
C LYS A 488 29.72 12.11 27.00
N SER A 489 29.80 11.11 27.89
CA SER A 489 29.41 11.23 29.30
C SER A 489 30.17 12.33 30.07
N LEU A 490 31.37 12.69 29.62
CA LEU A 490 32.21 13.74 30.21
C LEU A 490 31.91 15.14 29.68
N CYS A 491 31.21 15.30 28.55
CA CYS A 491 30.94 16.62 27.99
C CYS A 491 30.10 17.45 28.98
N VAL A 492 30.57 18.61 29.42
CA VAL A 492 29.83 19.47 30.37
C VAL A 492 29.90 20.93 29.93
N SER A 493 28.90 21.72 30.34
CA SER A 493 28.83 23.15 30.02
C SER A 493 30.07 23.89 30.49
N GLU A 494 30.53 24.86 29.70
CA GLU A 494 31.64 25.76 30.08
C GLU A 494 31.32 26.63 31.30
N GLU A 495 30.03 26.80 31.60
CA GLU A 495 29.53 27.57 32.76
C GLU A 495 29.65 26.80 34.10
N ALA A 496 29.94 25.49 34.06
CA ALA A 496 30.11 24.68 35.27
C ALA A 496 31.48 24.92 35.93
N ASP A 497 31.54 24.84 37.27
CA ASP A 497 32.80 24.92 38.03
C ASP A 497 33.62 23.64 37.82
N ARG A 498 34.36 23.58 36.71
CA ARG A 498 35.03 22.39 36.20
C ARG A 498 36.55 22.47 36.26
N ASP A 499 37.23 21.33 36.33
CA ASP A 499 38.71 21.28 36.30
C ASP A 499 39.22 21.80 34.94
N ALA A 500 39.80 22.99 34.95
CA ALA A 500 40.23 23.65 33.72
C ALA A 500 41.38 22.93 33.01
N ALA A 501 42.25 22.22 33.75
CA ALA A 501 43.37 21.49 33.15
C ALA A 501 42.85 20.28 32.37
N PHE A 502 41.92 19.53 32.95
CA PHE A 502 41.29 18.39 32.30
C PHE A 502 40.40 18.82 31.12
N TYR A 503 39.46 19.75 31.36
CA TYR A 503 38.41 20.05 30.37
C TYR A 503 38.90 20.83 29.16
N ASN A 504 39.91 21.69 29.29
CA ASN A 504 40.45 22.40 28.12
C ASN A 504 41.10 21.42 27.12
N GLU A 505 41.85 20.42 27.63
CA GLU A 505 42.44 19.38 26.78
C GLU A 505 41.37 18.42 26.25
N PHE A 506 40.45 17.98 27.11
CA PHE A 506 39.36 17.08 26.73
C PHE A 506 38.45 17.69 25.66
N ASP A 507 37.94 18.91 25.87
CA ASP A 507 36.99 19.54 24.96
C ASP A 507 37.61 19.75 23.58
N MET A 508 38.87 20.18 23.51
CA MET A 508 39.63 20.31 22.26
C MET A 508 39.70 18.98 21.50
N LEU A 509 40.16 17.91 22.16
CA LEU A 509 40.31 16.59 21.54
C LEU A 509 38.96 15.95 21.19
N TYR A 510 37.95 16.11 22.05
CA TYR A 510 36.62 15.56 21.85
C TYR A 510 35.87 16.27 20.71
N ASN A 511 35.96 17.60 20.62
CA ASN A 511 35.36 18.36 19.52
C ASN A 511 35.92 17.91 18.17
N GLN A 512 37.20 17.57 18.15
CA GLN A 512 37.87 17.04 16.98
C GLN A 512 37.36 15.63 16.61
N LEU A 513 37.24 14.74 17.60
CA LEU A 513 36.64 13.41 17.42
C LEU A 513 35.17 13.49 16.94
N LYS A 514 34.41 14.48 17.42
CA LYS A 514 32.98 14.70 17.09
C LYS A 514 32.75 14.98 15.60
N LEU A 515 33.75 15.47 14.87
CA LEU A 515 33.70 15.65 13.41
C LEU A 515 33.47 14.33 12.63
N VAL A 516 33.58 13.17 13.28
CA VAL A 516 33.18 11.88 12.68
C VAL A 516 31.69 11.82 12.35
N VAL A 517 30.82 12.51 13.10
CA VAL A 517 29.36 12.44 12.91
C VAL A 517 28.91 12.87 11.50
N PRO A 518 29.31 14.06 11.00
CA PRO A 518 28.98 14.43 9.63
C PRO A 518 29.60 13.49 8.59
N LEU A 519 30.87 13.06 8.78
CA LEU A 519 31.52 12.11 7.86
C LEU A 519 30.76 10.78 7.79
N TYR A 520 30.46 10.17 8.94
CA TYR A 520 29.72 8.91 9.06
C TYR A 520 28.40 8.96 8.31
N ASN A 521 27.64 10.05 8.50
CA ASN A 521 26.36 10.25 7.82
C ASN A 521 26.53 10.41 6.31
N LYS A 522 27.51 11.21 5.83
CA LYS A 522 27.77 11.37 4.39
C LYS A 522 28.18 10.05 3.73
N VAL A 523 29.07 9.28 4.37
CA VAL A 523 29.52 7.97 3.88
C VAL A 523 28.36 6.98 3.83
N ARG A 524 27.60 6.82 4.93
CA ARG A 524 26.42 5.94 4.99
C ARG A 524 25.40 6.30 3.90
N ASN A 525 25.09 7.58 3.75
CA ASN A 525 24.09 8.06 2.79
C ASN A 525 24.50 7.81 1.34
N TYR A 526 25.81 7.75 1.05
CA TYR A 526 26.33 7.41 -0.27
C TYR A 526 26.34 5.90 -0.53
N ILE A 527 26.96 5.13 0.37
CA ILE A 527 27.17 3.68 0.22
C ILE A 527 25.84 2.91 0.16
N THR A 528 24.85 3.33 0.95
CA THR A 528 23.55 2.63 1.02
C THR A 528 22.61 2.93 -0.16
N GLN A 529 23.03 3.76 -1.11
CA GLN A 529 22.26 4.01 -2.33
C GLN A 529 22.21 2.77 -3.20
N LYS A 530 21.06 2.56 -3.87
CA LYS A 530 20.99 1.55 -4.91
C LYS A 530 21.86 1.99 -6.08
N LEU A 531 22.72 1.09 -6.58
CA LEU A 531 23.34 1.30 -7.87
C LEU A 531 22.28 1.56 -8.93
N PHE A 532 22.54 2.56 -9.76
CA PHE A 532 21.78 2.77 -10.97
C PHE A 532 21.96 1.52 -11.85
N ARG A 533 20.85 0.86 -12.18
CA ARG A 533 20.83 -0.19 -13.20
C ARG A 533 19.99 0.35 -14.33
N SER A 534 20.50 0.25 -15.56
CA SER A 534 19.76 0.65 -16.75
C SER A 534 18.41 -0.09 -16.77
N ASP A 535 17.34 0.65 -16.51
CA ASP A 535 16.00 0.14 -16.69
C ASP A 535 15.73 -0.09 -18.18
N LYS A 536 14.68 -0.84 -18.49
CA LYS A 536 14.26 -0.98 -19.89
C LYS A 536 13.76 0.37 -20.41
N ILE A 537 14.16 0.74 -21.61
CA ILE A 537 13.73 1.97 -22.29
C ILE A 537 12.61 1.65 -23.28
N LYS A 538 11.68 2.58 -23.50
CA LYS A 538 10.62 2.44 -24.51
C LYS A 538 11.18 2.85 -25.87
N ILE A 539 10.97 2.02 -26.89
CA ILE A 539 11.51 2.23 -28.25
C ILE A 539 10.37 2.56 -29.22
N TYR A 540 10.63 3.45 -30.18
CA TYR A 540 9.68 3.91 -31.18
C TYR A 540 10.09 3.55 -32.63
N PHE A 541 11.35 3.14 -32.85
CA PHE A 541 11.84 2.77 -34.19
C PHE A 541 11.56 3.87 -35.23
N GLU A 542 11.92 5.11 -34.89
CA GLU A 542 11.70 6.33 -35.71
C GLU A 542 10.24 6.73 -35.94
N ASN A 543 9.27 5.98 -35.40
CA ASN A 543 7.86 6.35 -35.47
C ASN A 543 7.55 7.53 -34.53
N LYS A 544 6.51 8.30 -34.88
CA LYS A 544 6.01 9.40 -34.04
C LYS A 544 5.43 8.90 -32.71
N GLY A 545 5.09 9.82 -31.81
CA GLY A 545 4.63 9.51 -30.46
C GLY A 545 3.37 8.63 -30.32
N GLN A 546 2.64 8.32 -31.40
CA GLN A 546 1.48 7.40 -31.40
C GLN A 546 1.83 5.94 -31.74
N PHE A 547 3.11 5.57 -31.85
CA PHE A 547 3.56 4.21 -32.18
C PHE A 547 2.80 3.10 -31.41
N LEU A 548 2.21 2.14 -32.13
CA LEU A 548 1.36 1.05 -31.61
C LEU A 548 0.15 1.52 -30.76
N GLY A 549 -0.32 2.75 -30.99
CA GLY A 549 -1.49 3.33 -30.33
C GLY A 549 -2.85 2.75 -30.78
N GLY A 550 -2.88 1.94 -31.84
CA GLY A 550 -4.07 1.25 -32.33
C GLY A 550 -3.79 0.37 -33.54
N TRP A 551 -4.70 -0.55 -33.84
CA TRP A 551 -4.51 -1.60 -34.86
C TRP A 551 -5.45 -1.48 -36.08
N VAL A 552 -6.28 -0.43 -36.12
CA VAL A 552 -7.29 -0.23 -37.18
C VAL A 552 -6.61 0.15 -38.50
N ASP A 553 -7.01 -0.53 -39.57
CA ASP A 553 -6.65 -0.19 -40.96
C ASP A 553 -7.68 0.82 -41.52
N SER A 554 -7.44 2.12 -41.31
CA SER A 554 -8.30 3.20 -41.81
C SER A 554 -7.84 3.70 -43.18
N GLN A 555 -8.68 3.54 -44.20
CA GLN A 555 -8.41 3.95 -45.58
C GLN A 555 -8.54 5.47 -45.76
N THR A 556 -7.49 6.17 -46.20
CA THR A 556 -7.60 7.40 -47.00
C THR A 556 -6.37 7.59 -47.89
N GLU A 557 -6.58 7.92 -49.17
CA GLU A 557 -5.50 8.32 -50.10
C GLU A 557 -4.94 9.71 -49.79
N ASN A 558 -5.75 10.56 -49.14
CA ASN A 558 -5.46 11.98 -48.89
C ASN A 558 -5.06 12.29 -47.44
N SER A 559 -4.99 11.28 -46.56
CA SER A 559 -4.47 11.45 -45.20
C SER A 559 -3.51 10.32 -44.86
N ASP A 560 -2.26 10.69 -44.57
CA ASP A 560 -1.21 9.77 -44.09
C ASP A 560 -1.37 9.44 -42.60
N ASN A 561 -2.47 9.85 -41.97
CA ASN A 561 -2.74 9.67 -40.55
C ASN A 561 -3.34 8.29 -40.21
N GLY A 562 -3.57 7.45 -41.21
CA GLY A 562 -4.32 6.21 -41.05
C GLY A 562 -3.67 5.04 -41.77
N THR A 563 -2.76 4.32 -41.10
CA THR A 563 -2.64 2.84 -41.16
C THR A 563 -1.64 2.36 -40.10
N GLN A 564 -2.16 1.75 -39.03
CA GLN A 564 -1.45 0.95 -38.01
C GLN A 564 -0.32 1.57 -37.18
N ALA A 565 -0.22 2.90 -37.04
CA ALA A 565 0.70 3.55 -36.10
C ALA A 565 2.12 2.90 -36.05
N GLY A 566 2.63 2.47 -37.21
CA GLY A 566 3.95 1.84 -37.38
C GLY A 566 4.08 0.34 -37.07
N GLY A 567 3.01 -0.44 -36.82
CA GLY A 567 3.16 -1.87 -36.51
C GLY A 567 2.03 -2.83 -36.91
N TYR A 568 2.44 -4.02 -37.37
CA TYR A 568 1.62 -5.06 -37.99
C TYR A 568 1.70 -6.36 -37.18
N ILE A 569 0.58 -7.06 -36.97
CA ILE A 569 0.58 -8.41 -36.38
C ILE A 569 0.44 -9.44 -37.50
N PHE A 570 1.36 -10.40 -37.54
CA PHE A 570 1.31 -11.53 -38.45
C PHE A 570 1.21 -12.85 -37.69
N ARG A 571 0.70 -13.87 -38.39
CA ARG A 571 0.79 -15.27 -37.98
C ARG A 571 1.32 -16.14 -39.12
N LYS A 572 1.98 -17.24 -38.76
CA LYS A 572 2.49 -18.26 -39.69
C LYS A 572 2.28 -19.64 -39.09
N GLU A 573 1.77 -20.58 -39.88
CA GLU A 573 1.60 -21.97 -39.44
C GLU A 573 2.96 -22.64 -39.19
N ASN A 574 3.05 -23.43 -38.12
CA ASN A 574 4.28 -24.09 -37.68
C ASN A 574 4.19 -25.61 -37.82
N VAL A 575 5.28 -26.31 -37.50
CA VAL A 575 5.45 -27.77 -37.69
C VAL A 575 4.49 -28.65 -36.89
N ILE A 576 3.73 -28.08 -35.94
CA ILE A 576 2.71 -28.80 -35.15
C ILE A 576 1.28 -28.35 -35.50
N ASN A 577 1.10 -27.69 -36.65
CA ASN A 577 -0.19 -27.14 -37.11
C ASN A 577 -0.80 -26.12 -36.12
N GLU A 578 0.04 -25.43 -35.35
CA GLU A 578 -0.33 -24.23 -34.59
C GLU A 578 0.22 -22.98 -35.31
N TYR A 579 -0.04 -21.79 -34.78
CA TYR A 579 0.48 -20.54 -35.34
C TYR A 579 1.61 -19.96 -34.47
N ASP A 580 2.70 -19.58 -35.12
CA ASP A 580 3.68 -18.65 -34.58
C ASP A 580 3.22 -17.22 -34.89
N TYR A 581 3.44 -16.29 -33.95
CA TYR A 581 3.00 -14.90 -34.05
C TYR A 581 4.17 -13.93 -34.15
N TYR A 582 4.00 -12.86 -34.93
CA TYR A 582 5.06 -11.90 -35.23
C TYR A 582 4.52 -10.46 -35.16
N LEU A 583 5.38 -9.55 -34.72
CA LEU A 583 5.20 -8.11 -34.79
C LEU A 583 6.12 -7.57 -35.88
N GLY A 584 5.56 -7.07 -36.96
CA GLY A 584 6.29 -6.25 -37.94
C GLY A 584 6.23 -4.78 -37.55
N ILE A 585 7.33 -4.06 -37.69
CA ILE A 585 7.42 -2.63 -37.40
C ILE A 585 7.98 -1.93 -38.63
N CYS A 586 7.35 -0.84 -39.05
CA CYS A 586 7.78 -0.11 -40.23
C CYS A 586 7.20 1.31 -40.24
N SER A 587 8.01 2.30 -40.62
CA SER A 587 7.61 3.72 -40.66
C SER A 587 6.99 4.14 -42.00
N ASP A 588 6.78 3.21 -42.93
CA ASP A 588 5.97 3.38 -44.14
C ASP A 588 4.52 2.95 -43.85
N PRO A 589 3.55 3.88 -43.87
CA PRO A 589 2.17 3.57 -43.51
C PRO A 589 1.44 2.75 -44.59
N LYS A 590 1.96 2.64 -45.83
CA LYS A 590 1.20 2.10 -46.96
C LYS A 590 1.27 0.57 -47.12
N LEU A 591 2.07 -0.13 -46.31
CA LEU A 591 2.30 -1.56 -46.48
C LEU A 591 1.12 -2.45 -46.06
N PHE A 592 0.98 -3.56 -46.79
CA PHE A 592 0.11 -4.69 -46.50
C PHE A 592 -1.38 -4.33 -46.36
N ARG A 593 -1.86 -3.30 -47.06
CA ARG A 593 -3.27 -2.88 -47.01
C ARG A 593 -4.19 -3.97 -47.58
N ARG A 594 -5.39 -4.12 -47.02
CA ARG A 594 -6.41 -5.09 -47.47
C ARG A 594 -6.98 -4.81 -48.87
N THR A 595 -6.46 -3.84 -49.61
CA THR A 595 -6.94 -3.44 -50.95
C THR A 595 -6.39 -4.29 -52.09
N THR A 596 -5.42 -5.17 -51.83
CA THR A 596 -4.73 -5.98 -52.84
C THR A 596 -5.32 -7.40 -52.85
N ILE A 597 -5.92 -7.83 -53.96
CA ILE A 597 -6.22 -9.25 -54.17
C ILE A 597 -4.87 -9.95 -54.38
N VAL A 598 -4.40 -10.68 -53.37
CA VAL A 598 -3.16 -11.46 -53.46
C VAL A 598 -3.44 -12.73 -54.27
N SER A 599 -2.77 -12.88 -55.41
CA SER A 599 -2.86 -14.11 -56.23
C SER A 599 -2.26 -15.31 -55.48
N GLU A 600 -2.73 -16.53 -55.77
CA GLU A 600 -2.20 -17.74 -55.13
C GLU A 600 -0.69 -17.91 -55.32
N ASN A 601 -0.15 -17.49 -56.47
CA ASN A 601 1.27 -17.59 -56.79
C ASN A 601 2.15 -16.58 -56.04
N ASP A 602 1.56 -15.50 -55.50
CA ASP A 602 2.27 -14.46 -54.74
C ASP A 602 1.90 -14.51 -53.24
N ARG A 603 1.25 -15.58 -52.78
CA ARG A 603 0.84 -15.72 -51.37
C ARG A 603 2.03 -16.10 -50.50
N SER A 604 2.35 -15.27 -49.51
CA SER A 604 3.35 -15.60 -48.49
C SER A 604 2.85 -16.63 -47.49
N SER A 605 3.79 -17.22 -46.73
CA SER A 605 3.47 -18.05 -45.56
C SER A 605 2.88 -17.27 -44.37
N PHE A 606 2.80 -15.94 -44.47
CA PHE A 606 2.28 -15.07 -43.43
C PHE A 606 0.85 -14.62 -43.75
N GLU A 607 0.05 -14.56 -42.69
CA GLU A 607 -1.25 -13.90 -42.71
C GLU A 607 -1.20 -12.70 -41.77
N ARG A 608 -1.75 -11.57 -42.21
CA ARG A 608 -1.80 -10.34 -41.42
C ARG A 608 -3.13 -10.22 -40.70
N LEU A 609 -3.08 -9.73 -39.47
CA LEU A 609 -4.26 -9.33 -38.72
C LEU A 609 -4.99 -8.18 -39.44
N ASP A 610 -6.29 -8.37 -39.64
CA ASP A 610 -7.25 -7.33 -39.99
C ASP A 610 -8.18 -7.07 -38.81
N TYR A 611 -7.88 -5.98 -38.11
CA TYR A 611 -8.70 -5.47 -37.02
C TYR A 611 -9.47 -4.24 -37.53
N TYR A 612 -10.79 -4.29 -37.45
CA TYR A 612 -11.65 -3.20 -37.88
C TYR A 612 -12.75 -2.93 -36.86
N GLN A 613 -12.96 -1.66 -36.54
CA GLN A 613 -14.05 -1.19 -35.69
C GLN A 613 -14.85 -0.13 -36.44
N LEU A 614 -16.15 -0.36 -36.60
CA LEU A 614 -17.03 0.61 -37.23
C LEU A 614 -17.24 1.80 -36.29
N LYS A 615 -17.07 3.03 -36.79
CA LYS A 615 -17.46 4.25 -36.07
C LYS A 615 -18.77 4.77 -36.64
N THR A 616 -19.73 5.08 -35.78
CA THR A 616 -21.00 5.72 -36.15
C THR A 616 -20.79 7.00 -36.97
N ALA A 617 -19.77 7.79 -36.61
CA ALA A 617 -19.40 9.00 -37.36
C ALA A 617 -18.94 8.71 -38.81
N SER A 618 -18.41 7.53 -39.10
CA SER A 618 -18.05 7.13 -40.46
C SER A 618 -19.29 6.80 -41.29
N VAL A 619 -20.28 6.13 -40.68
CA VAL A 619 -21.57 5.79 -41.31
C VAL A 619 -22.34 7.04 -41.70
N TYR A 620 -22.40 8.03 -40.79
CA TYR A 620 -23.06 9.32 -41.03
C TYR A 620 -22.15 10.35 -41.74
N GLY A 621 -20.91 9.97 -42.04
CA GLY A 621 -19.91 10.84 -42.67
C GLY A 621 -19.58 10.37 -44.07
N ASN A 622 -18.31 10.09 -44.31
CA ASN A 622 -17.77 9.76 -45.63
C ASN A 622 -18.36 8.50 -46.28
N SER A 623 -18.95 7.58 -45.50
CA SER A 623 -19.55 6.36 -46.05
C SER A 623 -21.03 6.53 -46.42
N TYR A 624 -21.67 7.66 -46.08
CA TYR A 624 -23.11 7.84 -46.29
C TYR A 624 -23.47 7.91 -47.78
N CYS A 625 -24.35 7.02 -48.24
CA CYS A 625 -24.78 6.88 -49.63
C CYS A 625 -26.04 7.72 -49.99
N GLY A 626 -26.30 8.82 -49.28
CA GLY A 626 -27.41 9.72 -49.60
C GLY A 626 -27.12 10.62 -50.80
N LYS A 627 -28.18 11.23 -51.36
CA LYS A 627 -28.03 12.27 -52.41
C LYS A 627 -27.34 13.53 -51.87
N HIS A 628 -27.49 13.79 -50.58
CA HIS A 628 -26.90 14.90 -49.83
C HIS A 628 -26.11 14.34 -48.63
N PRO A 629 -25.19 15.11 -48.02
CA PRO A 629 -24.57 14.73 -46.75
C PRO A 629 -25.63 14.41 -45.68
N TYR A 630 -25.36 13.46 -44.78
CA TYR A 630 -26.32 13.05 -43.74
C TYR A 630 -26.79 14.24 -42.87
N THR A 631 -25.94 15.24 -42.66
CA THR A 631 -26.31 16.46 -41.93
C THR A 631 -27.47 17.21 -42.57
N GLU A 632 -27.54 17.26 -43.91
CA GLU A 632 -28.64 17.90 -44.64
C GLU A 632 -29.90 17.05 -44.56
N ASP A 633 -29.79 15.75 -44.85
CA ASP A 633 -30.91 14.80 -44.76
C ASP A 633 -31.52 14.74 -43.35
N LYS A 634 -30.68 14.81 -42.31
CA LYS A 634 -31.10 14.91 -40.91
C LYS A 634 -31.87 16.21 -40.65
N ASN A 635 -31.38 17.34 -41.16
CA ASN A 635 -32.03 18.63 -40.97
C ASN A 635 -33.38 18.70 -41.71
N GLU A 636 -33.48 18.14 -42.90
CA GLU A 636 -34.75 18.01 -43.62
C GLU A 636 -35.79 17.19 -42.84
N LEU A 637 -35.39 16.06 -42.25
CA LEU A 637 -36.25 15.27 -41.37
C LEU A 637 -36.75 16.09 -40.17
N VAL A 638 -35.86 16.80 -39.48
CA VAL A 638 -36.23 17.66 -38.34
C VAL A 638 -37.21 18.75 -38.78
N ASN A 639 -36.93 19.42 -39.90
CA ASN A 639 -37.78 20.48 -40.44
C ASN A 639 -39.15 19.96 -40.88
N SER A 640 -39.23 18.75 -41.42
CA SER A 640 -40.50 18.10 -41.78
C SER A 640 -41.36 17.81 -40.56
N ILE A 641 -40.75 17.26 -39.49
CA ILE A 641 -41.43 16.98 -38.23
C ILE A 641 -41.91 18.30 -37.60
N ASP A 642 -41.06 19.31 -37.56
CA ASP A 642 -41.37 20.64 -37.01
C ASP A 642 -42.52 21.31 -37.77
N ARG A 643 -42.49 21.29 -39.11
CA ARG A 643 -43.57 21.82 -39.96
C ARG A 643 -44.89 21.10 -39.70
N PHE A 644 -44.86 19.78 -39.60
CA PHE A 644 -46.05 18.98 -39.29
C PHE A 644 -46.65 19.35 -37.92
N VAL A 645 -45.80 19.49 -36.89
CA VAL A 645 -46.26 19.88 -35.55
C VAL A 645 -46.91 21.28 -35.57
N HIS A 646 -46.34 22.25 -36.30
CA HIS A 646 -46.95 23.57 -36.45
C HIS A 646 -48.29 23.51 -37.19
N LEU A 647 -48.41 22.70 -38.23
CA LEU A 647 -49.66 22.50 -38.99
C LEU A 647 -50.73 21.76 -38.18
N SER A 648 -50.33 20.88 -37.26
CA SER A 648 -51.26 20.12 -36.41
C SER A 648 -52.00 21.00 -35.38
N GLY A 649 -51.57 22.25 -35.16
CA GLY A 649 -52.19 23.18 -34.21
C GLY A 649 -52.01 22.81 -32.74
N ASN A 650 -51.11 21.87 -32.42
CA ASN A 650 -50.86 21.45 -31.05
C ASN A 650 -49.97 22.46 -30.31
N ASN A 651 -50.59 23.51 -29.76
CA ASN A 651 -49.92 24.63 -29.10
C ASN A 651 -48.95 24.21 -27.96
N ILE A 652 -49.23 23.10 -27.26
CA ILE A 652 -48.37 22.57 -26.20
C ILE A 652 -47.05 22.04 -26.79
N LEU A 653 -47.12 21.30 -27.90
CA LEU A 653 -45.92 20.81 -28.59
C LEU A 653 -45.16 21.97 -29.23
N ILE A 654 -45.86 22.90 -29.88
CA ILE A 654 -45.25 24.07 -30.54
C ILE A 654 -44.46 24.92 -29.53
N GLU A 655 -45.05 25.27 -28.38
CA GLU A 655 -44.36 26.04 -27.33
C GLU A 655 -43.16 25.31 -26.73
N LYS A 656 -43.26 24.00 -26.51
CA LYS A 656 -42.16 23.20 -25.95
C LYS A 656 -41.02 23.02 -26.96
N ILE A 657 -41.33 22.72 -28.23
CA ILE A 657 -40.34 22.63 -29.32
C ILE A 657 -39.66 23.97 -29.55
N ALA A 658 -40.39 25.09 -29.48
CA ALA A 658 -39.81 26.43 -29.55
C ALA A 658 -38.86 26.71 -28.38
N LYS A 659 -39.22 26.32 -27.14
CA LYS A 659 -38.33 26.44 -25.97
C LYS A 659 -37.07 25.59 -26.08
N ASP A 660 -37.15 24.38 -26.63
CA ASP A 660 -36.00 23.49 -26.84
C ASP A 660 -35.06 23.97 -27.97
N LYS A 661 -35.57 24.69 -28.98
CA LYS A 661 -34.73 25.37 -29.97
C LYS A 661 -33.94 26.55 -29.39
N VAL A 662 -34.47 27.22 -28.35
CA VAL A 662 -33.85 28.39 -27.69
C VAL A 662 -32.83 28.01 -26.61
N LYS A 663 -33.00 26.85 -25.95
CA LYS A 663 -31.99 26.29 -25.02
C LYS A 663 -31.00 25.41 -25.80
N SER A 664 -29.95 26.02 -26.36
CA SER A 664 -28.93 25.33 -27.15
C SER A 664 -28.18 24.24 -26.38
N ASN A 665 -28.57 22.97 -26.60
CA ASN A 665 -27.72 21.80 -26.40
C ASN A 665 -27.84 20.87 -27.63
N PRO A 666 -26.76 20.62 -28.41
CA PRO A 666 -26.83 19.90 -29.70
C PRO A 666 -27.42 18.47 -29.65
N THR A 667 -27.54 17.88 -28.47
CA THR A 667 -27.98 16.50 -28.26
C THR A 667 -29.50 16.30 -28.25
N THR A 668 -30.31 17.36 -28.06
CA THR A 668 -31.79 17.25 -28.02
C THR A 668 -32.45 17.44 -29.39
N ASN A 669 -31.77 18.08 -30.35
CA ASN A 669 -32.29 18.32 -31.70
C ASN A 669 -31.89 17.18 -32.66
N THR A 670 -32.50 16.01 -32.46
CA THR A 670 -32.42 14.89 -33.41
C THR A 670 -33.82 14.47 -33.82
N PRO A 671 -34.04 14.01 -35.07
CA PRO A 671 -35.37 13.62 -35.48
C PRO A 671 -35.90 12.44 -34.63
N SER A 672 -35.05 11.54 -34.12
CA SER A 672 -35.45 10.50 -33.15
C SER A 672 -35.90 11.09 -31.81
N GLY A 673 -35.24 12.15 -31.33
CA GLY A 673 -35.63 12.88 -30.13
C GLY A 673 -37.01 13.52 -30.27
N TYR A 674 -37.28 14.15 -31.42
CA TYR A 674 -38.60 14.71 -31.74
C TYR A 674 -39.68 13.64 -31.80
N LEU A 675 -39.43 12.52 -32.50
CA LEU A 675 -40.40 11.41 -32.58
C LEU A 675 -40.73 10.84 -31.20
N ASN A 676 -39.72 10.55 -30.37
CA ASN A 676 -39.92 10.03 -29.02
C ASN A 676 -40.68 11.01 -28.12
N PHE A 677 -40.40 12.31 -28.26
CA PHE A 677 -41.09 13.35 -27.52
C PHE A 677 -42.56 13.46 -27.93
N ILE A 678 -42.85 13.52 -29.23
CA ILE A 678 -44.24 13.59 -29.74
C ILE A 678 -44.99 12.31 -29.37
N HIS A 679 -44.37 11.14 -29.50
CA HIS A 679 -44.98 9.86 -29.09
C HIS A 679 -45.39 9.85 -27.61
N ARG A 680 -44.54 10.40 -26.72
CA ARG A 680 -44.80 10.44 -25.28
C ARG A 680 -45.86 11.48 -24.90
N GLU A 681 -45.79 12.67 -25.48
CA GLU A 681 -46.61 13.82 -25.05
C GLU A 681 -47.92 13.95 -25.84
N ALA A 682 -47.97 13.42 -27.07
CA ALA A 682 -49.11 13.52 -27.97
C ALA A 682 -49.19 12.30 -28.93
N PRO A 683 -49.57 11.11 -28.42
CA PRO A 683 -49.63 9.88 -29.22
C PRO A 683 -50.46 10.00 -30.50
N ASN A 684 -51.59 10.73 -30.45
CA ASN A 684 -52.43 10.92 -31.64
C ASN A 684 -51.74 11.76 -32.72
N THR A 685 -51.01 12.82 -32.32
CA THR A 685 -50.21 13.64 -33.24
C THR A 685 -49.06 12.83 -33.84
N TYR A 686 -48.49 11.91 -33.05
CA TYR A 686 -47.49 10.97 -33.53
C TYR A 686 -48.05 10.04 -34.63
N GLU A 687 -49.21 9.43 -34.42
CA GLU A 687 -49.84 8.57 -35.44
C GLU A 687 -50.16 9.35 -36.73
N CYS A 688 -50.64 10.60 -36.62
CA CYS A 688 -50.88 11.44 -37.79
C CYS A 688 -49.58 11.82 -38.52
N LEU A 689 -48.48 12.06 -37.80
CA LEU A 689 -47.16 12.33 -38.40
C LEU A 689 -46.67 11.13 -39.21
N LEU A 690 -46.90 9.91 -38.72
CA LEU A 690 -46.53 8.68 -39.43
C LEU A 690 -47.32 8.46 -40.73
N GLN A 691 -48.41 9.21 -40.94
CA GLN A 691 -49.23 9.19 -42.16
C GLN A 691 -48.99 10.42 -43.06
N ASP A 692 -48.21 11.40 -42.62
CA ASP A 692 -47.89 12.60 -43.41
C ASP A 692 -47.02 12.25 -44.62
N GLU A 693 -47.51 12.54 -45.83
CA GLU A 693 -46.83 12.17 -47.08
C GLU A 693 -45.41 12.73 -47.20
N ASN A 694 -45.19 13.95 -46.70
CA ASN A 694 -43.87 14.59 -46.77
C ASN A 694 -42.88 13.90 -45.83
N PHE A 695 -43.29 13.64 -44.59
CA PHE A 695 -42.48 12.92 -43.62
C PHE A 695 -42.19 11.48 -44.08
N VAL A 696 -43.22 10.74 -44.54
CA VAL A 696 -43.07 9.35 -45.00
C VAL A 696 -42.08 9.24 -46.17
N SER A 697 -42.19 10.14 -47.16
CA SER A 697 -41.29 10.19 -48.32
C SER A 697 -39.83 10.48 -47.91
N LEU A 698 -39.62 11.47 -47.05
CA LEU A 698 -38.28 11.82 -46.54
C LEU A 698 -37.68 10.68 -45.69
N ASN A 699 -38.50 10.08 -44.83
CA ASN A 699 -38.10 8.93 -44.00
C ASN A 699 -37.64 7.74 -44.87
N GLN A 700 -38.41 7.37 -45.89
CA GLN A 700 -38.04 6.28 -46.81
C GLN A 700 -36.75 6.58 -47.57
N ARG A 701 -36.54 7.84 -47.98
CA ARG A 701 -35.31 8.29 -48.65
C ARG A 701 -34.08 8.09 -47.76
N VAL A 702 -34.14 8.57 -46.52
CA VAL A 702 -33.03 8.45 -45.55
C VAL A 702 -32.79 7.00 -45.14
N VAL A 703 -33.84 6.22 -44.90
CA VAL A 703 -33.72 4.77 -44.63
C VAL A 703 -33.02 4.05 -45.77
N SER A 704 -33.40 4.33 -47.03
CA SER A 704 -32.79 3.71 -48.21
C SER A 704 -31.31 4.08 -48.35
N ALA A 705 -30.95 5.33 -48.10
CA ALA A 705 -29.56 5.79 -48.10
C ALA A 705 -28.72 5.11 -47.01
N LEU A 706 -29.28 4.94 -45.80
CA LEU A 706 -28.62 4.23 -44.70
C LEU A 706 -28.49 2.72 -44.99
N LYS A 707 -29.50 2.06 -45.58
CA LYS A 707 -29.40 0.66 -46.02
C LYS A 707 -28.32 0.48 -47.08
N ALA A 708 -28.26 1.37 -48.07
CA ALA A 708 -27.21 1.37 -49.09
C ALA A 708 -25.82 1.56 -48.45
N THR A 709 -25.70 2.48 -47.49
CA THR A 709 -24.47 2.69 -46.71
C THR A 709 -24.03 1.41 -46.01
N LEU A 710 -24.93 0.74 -45.28
CA LEU A 710 -24.64 -0.51 -44.59
C LEU A 710 -24.21 -1.64 -45.54
N ALA A 711 -24.77 -1.70 -46.75
CA ALA A 711 -24.40 -2.69 -47.76
C ALA A 711 -22.95 -2.55 -48.25
N THR A 712 -22.35 -1.35 -48.14
CA THR A 712 -20.94 -1.12 -48.48
C THR A 712 -19.96 -1.61 -47.42
N LEU A 713 -20.42 -1.85 -46.18
CA LEU A 713 -19.58 -2.18 -45.02
C LEU A 713 -19.22 -3.67 -44.96
N VAL A 714 -18.61 -4.19 -46.03
CA VAL A 714 -18.26 -5.62 -46.19
C VAL A 714 -17.34 -6.20 -45.10
N ARG A 715 -16.60 -5.34 -44.38
CA ARG A 715 -15.75 -5.75 -43.25
C ARG A 715 -16.54 -6.15 -42.01
N VAL A 716 -17.83 -5.79 -41.93
CA VAL A 716 -18.72 -6.04 -40.79
C VAL A 716 -19.88 -6.91 -41.26
N PRO A 717 -19.82 -8.25 -41.10
CA PRO A 717 -20.86 -9.16 -41.62
C PRO A 717 -22.28 -8.80 -41.15
N LYS A 718 -22.43 -8.33 -39.90
CA LYS A 718 -23.72 -7.91 -39.33
C LYS A 718 -24.30 -6.67 -40.03
N ALA A 719 -23.46 -5.78 -40.55
CA ALA A 719 -23.91 -4.63 -41.34
C ALA A 719 -24.61 -5.06 -42.63
N LEU A 720 -24.10 -6.11 -43.29
CA LEU A 720 -24.73 -6.69 -44.48
C LEU A 720 -26.07 -7.37 -44.17
N VAL A 721 -26.24 -7.91 -42.96
CA VAL A 721 -27.52 -8.43 -42.48
C VAL A 721 -28.51 -7.28 -42.25
N TYR A 722 -28.09 -6.22 -41.57
CA TYR A 722 -28.93 -5.04 -41.29
C TYR A 722 -29.31 -4.27 -42.56
N ALA A 723 -28.42 -4.20 -43.55
CA ALA A 723 -28.74 -3.63 -44.87
C ALA A 723 -29.94 -4.30 -45.56
N LYS A 724 -30.25 -5.56 -45.23
CA LYS A 724 -31.36 -6.33 -45.79
C LYS A 724 -32.62 -6.32 -44.91
N LYS A 725 -32.56 -5.78 -43.70
CA LYS A 725 -33.71 -5.67 -42.79
C LYS A 725 -34.69 -4.61 -43.32
N ASP A 726 -35.97 -4.84 -43.09
CA ASP A 726 -37.01 -3.85 -43.38
C ASP A 726 -37.16 -2.90 -42.20
N TYR A 727 -37.10 -1.60 -42.51
CA TYR A 727 -37.22 -0.52 -41.54
C TYR A 727 -38.36 0.38 -41.99
N HIS A 728 -39.30 0.63 -41.08
CA HIS A 728 -40.42 1.53 -41.30
C HIS A 728 -40.04 2.97 -40.94
N LEU A 729 -39.16 3.15 -39.96
CA LEU A 729 -38.71 4.45 -39.49
C LEU A 729 -37.18 4.54 -39.48
N PHE A 730 -36.64 5.72 -39.79
CA PHE A 730 -35.20 5.94 -39.73
C PHE A 730 -34.65 5.70 -38.30
N SER A 731 -35.43 5.93 -37.25
CA SER A 731 -35.02 5.67 -35.86
C SER A 731 -34.68 4.20 -35.59
N GLU A 732 -35.33 3.26 -36.31
CA GLU A 732 -35.10 1.83 -36.18
C GLU A 732 -33.72 1.42 -36.73
N ILE A 733 -33.32 1.97 -37.89
CA ILE A 733 -32.00 1.71 -38.47
C ILE A 733 -30.88 2.42 -37.71
N ILE A 734 -31.15 3.59 -37.10
CA ILE A 734 -30.17 4.28 -36.24
C ILE A 734 -29.81 3.43 -35.02
N ASN A 735 -30.80 2.77 -34.38
CA ASN A 735 -30.53 1.87 -33.25
C ASN A 735 -29.63 0.69 -33.67
N ASP A 736 -29.88 0.11 -34.84
CA ASP A 736 -29.08 -0.97 -35.40
C ASP A 736 -27.66 -0.50 -35.79
N ILE A 737 -27.50 0.72 -36.32
CA ILE A 737 -26.20 1.35 -36.60
C ILE A 737 -25.42 1.61 -35.31
N ASP A 738 -26.09 2.10 -34.27
CA ASP A 738 -25.49 2.32 -32.97
C ASP A 738 -25.02 0.99 -32.36
N GLU A 739 -25.79 -0.09 -32.52
CA GLU A 739 -25.36 -1.44 -32.13
C GLU A 739 -24.11 -1.90 -32.92
N LEU A 740 -24.07 -1.68 -34.23
CA LEU A 740 -22.92 -2.04 -35.08
C LEU A 740 -21.63 -1.32 -34.68
N SER A 741 -21.70 -0.15 -34.06
CA SER A 741 -20.53 0.60 -33.60
C SER A 741 -19.75 -0.11 -32.47
N TYR A 742 -20.39 -1.07 -31.80
CA TYR A 742 -19.78 -1.93 -30.79
C TYR A 742 -19.21 -3.23 -31.38
N GLU A 743 -19.54 -3.56 -32.62
CA GLU A 743 -19.01 -4.73 -33.31
C GLU A 743 -17.59 -4.48 -33.79
N LYS A 744 -16.72 -5.45 -33.54
CA LYS A 744 -15.31 -5.43 -33.93
C LYS A 744 -15.03 -6.65 -34.77
N ALA A 745 -14.47 -6.43 -35.95
CA ALA A 745 -14.04 -7.51 -36.82
C ALA A 745 -12.58 -7.84 -36.52
N PHE A 746 -12.31 -9.11 -36.26
CA PHE A 746 -10.98 -9.63 -36.01
C PHE A 746 -10.73 -10.82 -36.95
N SER A 747 -10.05 -10.59 -38.06
CA SER A 747 -9.82 -11.59 -39.10
C SER A 747 -8.37 -11.59 -39.58
N TYR A 748 -8.03 -12.51 -40.47
CA TYR A 748 -6.71 -12.55 -41.10
C TYR A 748 -6.85 -12.64 -42.61
N PHE A 749 -5.90 -12.05 -43.31
CA PHE A 749 -5.82 -12.13 -44.78
C PHE A 749 -4.38 -12.44 -45.22
N PRO A 750 -4.21 -13.13 -46.36
CA PRO A 750 -2.89 -13.45 -46.89
C PRO A 750 -2.12 -12.19 -47.28
N VAL A 751 -0.80 -12.26 -47.13
CA VAL A 751 0.12 -11.19 -47.50
C VAL A 751 0.90 -11.56 -48.76
N SER A 752 1.17 -10.59 -49.64
CA SER A 752 2.03 -10.77 -50.81
C SER A 752 3.47 -11.13 -50.39
N GLN A 753 4.01 -12.22 -50.92
CA GLN A 753 5.40 -12.64 -50.70
C GLN A 753 6.36 -11.61 -51.27
N THR A 754 6.06 -11.09 -52.47
CA THR A 754 6.86 -10.05 -53.12
C THR A 754 6.91 -8.76 -52.28
N GLU A 755 5.77 -8.29 -51.77
CA GLU A 755 5.71 -7.10 -50.91
C GLU A 755 6.48 -7.32 -49.59
N PHE A 756 6.37 -8.52 -49.01
CA PHE A 756 7.05 -8.87 -47.76
C PHE A 756 8.58 -8.90 -47.91
N GLU A 757 9.09 -9.51 -48.99
CA GLU A 757 10.53 -9.58 -49.27
C GLU A 757 11.11 -8.21 -49.62
N ASN A 758 10.41 -7.42 -50.44
CA ASN A 758 10.84 -6.07 -50.82
C ASN A 758 10.90 -5.14 -49.61
N SER A 759 9.87 -5.16 -48.76
CA SER A 759 9.83 -4.35 -47.54
C SER A 759 10.87 -4.79 -46.50
N SER A 760 11.23 -6.07 -46.43
CA SER A 760 12.27 -6.58 -45.52
C SER A 760 13.69 -6.24 -45.97
N ASN A 761 13.92 -6.07 -47.29
CA ASN A 761 15.26 -5.86 -47.85
C ASN A 761 15.60 -4.40 -48.19
N ARG A 762 14.65 -3.46 -48.08
CA ARG A 762 14.91 -2.04 -48.36
C ARG A 762 15.80 -1.39 -47.30
N THR A 763 16.64 -0.44 -47.72
CA THR A 763 17.53 0.31 -46.82
C THR A 763 16.80 1.42 -46.06
N ILE A 764 15.76 2.01 -46.65
CA ILE A 764 15.01 3.12 -46.08
C ILE A 764 13.66 2.61 -45.57
N LYS A 765 13.38 2.84 -44.28
CA LYS A 765 12.17 2.39 -43.56
C LYS A 765 11.93 0.87 -43.59
N PRO A 766 12.92 -0.03 -43.42
CA PRO A 766 12.72 -1.47 -43.55
C PRO A 766 11.58 -2.03 -42.68
N LEU A 767 11.00 -3.15 -43.11
CA LEU A 767 10.17 -3.99 -42.24
C LEU A 767 11.05 -4.70 -41.22
N LEU A 768 10.95 -4.26 -39.97
CA LEU A 768 11.59 -4.90 -38.82
C LEU A 768 10.66 -5.99 -38.28
N LEU A 769 11.03 -7.25 -38.41
CA LEU A 769 10.19 -8.37 -38.03
C LEU A 769 10.67 -9.00 -36.72
N PHE A 770 9.76 -9.14 -35.76
CA PHE A 770 10.02 -9.76 -34.47
C PHE A 770 9.07 -10.92 -34.23
N LYS A 771 9.58 -12.09 -33.84
CA LYS A 771 8.75 -13.18 -33.33
C LYS A 771 8.27 -12.84 -31.91
N ILE A 772 6.97 -12.87 -31.69
CA ILE A 772 6.36 -12.70 -30.37
C ILE A 772 6.50 -14.04 -29.64
N SER A 773 7.24 -14.04 -28.53
CA SER A 773 7.64 -15.28 -27.88
C SER A 773 7.49 -15.24 -26.36
N ASN A 774 7.22 -16.42 -25.81
CA ASN A 774 7.39 -16.75 -24.40
C ASN A 774 7.71 -18.26 -24.30
N LYS A 775 7.88 -18.80 -23.09
CA LYS A 775 8.20 -20.23 -22.89
C LYS A 775 7.16 -21.22 -23.44
N ASP A 776 5.92 -20.77 -23.66
CA ASP A 776 4.83 -21.58 -24.20
C ASP A 776 4.77 -21.45 -25.73
N LEU A 777 4.84 -20.22 -26.27
CA LEU A 777 4.82 -19.94 -27.71
C LEU A 777 6.07 -20.44 -28.46
N SER A 778 7.19 -20.60 -27.75
CA SER A 778 8.42 -21.21 -28.30
C SER A 778 8.42 -22.74 -28.27
N PHE A 779 7.29 -23.39 -27.95
CA PHE A 779 7.25 -24.85 -27.85
C PHE A 779 7.60 -25.56 -29.16
N ALA A 780 6.98 -25.16 -30.28
CA ALA A 780 7.19 -25.82 -31.58
C ALA A 780 8.68 -25.87 -31.98
N GLU A 781 9.38 -24.75 -31.80
CA GLU A 781 10.82 -24.65 -32.06
C GLU A 781 11.66 -25.55 -31.13
N ASN A 782 11.31 -25.62 -29.84
CA ASN A 782 12.02 -26.48 -28.89
C ASN A 782 11.71 -27.97 -29.09
N PHE A 783 10.53 -28.30 -29.60
CA PHE A 783 10.14 -29.65 -29.97
C PHE A 783 10.94 -30.13 -31.18
N GLU A 784 11.01 -29.31 -32.23
CA GLU A 784 11.81 -29.58 -33.43
C GLU A 784 13.30 -29.76 -33.11
N LYS A 785 13.84 -28.96 -32.18
CA LYS A 785 15.23 -29.08 -31.68
C LYS A 785 15.45 -30.25 -30.71
N GLY A 786 14.42 -31.02 -30.36
CA GLY A 786 14.51 -32.11 -29.38
C GLY A 786 14.70 -31.69 -27.92
N ASN A 787 14.73 -30.38 -27.62
CA ASN A 787 14.95 -29.83 -26.28
C ASN A 787 13.76 -30.03 -25.34
N ARG A 788 12.54 -30.20 -25.89
CA ARG A 788 11.32 -30.39 -25.11
C ARG A 788 10.34 -31.33 -25.83
N GLN A 789 9.99 -32.43 -25.17
CA GLN A 789 9.16 -33.48 -25.78
C GLN A 789 7.66 -33.37 -25.49
N LYS A 790 7.24 -32.62 -24.45
CA LYS A 790 5.84 -32.52 -24.03
C LYS A 790 5.38 -31.08 -23.79
N ILE A 791 4.18 -30.77 -24.28
CA ILE A 791 3.47 -29.52 -23.98
C ILE A 791 2.96 -29.61 -22.54
N GLY A 792 3.35 -28.63 -21.71
CA GLY A 792 2.81 -28.46 -20.36
C GLY A 792 1.61 -27.52 -20.36
N LYS A 793 0.92 -27.37 -19.22
CA LYS A 793 -0.18 -26.39 -19.09
C LYS A 793 0.35 -24.97 -19.37
N LYS A 794 -0.21 -24.31 -20.40
CA LYS A 794 0.17 -22.96 -20.83
C LYS A 794 -0.07 -21.93 -19.73
N ASN A 795 0.64 -20.80 -19.76
CA ASN A 795 0.36 -19.66 -18.90
C ASN A 795 -1.02 -19.07 -19.22
N LEU A 796 -1.68 -18.49 -18.23
CA LEU A 796 -3.01 -17.88 -18.44
C LEU A 796 -2.96 -16.73 -19.45
N HIS A 797 -1.88 -15.95 -19.45
CA HIS A 797 -1.67 -14.88 -20.43
C HIS A 797 -1.44 -15.40 -21.85
N THR A 798 -0.83 -16.59 -22.01
CA THR A 798 -0.72 -17.27 -23.31
C THR A 798 -2.11 -17.66 -23.80
N LEU A 799 -2.96 -18.20 -22.92
CA LEU A 799 -4.34 -18.56 -23.28
C LEU A 799 -5.18 -17.33 -23.70
N TYR A 800 -5.05 -16.19 -23.01
CA TYR A 800 -5.70 -14.95 -23.43
C TYR A 800 -5.22 -14.48 -24.80
N PHE A 801 -3.92 -14.54 -25.03
CA PHE A 801 -3.33 -14.14 -26.30
C PHE A 801 -3.79 -15.04 -27.45
N GLU A 802 -3.70 -16.36 -27.29
CA GLU A 802 -4.16 -17.32 -28.29
C GLU A 802 -5.67 -17.18 -28.55
N ALA A 803 -6.48 -16.97 -27.51
CA ALA A 803 -7.92 -16.74 -27.66
C ALA A 803 -8.22 -15.46 -28.44
N LEU A 804 -7.52 -14.36 -28.14
CA LEU A 804 -7.62 -13.11 -28.90
C LEU A 804 -7.20 -13.33 -30.36
N MET A 805 -6.04 -13.95 -30.59
CA MET A 805 -5.45 -14.13 -31.91
C MET A 805 -6.19 -15.15 -32.79
N LYS A 806 -7.09 -15.96 -32.24
CA LYS A 806 -8.03 -16.79 -33.04
C LYS A 806 -9.06 -15.95 -33.80
N GLY A 807 -9.42 -14.78 -33.29
CA GLY A 807 -10.32 -13.82 -33.94
C GLY A 807 -11.81 -14.18 -33.98
N ASN A 808 -12.21 -15.39 -33.59
CA ASN A 808 -13.60 -15.85 -33.63
C ASN A 808 -14.31 -15.79 -32.27
N GLN A 809 -14.04 -14.75 -31.48
CA GLN A 809 -14.58 -14.59 -30.14
C GLN A 809 -14.96 -13.13 -29.86
N ASP A 810 -15.95 -12.91 -29.00
CA ASP A 810 -16.56 -11.60 -28.72
C ASP A 810 -16.27 -11.05 -27.31
N THR A 811 -15.33 -11.67 -26.59
CA THR A 811 -15.05 -11.41 -25.19
C THR A 811 -13.84 -10.51 -24.99
N ILE A 812 -12.74 -10.78 -25.69
CA ILE A 812 -11.43 -10.13 -25.52
C ILE A 812 -11.19 -9.20 -26.69
N ASP A 813 -10.84 -7.95 -26.42
CA ASP A 813 -10.45 -7.00 -27.44
C ASP A 813 -8.96 -6.64 -27.34
N ILE A 814 -8.40 -6.22 -28.46
CA ILE A 814 -7.02 -5.74 -28.58
C ILE A 814 -6.93 -4.25 -28.24
N GLY A 815 -6.09 -3.92 -27.26
CA GLY A 815 -5.80 -2.54 -26.86
C GLY A 815 -4.58 -1.97 -27.59
N THR A 816 -3.75 -1.22 -26.89
CA THR A 816 -2.49 -0.64 -27.39
C THR A 816 -1.27 -1.53 -27.16
N GLY A 817 -0.24 -1.37 -28.00
CA GLY A 817 1.06 -2.02 -27.88
C GLY A 817 2.17 -1.07 -27.39
N MET A 818 3.21 -1.62 -26.79
CA MET A 818 4.46 -0.91 -26.46
C MET A 818 5.65 -1.85 -26.58
N VAL A 819 6.77 -1.34 -27.10
CA VAL A 819 8.03 -2.08 -27.20
C VAL A 819 9.08 -1.47 -26.29
N PHE A 820 9.89 -2.32 -25.65
CA PHE A 820 10.97 -1.90 -24.78
C PHE A 820 12.29 -2.59 -25.15
N HIS A 821 13.40 -1.88 -25.04
CA HIS A 821 14.75 -2.46 -25.03
C HIS A 821 15.19 -2.64 -23.58
N ARG A 822 15.74 -3.80 -23.24
CA ARG A 822 16.38 -4.00 -21.94
C ARG A 822 17.78 -4.56 -22.16
N VAL A 823 18.77 -3.71 -21.91
CA VAL A 823 20.19 -4.07 -21.92
C VAL A 823 20.45 -5.19 -20.90
N LYS A 824 21.46 -6.02 -21.16
CA LYS A 824 21.95 -7.02 -20.21
C LYS A 824 22.33 -6.35 -18.89
N SER A 825 22.08 -7.04 -17.78
CA SER A 825 22.41 -6.58 -16.43
C SER A 825 23.27 -7.58 -15.65
N LEU A 826 23.63 -8.70 -16.28
CA LEU A 826 24.53 -9.72 -15.75
C LEU A 826 25.55 -10.07 -16.83
N ASN A 827 26.82 -10.17 -16.44
CA ASN A 827 27.87 -10.72 -17.28
C ASN A 827 28.34 -12.04 -16.67
N TYR A 828 28.52 -13.07 -17.49
CA TYR A 828 29.06 -14.37 -17.08
C TYR A 828 30.35 -14.64 -17.85
N ASN A 829 31.32 -15.26 -17.18
CA ASN A 829 32.55 -15.70 -17.84
C ASN A 829 32.26 -16.82 -18.86
N GLU A 830 33.18 -17.03 -19.80
CA GLU A 830 33.03 -18.02 -20.87
C GLU A 830 32.79 -19.45 -20.35
N LYS A 831 33.44 -19.82 -19.24
CA LYS A 831 33.27 -21.14 -18.63
C LYS A 831 31.82 -21.36 -18.20
N THR A 832 31.21 -20.39 -17.53
CA THR A 832 29.81 -20.47 -17.09
C THR A 832 28.84 -20.46 -18.26
N LEU A 833 29.13 -19.71 -19.34
CA LEU A 833 28.30 -19.72 -20.55
C LEU A 833 28.37 -21.08 -21.27
N LYS A 834 29.55 -21.71 -21.31
CA LYS A 834 29.79 -22.99 -21.99
C LYS A 834 29.25 -24.19 -21.20
N TYR A 835 29.56 -24.27 -19.91
CA TYR A 835 29.24 -25.44 -19.09
C TYR A 835 27.99 -25.27 -18.22
N GLY A 836 27.53 -24.04 -17.99
CA GLY A 836 26.40 -23.75 -17.11
C GLY A 836 26.79 -23.63 -15.63
N HIS A 837 25.81 -23.28 -14.80
CA HIS A 837 25.94 -23.31 -13.35
C HIS A 837 25.72 -24.72 -12.83
N HIS A 838 26.48 -25.15 -11.81
CA HIS A 838 26.40 -26.51 -11.24
C HIS A 838 26.59 -27.62 -12.28
N SER A 839 27.49 -27.39 -13.25
CA SER A 839 27.83 -28.26 -14.37
C SER A 839 28.56 -29.55 -13.97
N THR A 840 28.41 -30.05 -12.75
CA THR A 840 28.78 -31.41 -12.37
C THR A 840 27.56 -32.22 -11.99
N GLN A 841 26.47 -31.55 -11.60
CA GLN A 841 25.24 -32.16 -11.08
C GLN A 841 24.13 -32.24 -12.13
N LEU A 842 24.20 -31.42 -13.18
CA LEU A 842 23.11 -31.23 -14.15
C LEU A 842 23.36 -31.89 -15.51
N ASN A 843 24.60 -32.23 -15.83
CA ASN A 843 25.06 -32.70 -17.14
C ASN A 843 24.48 -34.07 -17.48
N GLU A 844 24.27 -34.89 -16.44
CA GLU A 844 23.62 -36.20 -16.56
C GLU A 844 22.10 -36.08 -16.77
N LYS A 845 21.52 -34.91 -16.47
CA LYS A 845 20.07 -34.66 -16.55
C LYS A 845 19.66 -33.83 -17.77
N PHE A 846 20.55 -32.97 -18.27
CA PHE A 846 20.28 -32.05 -19.38
C PHE A 846 21.43 -32.09 -20.38
N SER A 847 21.09 -32.19 -21.67
CA SER A 847 22.04 -32.15 -22.78
C SER A 847 22.56 -30.74 -23.11
N TYR A 848 22.17 -29.73 -22.34
CA TYR A 848 22.50 -28.32 -22.56
C TYR A 848 22.77 -27.59 -21.24
N PRO A 849 23.59 -26.51 -21.25
CA PRO A 849 23.97 -25.80 -20.02
C PRO A 849 22.78 -25.04 -19.40
N ILE A 850 22.65 -25.16 -18.08
CA ILE A 850 21.67 -24.41 -17.29
C ILE A 850 22.34 -23.16 -16.72
N ILE A 851 21.91 -21.99 -17.19
CA ILE A 851 22.47 -20.70 -16.77
C ILE A 851 21.47 -20.00 -15.85
N LYS A 852 21.87 -19.75 -14.60
CA LYS A 852 21.08 -18.97 -13.65
C LYS A 852 20.81 -17.59 -14.23
N ASP A 853 19.56 -17.12 -14.16
CA ASP A 853 19.18 -15.79 -14.62
C ASP A 853 19.61 -15.43 -16.06
N LYS A 854 19.77 -16.44 -16.94
CA LYS A 854 20.16 -16.31 -18.36
C LYS A 854 19.48 -15.16 -19.09
N ARG A 855 18.19 -14.97 -18.81
CA ARG A 855 17.36 -13.92 -19.42
C ARG A 855 17.84 -12.50 -19.14
N PHE A 856 18.76 -12.27 -18.22
CA PHE A 856 19.37 -10.96 -17.91
C PHE A 856 20.83 -10.86 -18.38
N ALA A 857 21.40 -11.95 -18.92
CA ALA A 857 22.76 -12.01 -19.43
C ALA A 857 22.87 -11.67 -20.94
N SER A 858 21.76 -11.22 -21.53
CA SER A 858 21.71 -10.70 -22.90
C SER A 858 20.69 -9.57 -23.00
N ASP A 859 20.87 -8.74 -24.00
CA ASP A 859 19.93 -7.72 -24.41
C ASP A 859 18.64 -8.39 -24.88
N LYS A 860 17.51 -7.71 -24.66
CA LYS A 860 16.17 -8.22 -24.96
C LYS A 860 15.23 -7.11 -25.43
N PHE A 861 14.45 -7.40 -26.45
CA PHE A 861 13.27 -6.64 -26.81
C PHE A 861 12.04 -7.24 -26.13
N LEU A 862 11.17 -6.40 -25.59
CA LEU A 862 9.98 -6.81 -24.84
C LEU A 862 8.75 -6.14 -25.43
N PHE A 863 7.67 -6.90 -25.59
CA PHE A 863 6.39 -6.39 -26.07
C PHE A 863 5.35 -6.44 -24.97
N HIS A 864 4.70 -5.31 -24.72
CA HIS A 864 3.56 -5.20 -23.83
C HIS A 864 2.31 -4.91 -24.67
N LEU A 865 1.33 -5.80 -24.64
CA LEU A 865 0.05 -5.66 -25.33
C LEU A 865 -1.07 -5.52 -24.30
N SER A 866 -1.79 -4.41 -24.31
CA SER A 866 -3.01 -4.28 -23.51
C SER A 866 -4.19 -4.97 -24.21
N THR A 867 -5.11 -5.48 -23.41
CA THR A 867 -6.31 -6.20 -23.85
C THR A 867 -7.46 -5.86 -22.92
N GLU A 868 -8.68 -5.84 -23.44
CA GLU A 868 -9.90 -5.63 -22.65
C GLU A 868 -10.80 -6.86 -22.71
N ILE A 869 -11.02 -7.50 -21.56
CA ILE A 869 -11.87 -8.70 -21.43
C ILE A 869 -13.28 -8.27 -21.05
N ASN A 870 -14.30 -8.93 -21.60
CA ASN A 870 -15.72 -8.58 -21.51
C ASN A 870 -16.00 -7.15 -22.02
N TYR A 871 -15.34 -6.72 -23.10
CA TYR A 871 -15.40 -5.34 -23.60
C TYR A 871 -16.80 -4.90 -24.07
N LYS A 872 -17.68 -5.84 -24.43
CA LYS A 872 -19.08 -5.56 -24.80
C LYS A 872 -19.98 -5.32 -23.59
N GLU A 873 -19.53 -5.66 -22.37
CA GLU A 873 -20.36 -5.59 -21.16
C GLU A 873 -20.38 -4.19 -20.54
N LYS A 874 -21.53 -3.82 -19.97
CA LYS A 874 -21.68 -2.59 -19.17
C LYS A 874 -21.57 -2.91 -17.69
N ARG A 875 -20.93 -2.03 -16.91
CA ARG A 875 -20.80 -2.21 -15.46
C ARG A 875 -22.18 -2.30 -14.80
N LYS A 876 -22.49 -3.45 -14.19
CA LYS A 876 -23.69 -3.66 -13.35
C LYS A 876 -23.29 -3.72 -11.87
N PRO A 877 -24.07 -3.12 -10.94
CA PRO A 877 -23.86 -3.31 -9.51
C PRO A 877 -24.01 -4.79 -9.13
N LEU A 878 -22.99 -5.38 -8.51
CA LEU A 878 -22.89 -6.83 -8.28
C LEU A 878 -23.33 -7.24 -6.87
N ASN A 879 -23.10 -6.39 -5.87
CA ASN A 879 -23.34 -6.77 -4.47
C ASN A 879 -24.81 -7.15 -4.17
N ASN A 880 -25.77 -6.40 -4.71
CA ASN A 880 -27.20 -6.63 -4.47
C ASN A 880 -27.68 -7.96 -5.09
N SER A 881 -27.26 -8.25 -6.33
CA SER A 881 -27.63 -9.50 -7.01
C SER A 881 -27.01 -10.73 -6.34
N ILE A 882 -25.83 -10.57 -5.73
CA ILE A 882 -25.23 -11.65 -4.91
C ILE A 882 -26.00 -11.85 -3.62
N ILE A 883 -26.41 -10.78 -2.90
CA ILE A 883 -27.24 -10.95 -1.70
C ILE A 883 -28.52 -11.71 -2.06
N GLU A 884 -29.20 -11.33 -3.13
CA GLU A 884 -30.41 -12.02 -3.62
C GLU A 884 -30.14 -13.49 -3.98
N PHE A 885 -29.01 -13.78 -4.63
CA PHE A 885 -28.57 -15.15 -4.89
C PHE A 885 -28.34 -15.94 -3.59
N LEU A 886 -27.71 -15.34 -2.58
CA LEU A 886 -27.39 -15.99 -1.31
C LEU A 886 -28.64 -16.25 -0.46
N THR A 887 -29.60 -15.32 -0.42
CA THR A 887 -30.89 -15.50 0.28
C THR A 887 -31.63 -16.72 -0.25
N ASN A 888 -31.53 -17.01 -1.55
CA ASN A 888 -32.23 -18.11 -2.21
C ASN A 888 -31.39 -19.40 -2.33
N ASN A 889 -30.20 -19.46 -1.71
CA ASN A 889 -29.27 -20.60 -1.84
C ASN A 889 -29.14 -21.39 -0.52
N PRO A 890 -29.87 -22.51 -0.36
CA PRO A 890 -29.84 -23.31 0.87
C PRO A 890 -28.53 -24.10 1.07
N ASP A 891 -27.70 -24.20 0.03
CA ASP A 891 -26.49 -25.03 0.02
C ASP A 891 -25.20 -24.19 0.06
N ILE A 892 -25.28 -22.91 0.45
CA ILE A 892 -24.08 -22.07 0.53
C ILE A 892 -23.22 -22.43 1.75
N ASN A 893 -21.93 -22.69 1.50
CA ASN A 893 -20.92 -22.86 2.53
C ASN A 893 -20.17 -21.55 2.81
N ILE A 894 -19.37 -21.52 3.87
CA ILE A 894 -18.74 -20.28 4.34
C ILE A 894 -17.29 -20.55 4.67
N ILE A 895 -16.39 -19.82 4.01
CA ILE A 895 -14.96 -19.82 4.30
C ILE A 895 -14.67 -18.62 5.20
N GLY A 896 -14.28 -18.86 6.45
CA GLY A 896 -13.66 -17.86 7.31
C GLY A 896 -12.16 -17.85 7.16
N LEU A 897 -11.58 -16.65 7.00
CA LEU A 897 -10.15 -16.44 6.88
C LEU A 897 -9.63 -15.54 8.01
N ASP A 898 -8.85 -16.12 8.91
CA ASP A 898 -8.10 -15.39 9.94
C ASP A 898 -6.68 -15.10 9.48
N ARG A 899 -6.10 -13.99 9.93
CA ARG A 899 -4.77 -13.52 9.51
C ARG A 899 -3.96 -13.11 10.74
N GLY A 900 -2.88 -13.85 11.01
CA GLY A 900 -2.04 -13.64 12.17
C GLY A 900 -0.55 -13.52 11.84
N GLU A 901 0.25 -13.36 12.90
CA GLU A 901 1.72 -13.37 12.82
C GLU A 901 2.31 -14.79 12.99
N ARG A 902 1.57 -15.67 13.66
CA ARG A 902 1.87 -17.10 13.81
C ARG A 902 1.44 -17.87 12.56
N HIS A 903 0.15 -17.79 12.21
CA HIS A 903 -0.36 -18.28 10.93
C HIS A 903 -0.67 -17.10 10.01
N LEU A 904 0.04 -17.00 8.88
CA LEU A 904 -0.11 -15.88 7.94
C LEU A 904 -1.55 -15.77 7.42
N ILE A 905 -2.16 -16.91 7.10
CA ILE A 905 -3.58 -17.08 6.79
C ILE A 905 -4.01 -18.44 7.34
N TYR A 906 -5.11 -18.46 8.08
CA TYR A 906 -5.78 -19.68 8.51
C TYR A 906 -7.18 -19.73 7.88
N LEU A 907 -7.56 -20.89 7.36
CA LEU A 907 -8.86 -21.12 6.72
C LEU A 907 -9.69 -22.09 7.52
N THR A 908 -10.96 -21.75 7.73
CA THR A 908 -12.00 -22.67 8.21
C THR A 908 -13.21 -22.60 7.29
N LEU A 909 -13.59 -23.74 6.70
CA LEU A 909 -14.78 -23.91 5.87
C LEU A 909 -15.87 -24.57 6.71
N ILE A 910 -17.05 -23.95 6.77
CA ILE A 910 -18.22 -24.47 7.48
C ILE A 910 -19.43 -24.59 6.55
N ASN A 911 -20.37 -25.45 6.93
CA ASN A 911 -21.70 -25.50 6.33
C ASN A 911 -22.70 -24.60 7.09
N GLN A 912 -23.98 -24.59 6.67
CA GLN A 912 -25.02 -23.77 7.31
C GLN A 912 -25.44 -24.22 8.72
N LYS A 913 -25.01 -25.41 9.16
CA LYS A 913 -25.17 -25.86 10.55
C LYS A 913 -24.03 -25.35 11.44
N GLY A 914 -22.98 -24.79 10.84
CA GLY A 914 -21.77 -24.38 11.56
C GLY A 914 -20.80 -25.52 11.83
N GLU A 915 -20.96 -26.66 11.16
CA GLU A 915 -20.04 -27.80 11.24
C GLU A 915 -18.80 -27.51 10.39
N ILE A 916 -17.60 -27.82 10.90
CA ILE A 916 -16.35 -27.65 10.18
C ILE A 916 -16.21 -28.75 9.13
N LEU A 917 -16.13 -28.35 7.85
CA LEU A 917 -15.85 -29.25 6.73
C LEU A 917 -14.36 -29.34 6.44
N ARG A 918 -13.61 -28.26 6.69
CA ARG A 918 -12.16 -28.19 6.48
C ARG A 918 -11.55 -27.07 7.31
N GLN A 919 -10.40 -27.32 7.92
CA GLN A 919 -9.58 -26.31 8.55
C GLN A 919 -8.12 -26.48 8.16
N LYS A 920 -7.40 -25.39 7.86
CA LYS A 920 -6.03 -25.46 7.32
C LYS A 920 -5.26 -24.16 7.53
N THR A 921 -3.99 -24.28 7.97
CA THR A 921 -3.01 -23.20 7.87
C THR A 921 -2.37 -23.13 6.48
N PHE A 922 -2.15 -21.91 5.99
CA PHE A 922 -1.41 -21.68 4.75
C PHE A 922 0.07 -21.35 4.98
N ASN A 923 0.61 -21.49 6.19
CA ASN A 923 2.06 -21.34 6.40
C ASN A 923 2.87 -22.27 5.48
N ILE A 924 2.34 -23.47 5.23
CA ILE A 924 2.91 -24.46 4.31
C ILE A 924 2.00 -24.58 3.10
N VAL A 925 2.57 -24.39 1.90
CA VAL A 925 1.87 -24.58 0.62
C VAL A 925 2.71 -25.48 -0.27
N GLY A 926 2.13 -26.62 -0.67
CA GLY A 926 2.91 -27.73 -1.24
C GLY A 926 3.92 -28.23 -0.20
N ASN A 927 5.19 -28.34 -0.59
CA ASN A 927 6.27 -28.80 0.29
C ASN A 927 7.13 -27.64 0.85
N THR A 928 6.62 -26.40 0.82
CA THR A 928 7.39 -25.21 1.23
C THR A 928 6.73 -24.47 2.39
N ASN A 929 7.49 -24.26 3.47
CA ASN A 929 7.13 -23.38 4.57
C ASN A 929 7.44 -21.92 4.20
N TYR A 930 6.41 -21.14 3.87
CA TYR A 930 6.55 -19.72 3.51
C TYR A 930 6.64 -18.80 4.72
N HIS A 931 6.10 -19.20 5.87
CA HIS A 931 6.23 -18.43 7.11
C HIS A 931 7.70 -18.34 7.53
N GLU A 932 8.39 -19.47 7.54
CA GLU A 932 9.83 -19.53 7.85
C GLU A 932 10.67 -18.72 6.85
N LYS A 933 10.42 -18.88 5.54
CA LYS A 933 11.12 -18.10 4.50
C LYS A 933 10.92 -16.59 4.63
N LEU A 934 9.71 -16.15 4.99
CA LEU A 934 9.42 -14.73 5.21
C LEU A 934 10.10 -14.21 6.48
N ASN A 935 10.11 -15.00 7.57
CA ASN A 935 10.84 -14.66 8.79
C ASN A 935 12.35 -14.54 8.53
N GLN A 936 12.93 -15.50 7.79
CA GLN A 936 14.34 -15.48 7.43
C GLN A 936 14.66 -14.24 6.59
N ARG A 937 13.87 -13.95 5.56
CA ARG A 937 14.06 -12.76 4.71
C ARG A 937 13.94 -11.46 5.50
N GLU A 938 13.07 -11.38 6.50
CA GLU A 938 12.95 -10.21 7.39
C GLU A 938 14.23 -10.03 8.23
N LYS A 939 14.76 -11.10 8.82
CA LYS A 939 16.05 -11.08 9.56
C LYS A 939 17.22 -10.68 8.65
N GLU A 940 17.32 -11.27 7.46
CA GLU A 940 18.33 -10.91 6.44
C GLU A 940 18.28 -9.41 6.11
N ARG A 941 17.08 -8.82 6.00
CA ARG A 941 16.89 -7.40 5.67
C ARG A 941 17.24 -6.49 6.85
N ASP A 942 16.93 -6.88 8.07
CA ASP A 942 17.35 -6.13 9.28
C ASP A 942 18.88 -6.12 9.40
N ASN A 943 19.52 -7.28 9.23
CA ASN A 943 20.97 -7.41 9.22
C ASN A 943 21.60 -6.56 8.11
N ALA A 944 21.08 -6.65 6.88
CA ALA A 944 21.59 -5.86 5.75
C ALA A 944 21.49 -4.34 6.00
N ARG A 945 20.44 -3.86 6.65
CA ARG A 945 20.35 -2.44 7.03
C ARG A 945 21.43 -2.04 8.04
N LYS A 946 21.68 -2.89 9.03
CA LYS A 946 22.68 -2.65 10.08
C LYS A 946 24.12 -2.74 9.55
N SER A 947 24.37 -3.57 8.54
CA SER A 947 25.69 -3.76 7.91
C SER A 947 25.90 -2.94 6.63
N TRP A 948 24.96 -2.07 6.28
CA TRP A 948 24.94 -1.29 5.02
C TRP A 948 24.97 -2.14 3.73
N ALA A 949 24.55 -3.40 3.82
CA ALA A 949 24.50 -4.32 2.69
C ALA A 949 23.29 -4.10 1.78
N THR A 950 23.33 -4.71 0.59
CA THR A 950 22.21 -4.71 -0.34
C THR A 950 20.98 -5.38 0.28
N ILE A 951 19.90 -4.62 0.44
CA ILE A 951 18.67 -5.09 1.06
C ILE A 951 17.87 -5.97 0.08
N GLY A 952 17.85 -7.28 0.31
CA GLY A 952 17.10 -8.25 -0.50
C GLY A 952 15.59 -7.99 -0.53
N LYS A 953 14.93 -8.22 -1.67
CA LYS A 953 13.50 -7.91 -1.82
C LYS A 953 12.60 -8.94 -1.12
N ILE A 954 11.67 -8.47 -0.28
CA ILE A 954 10.65 -9.32 0.37
C ILE A 954 9.29 -9.29 -0.36
N LYS A 955 9.05 -8.27 -1.18
CA LYS A 955 7.77 -8.02 -1.85
C LYS A 955 7.41 -9.17 -2.81
N GLU A 956 8.36 -9.62 -3.61
CA GLU A 956 8.20 -10.68 -4.61
C GLU A 956 8.00 -12.05 -3.93
N LEU A 957 8.67 -12.32 -2.82
CA LEU A 957 8.47 -13.54 -2.03
C LEU A 957 7.04 -13.61 -1.48
N LYS A 958 6.51 -12.49 -0.97
CA LYS A 958 5.10 -12.38 -0.57
C LYS A 958 4.14 -12.58 -1.73
N GLU A 959 4.41 -11.97 -2.90
CA GLU A 959 3.59 -12.15 -4.10
C GLU A 959 3.54 -13.62 -4.54
N GLY A 960 4.68 -14.31 -4.55
CA GLY A 960 4.77 -15.73 -4.86
C GLY A 960 3.92 -16.56 -3.90
N PHE A 961 4.10 -16.38 -2.59
CA PHE A 961 3.29 -17.03 -1.55
C PHE A 961 1.79 -16.79 -1.76
N LEU A 962 1.37 -15.53 -1.82
CA LEU A 962 -0.03 -15.15 -1.93
C LEU A 962 -0.67 -15.69 -3.22
N SER A 963 0.07 -15.75 -4.33
CA SER A 963 -0.45 -16.29 -5.59
C SER A 963 -0.87 -17.76 -5.47
N LEU A 964 -0.14 -18.56 -4.68
CA LEU A 964 -0.46 -19.96 -4.43
C LEU A 964 -1.66 -20.11 -3.50
N VAL A 965 -1.68 -19.34 -2.41
CA VAL A 965 -2.78 -19.37 -1.43
C VAL A 965 -4.09 -18.92 -2.07
N ILE A 966 -4.08 -17.83 -2.83
CA ILE A 966 -5.27 -17.32 -3.51
C ILE A 966 -5.80 -18.32 -4.53
N HIS A 967 -4.91 -19.04 -5.23
CA HIS A 967 -5.34 -20.11 -6.13
C HIS A 967 -6.07 -21.22 -5.38
N GLU A 968 -5.53 -21.68 -4.24
CA GLU A 968 -6.16 -22.72 -3.43
C GLU A 968 -7.49 -22.25 -2.82
N ILE A 969 -7.56 -21.03 -2.29
CA ILE A 969 -8.81 -20.44 -1.75
C ILE A 969 -9.87 -20.33 -2.84
N ALA A 970 -9.54 -19.78 -4.01
CA ALA A 970 -10.48 -19.65 -5.11
C ALA A 970 -10.99 -21.00 -5.61
N LYS A 971 -10.14 -22.04 -5.59
CA LYS A 971 -10.54 -23.42 -5.91
C LYS A 971 -11.52 -23.98 -4.88
N ILE A 972 -11.20 -23.89 -3.59
CA ILE A 972 -12.08 -24.33 -2.48
C ILE A 972 -13.42 -23.60 -2.55
N MET A 973 -13.39 -22.29 -2.78
CA MET A 973 -14.58 -21.44 -2.90
C MET A 973 -15.55 -21.94 -3.98
N VAL A 974 -15.06 -22.20 -5.19
CA VAL A 974 -15.89 -22.63 -6.32
C VAL A 974 -16.35 -24.09 -6.15
N GLU A 975 -15.45 -25.00 -5.75
CA GLU A 975 -15.78 -26.42 -5.57
C GLU A 975 -16.83 -26.64 -4.46
N ASN A 976 -16.78 -25.83 -3.40
CA ASN A 976 -17.63 -26.00 -2.23
C ASN A 976 -18.83 -25.04 -2.19
N ASN A 977 -19.14 -24.31 -3.27
CA ASN A 977 -20.25 -23.33 -3.27
C ASN A 977 -20.16 -22.38 -2.07
N ALA A 978 -19.04 -21.69 -1.89
CA ALA A 978 -18.78 -20.94 -0.66
C ALA A 978 -18.62 -19.44 -0.87
N ILE A 979 -19.07 -18.66 0.12
CA ILE A 979 -18.65 -17.27 0.29
C ILE A 979 -17.35 -17.19 1.08
N VAL A 980 -16.62 -16.08 0.99
CA VAL A 980 -15.40 -15.85 1.77
C VAL A 980 -15.61 -14.68 2.72
N VAL A 981 -15.27 -14.89 3.99
CA VAL A 981 -15.47 -13.94 5.08
C VAL A 981 -14.13 -13.62 5.71
N LEU A 982 -13.86 -12.32 5.82
CA LEU A 982 -12.61 -11.74 6.26
C LEU A 982 -12.87 -10.83 7.47
N GLU A 983 -11.85 -10.64 8.29
CA GLU A 983 -11.91 -9.61 9.32
C GLU A 983 -11.86 -8.21 8.72
N ASP A 984 -12.72 -7.35 9.24
CA ASP A 984 -12.71 -5.91 9.03
C ASP A 984 -11.63 -5.25 9.90
N LEU A 985 -10.37 -5.38 9.49
CA LEU A 985 -9.24 -4.78 10.17
C LEU A 985 -9.12 -3.29 9.78
N ASN A 986 -9.28 -2.41 10.78
CA ASN A 986 -9.16 -0.97 10.56
C ASN A 986 -7.75 -0.56 10.09
N PHE A 987 -7.66 0.59 9.42
CA PHE A 987 -6.40 1.06 8.82
C PHE A 987 -5.30 1.33 9.87
N GLY A 988 -5.67 1.78 11.07
CA GLY A 988 -4.73 2.01 12.17
C GLY A 988 -4.05 0.72 12.63
N PHE A 989 -4.79 -0.37 12.76
CA PHE A 989 -4.29 -1.70 13.08
C PHE A 989 -3.30 -2.19 12.02
N LYS A 990 -3.69 -2.13 10.73
CA LYS A 990 -2.82 -2.52 9.61
C LYS A 990 -1.53 -1.70 9.62
N ARG A 991 -1.61 -0.38 9.80
CA ARG A 991 -0.45 0.54 9.83
C ARG A 991 0.48 0.27 11.02
N GLY A 992 -0.06 -0.01 12.21
CA GLY A 992 0.73 -0.35 13.40
C GLY A 992 1.60 -1.62 13.22
N ARG A 993 1.22 -2.50 12.29
CA ARG A 993 1.94 -3.72 11.93
C ARG A 993 2.87 -3.57 10.72
N PHE A 994 2.98 -2.40 10.09
CA PHE A 994 3.90 -2.20 8.97
C PHE A 994 5.37 -2.37 9.35
N LYS A 995 5.70 -2.19 10.64
CA LYS A 995 7.02 -2.52 11.20
C LYS A 995 7.36 -4.01 11.13
N VAL A 996 6.34 -4.88 11.04
CA VAL A 996 6.50 -6.33 10.88
C VAL A 996 6.52 -6.61 9.38
N GLU A 997 7.71 -6.75 8.83
CA GLU A 997 7.91 -6.79 7.39
C GLU A 997 7.36 -8.05 6.75
N LYS A 998 7.13 -9.14 7.48
CA LYS A 998 6.46 -10.32 6.94
C LYS A 998 4.95 -10.19 6.75
N GLN A 999 4.29 -9.16 7.30
CA GLN A 999 2.83 -9.02 7.25
C GLN A 999 2.27 -9.02 5.81
N ILE A 1000 1.11 -9.63 5.59
CA ILE A 1000 0.52 -9.79 4.25
C ILE A 1000 -0.91 -9.25 4.10
N TYR A 1001 -1.49 -8.66 5.16
CA TYR A 1001 -2.92 -8.35 5.28
C TYR A 1001 -3.53 -7.65 4.06
N GLN A 1002 -3.06 -6.44 3.76
CA GLN A 1002 -3.63 -5.61 2.70
C GLN A 1002 -3.33 -6.16 1.31
N LYS A 1003 -2.16 -6.78 1.14
CA LYS A 1003 -1.73 -7.33 -0.14
C LYS A 1003 -2.53 -8.57 -0.52
N PHE A 1004 -2.84 -9.41 0.46
CA PHE A 1004 -3.71 -10.57 0.31
C PHE A 1004 -5.11 -10.15 -0.15
N GLU A 1005 -5.76 -9.21 0.54
CA GLU A 1005 -7.09 -8.69 0.16
C GLU A 1005 -7.10 -8.21 -1.29
N LYS A 1006 -6.14 -7.37 -1.67
CA LYS A 1006 -6.07 -6.84 -3.04
C LYS A 1006 -5.91 -7.94 -4.08
N MET A 1007 -4.95 -8.84 -3.88
CA MET A 1007 -4.67 -9.91 -4.86
C MET A 1007 -5.82 -10.91 -4.97
N LEU A 1008 -6.55 -11.17 -3.87
CA LEU A 1008 -7.75 -12.01 -3.88
C LEU A 1008 -8.87 -11.35 -4.68
N ILE A 1009 -9.17 -10.07 -4.43
CA ILE A 1009 -10.16 -9.30 -5.21
C ILE A 1009 -9.77 -9.26 -6.68
N ASP A 1010 -8.53 -8.89 -7.01
CA ASP A 1010 -8.03 -8.82 -8.40
C ASP A 1010 -8.19 -10.18 -9.12
N LYS A 1011 -7.97 -11.29 -8.40
CA LYS A 1011 -8.14 -12.64 -8.95
C LYS A 1011 -9.62 -12.99 -9.15
N LEU A 1012 -10.50 -12.60 -8.23
CA LEU A 1012 -11.94 -12.83 -8.31
C LEU A 1012 -12.67 -11.88 -9.26
N ASN A 1013 -12.05 -10.76 -9.66
CA ASN A 1013 -12.57 -9.93 -10.73
C ASN A 1013 -12.63 -10.69 -12.07
N TYR A 1014 -11.65 -11.56 -12.33
CA TYR A 1014 -11.68 -12.49 -13.47
C TYR A 1014 -10.97 -13.81 -13.15
N LEU A 1015 -11.73 -14.76 -12.60
CA LEU A 1015 -11.25 -16.06 -12.16
C LEU A 1015 -11.39 -17.11 -13.29
N VAL A 1016 -10.24 -17.50 -13.84
CA VAL A 1016 -10.11 -18.58 -14.82
C VAL A 1016 -9.41 -19.79 -14.20
N PHE A 1017 -9.95 -20.98 -14.47
CA PHE A 1017 -9.31 -22.28 -14.25
C PHE A 1017 -8.81 -22.82 -15.58
N LYS A 1018 -7.51 -23.09 -15.69
CA LYS A 1018 -6.86 -23.44 -16.97
C LYS A 1018 -7.29 -24.80 -17.55
N ASP A 1019 -7.87 -25.65 -16.72
CA ASP A 1019 -8.31 -27.00 -17.11
C ASP A 1019 -9.72 -27.00 -17.70
N LYS A 1020 -10.41 -25.85 -17.64
CA LYS A 1020 -11.73 -25.65 -18.19
C LYS A 1020 -11.70 -25.28 -19.67
N LYS A 1021 -12.71 -25.71 -20.43
CA LYS A 1021 -12.87 -25.32 -21.85
C LYS A 1021 -13.05 -23.81 -21.98
N ALA A 1022 -12.66 -23.21 -23.10
CA ALA A 1022 -12.64 -21.75 -23.24
C ALA A 1022 -14.00 -21.07 -22.98
N ASN A 1023 -15.10 -21.64 -23.50
CA ASN A 1023 -16.45 -21.08 -23.47
C ASN A 1023 -17.34 -21.56 -22.30
N GLU A 1024 -16.82 -22.39 -21.41
CA GLU A 1024 -17.57 -22.84 -20.23
C GLU A 1024 -17.34 -21.90 -19.04
N ALA A 1025 -18.25 -21.87 -18.07
CA ALA A 1025 -18.12 -21.00 -16.91
C ALA A 1025 -16.83 -21.32 -16.12
N GLY A 1026 -16.00 -20.30 -15.89
CA GLY A 1026 -14.65 -20.42 -15.33
C GLY A 1026 -13.55 -20.70 -16.37
N GLY A 1027 -13.90 -20.81 -17.65
CA GLY A 1027 -12.99 -20.90 -18.79
C GLY A 1027 -12.36 -19.55 -19.18
N VAL A 1028 -11.49 -19.56 -20.18
CA VAL A 1028 -10.70 -18.39 -20.62
C VAL A 1028 -11.57 -17.24 -21.16
N LEU A 1029 -12.67 -17.55 -21.83
CA LEU A 1029 -13.62 -16.59 -22.40
C LEU A 1029 -14.82 -16.33 -21.49
N LYS A 1030 -15.08 -17.20 -20.50
CA LYS A 1030 -16.16 -17.02 -19.51
C LYS A 1030 -15.64 -17.14 -18.07
N GLY A 1031 -14.57 -16.40 -17.75
CA GLY A 1031 -14.05 -16.35 -16.39
C GLY A 1031 -15.09 -15.82 -15.39
N TYR A 1032 -15.09 -16.38 -14.17
CA TYR A 1032 -16.02 -15.92 -13.13
C TYR A 1032 -15.65 -14.51 -12.65
N GLN A 1033 -16.66 -13.69 -12.36
CA GLN A 1033 -16.54 -12.35 -11.79
C GLN A 1033 -17.25 -12.33 -10.43
N LEU A 1034 -16.52 -12.75 -9.39
CA LEU A 1034 -17.05 -13.02 -8.05
C LEU A 1034 -16.77 -11.89 -7.04
N ALA A 1035 -16.10 -10.82 -7.48
CA ALA A 1035 -15.85 -9.62 -6.68
C ALA A 1035 -16.23 -8.38 -7.49
N GLU A 1036 -16.54 -7.27 -6.80
CA GLU A 1036 -16.72 -5.96 -7.43
C GLU A 1036 -15.41 -5.46 -8.03
N LYS A 1037 -15.48 -4.65 -9.09
CA LYS A 1037 -14.29 -4.04 -9.70
C LYS A 1037 -13.56 -3.21 -8.64
N PHE A 1038 -12.31 -3.58 -8.34
CA PHE A 1038 -11.54 -2.90 -7.30
C PHE A 1038 -11.19 -1.47 -7.72
N GLU A 1039 -11.64 -0.48 -6.94
CA GLU A 1039 -11.24 0.92 -7.11
C GLU A 1039 -10.20 1.33 -6.06
N SER A 1040 -10.56 1.23 -4.77
CA SER A 1040 -9.66 1.48 -3.65
C SER A 1040 -10.22 0.85 -2.37
N PHE A 1041 -9.37 0.67 -1.36
CA PHE A 1041 -9.82 0.22 -0.04
C PHE A 1041 -10.76 1.21 0.66
N GLN A 1042 -10.66 2.52 0.36
CA GLN A 1042 -11.50 3.55 0.97
C GLN A 1042 -12.95 3.50 0.46
N LYS A 1043 -13.13 3.16 -0.83
CA LYS A 1043 -14.44 2.99 -1.46
C LYS A 1043 -15.05 1.60 -1.22
N MET A 1044 -14.26 0.67 -0.67
CA MET A 1044 -14.72 -0.67 -0.36
C MET A 1044 -15.63 -0.62 0.89
N GLY A 1045 -16.84 -1.16 0.75
CA GLY A 1045 -17.76 -1.36 1.88
C GLY A 1045 -17.44 -2.63 2.67
N LYS A 1046 -18.46 -3.17 3.36
CA LYS A 1046 -18.36 -4.47 4.06
C LYS A 1046 -18.58 -5.69 3.13
N GLN A 1047 -18.72 -5.44 1.83
CA GLN A 1047 -18.89 -6.47 0.81
C GLN A 1047 -18.20 -6.07 -0.49
N SER A 1048 -17.54 -7.04 -1.12
CA SER A 1048 -17.06 -6.99 -2.50
C SER A 1048 -17.40 -8.31 -3.20
N GLY A 1049 -18.56 -8.34 -3.84
CA GLY A 1049 -19.15 -9.54 -4.39
C GLY A 1049 -19.38 -10.64 -3.33
N PHE A 1050 -18.71 -11.78 -3.51
CA PHE A 1050 -18.72 -12.93 -2.60
C PHE A 1050 -17.76 -12.81 -1.40
N LEU A 1051 -17.07 -11.67 -1.27
CA LEU A 1051 -16.22 -11.35 -0.12
C LEU A 1051 -16.98 -10.48 0.89
N PHE A 1052 -17.01 -10.89 2.15
CA PHE A 1052 -17.66 -10.15 3.24
C PHE A 1052 -16.64 -9.81 4.34
N TYR A 1053 -16.79 -8.63 4.94
CA TYR A 1053 -15.91 -8.13 5.99
C TYR A 1053 -16.69 -7.96 7.30
N VAL A 1054 -16.31 -8.72 8.33
CA VAL A 1054 -16.99 -8.78 9.63
C VAL A 1054 -16.11 -8.26 10.76
N PRO A 1055 -16.67 -7.71 11.85
CA PRO A 1055 -15.87 -7.22 12.97
C PRO A 1055 -14.98 -8.31 13.59
N ALA A 1056 -13.70 -8.00 13.81
CA ALA A 1056 -12.71 -8.91 14.42
C ALA A 1056 -12.92 -9.15 15.93
N ALA A 1057 -13.73 -8.34 16.60
CA ALA A 1057 -13.95 -8.49 18.05
C ALA A 1057 -14.66 -9.82 18.37
N TYR A 1058 -14.23 -10.50 19.44
CA TYR A 1058 -14.84 -11.74 19.94
C TYR A 1058 -14.88 -12.90 18.92
N THR A 1059 -13.79 -13.09 18.17
CA THR A 1059 -13.61 -14.24 17.25
C THR A 1059 -12.57 -15.25 17.76
N SER A 1060 -11.41 -14.79 18.26
CA SER A 1060 -10.35 -15.70 18.74
C SER A 1060 -10.49 -16.08 20.22
N LYS A 1061 -10.89 -15.13 21.08
CA LYS A 1061 -11.06 -15.33 22.53
C LYS A 1061 -12.52 -15.56 22.88
N ILE A 1062 -13.06 -16.69 22.44
CA ILE A 1062 -14.44 -17.13 22.67
C ILE A 1062 -14.46 -18.66 22.66
N ASP A 1063 -15.26 -19.27 23.54
CA ASP A 1063 -15.46 -20.71 23.56
C ASP A 1063 -16.34 -21.13 22.37
N PRO A 1064 -15.84 -21.99 21.45
CA PRO A 1064 -16.62 -22.41 20.29
C PRO A 1064 -17.85 -23.23 20.66
N THR A 1065 -17.90 -23.88 21.83
CA THR A 1065 -18.97 -24.81 22.23
C THR A 1065 -20.08 -24.17 23.06
N THR A 1066 -19.80 -23.03 23.71
CA THR A 1066 -20.77 -22.33 24.56
C THR A 1066 -21.01 -20.88 24.14
N GLY A 1067 -20.10 -20.29 23.38
CA GLY A 1067 -20.11 -18.84 23.09
C GLY A 1067 -19.67 -17.97 24.27
N PHE A 1068 -19.09 -18.55 25.33
CA PHE A 1068 -18.59 -17.82 26.49
C PHE A 1068 -17.44 -16.87 26.13
N VAL A 1069 -17.46 -15.67 26.71
CA VAL A 1069 -16.39 -14.66 26.62
C VAL A 1069 -16.16 -14.00 27.98
N ASN A 1070 -14.93 -13.58 28.26
CA ASN A 1070 -14.64 -12.77 29.45
C ASN A 1070 -15.04 -11.30 29.23
N MET A 1071 -15.99 -10.79 30.01
CA MET A 1071 -16.43 -9.40 29.97
C MET A 1071 -15.95 -8.54 31.16
N LEU A 1072 -15.26 -9.13 32.14
CA LEU A 1072 -14.79 -8.45 33.35
C LEU A 1072 -13.43 -7.76 33.15
N ASN A 1073 -13.20 -6.66 33.87
CA ASN A 1073 -11.88 -6.07 34.03
C ASN A 1073 -11.23 -6.59 35.31
N LEU A 1074 -10.32 -7.55 35.17
CA LEU A 1074 -9.68 -8.26 36.28
C LEU A 1074 -8.28 -7.71 36.64
N ASN A 1075 -7.95 -6.49 36.21
CA ASN A 1075 -6.71 -5.85 36.63
C ASN A 1075 -6.89 -5.24 38.02
N TYR A 1076 -5.99 -5.56 38.95
CA TYR A 1076 -5.97 -4.94 40.26
C TYR A 1076 -5.70 -3.43 40.15
N THR A 1077 -6.56 -2.62 40.77
CA THR A 1077 -6.41 -1.16 40.88
C THR A 1077 -6.15 -0.76 42.32
N ASN A 1078 -7.05 -1.16 43.21
CA ASN A 1078 -6.96 -1.01 44.65
C ASN A 1078 -7.81 -2.09 45.33
N MET A 1079 -7.63 -2.23 46.64
CA MET A 1079 -8.33 -3.24 47.45
C MET A 1079 -9.86 -3.09 47.42
N LYS A 1080 -10.38 -1.86 47.49
CA LYS A 1080 -11.83 -1.61 47.54
C LYS A 1080 -12.52 -2.06 46.25
N ASP A 1081 -11.92 -1.75 45.10
CA ASP A 1081 -12.44 -2.20 43.79
C ASP A 1081 -12.37 -3.72 43.67
N ALA A 1082 -11.30 -4.35 44.17
CA ALA A 1082 -11.14 -5.80 44.16
C ALA A 1082 -12.18 -6.51 45.03
N GLN A 1083 -12.41 -6.01 46.25
CA GLN A 1083 -13.47 -6.49 47.14
C GLN A 1083 -14.86 -6.30 46.51
N THR A 1084 -15.12 -5.12 45.93
CA THR A 1084 -16.39 -4.85 45.23
C THR A 1084 -16.61 -5.88 44.11
N LEU A 1085 -15.60 -6.15 43.29
CA LEU A 1085 -15.67 -7.15 42.22
C LEU A 1085 -15.94 -8.56 42.77
N LEU A 1086 -15.17 -9.03 43.75
CA LEU A 1086 -15.31 -10.39 44.28
C LEU A 1086 -16.63 -10.58 45.05
N SER A 1087 -17.11 -9.56 45.77
CA SER A 1087 -18.41 -9.58 46.45
C SER A 1087 -19.60 -9.69 45.50
N GLY A 1088 -19.44 -9.23 44.24
CA GLY A 1088 -20.45 -9.32 43.19
C GLY A 1088 -20.67 -10.74 42.67
N MET A 1089 -19.77 -11.69 42.97
CA MET A 1089 -19.93 -13.10 42.62
C MET A 1089 -21.09 -13.72 43.40
N ASP A 1090 -21.79 -14.67 42.80
CA ASP A 1090 -22.87 -15.41 43.47
C ASP A 1090 -22.28 -16.33 44.54
N LYS A 1091 -21.34 -17.17 44.12
CA LYS A 1091 -20.70 -18.19 44.94
C LYS A 1091 -19.25 -18.41 44.50
N ILE A 1092 -18.36 -18.62 45.46
CA ILE A 1092 -16.99 -19.11 45.22
C ILE A 1092 -16.82 -20.35 46.09
N SER A 1093 -16.54 -21.51 45.50
CA SER A 1093 -16.38 -22.77 46.25
C SER A 1093 -15.35 -23.69 45.60
N PHE A 1094 -14.82 -24.63 46.38
CA PHE A 1094 -13.94 -25.69 45.86
C PHE A 1094 -14.74 -26.99 45.65
N ASN A 1095 -14.63 -27.58 44.46
CA ASN A 1095 -15.21 -28.87 44.15
C ASN A 1095 -14.16 -29.95 44.40
N ALA A 1096 -14.28 -30.68 45.52
CA ALA A 1096 -13.31 -31.69 45.93
C ALA A 1096 -13.27 -32.89 44.97
N ASP A 1097 -14.43 -33.32 44.46
CA ASP A 1097 -14.54 -34.46 43.54
C ASP A 1097 -13.87 -34.19 42.20
N ALA A 1098 -14.06 -32.97 41.68
CA ALA A 1098 -13.53 -32.57 40.38
C ALA A 1098 -12.18 -31.85 40.46
N ASN A 1099 -11.70 -31.56 41.68
CA ASN A 1099 -10.43 -30.90 41.99
C ASN A 1099 -10.21 -29.55 41.25
N TYR A 1100 -11.18 -28.63 41.36
CA TYR A 1100 -11.05 -27.25 40.88
C TYR A 1100 -11.93 -26.29 41.69
N PHE A 1101 -11.68 -24.98 41.59
CA PHE A 1101 -12.56 -23.96 42.15
C PHE A 1101 -13.63 -23.55 41.14
N GLU A 1102 -14.82 -23.25 41.64
CA GLU A 1102 -15.99 -22.75 40.91
C GLU A 1102 -16.28 -21.31 41.34
N PHE A 1103 -16.36 -20.41 40.37
CA PHE A 1103 -16.78 -19.02 40.53
C PHE A 1103 -18.10 -18.84 39.77
N GLU A 1104 -19.20 -18.81 40.49
CA GLU A 1104 -20.53 -18.53 39.94
C GLU A 1104 -20.71 -17.01 39.84
N LEU A 1105 -21.03 -16.53 38.63
CA LEU A 1105 -21.23 -15.10 38.37
C LEU A 1105 -22.48 -14.86 37.54
N ASP A 1106 -23.08 -13.70 37.77
CA ASP A 1106 -24.12 -13.11 36.93
C ASP A 1106 -23.59 -11.76 36.39
N TYR A 1107 -23.35 -11.66 35.08
CA TYR A 1107 -22.81 -10.47 34.45
C TYR A 1107 -23.65 -9.20 34.70
N GLU A 1108 -24.95 -9.31 35.01
CA GLU A 1108 -25.79 -8.16 35.34
C GLU A 1108 -25.36 -7.45 36.63
N LYS A 1109 -24.63 -8.14 37.52
CA LYS A 1109 -24.11 -7.59 38.78
C LYS A 1109 -22.82 -6.80 38.62
N PHE A 1110 -22.22 -6.79 37.43
CA PHE A 1110 -20.91 -6.21 37.18
C PHE A 1110 -20.99 -5.06 36.19
N LYS A 1111 -20.09 -4.09 36.35
CA LYS A 1111 -19.78 -3.14 35.29
C LYS A 1111 -18.95 -3.85 34.22
N THR A 1112 -19.62 -4.40 33.22
CA THR A 1112 -18.98 -5.10 32.11
C THR A 1112 -18.58 -4.14 31.00
N ASN A 1113 -17.65 -4.60 30.16
CA ASN A 1113 -17.25 -3.84 28.97
C ASN A 1113 -18.26 -3.96 27.82
N GLN A 1114 -19.19 -4.93 27.86
CA GLN A 1114 -20.22 -5.22 26.85
C GLN A 1114 -21.44 -5.91 27.49
N THR A 1115 -22.56 -5.96 26.78
CA THR A 1115 -23.74 -6.72 27.18
C THR A 1115 -23.70 -8.14 26.59
N ASP A 1116 -23.82 -9.16 27.45
CA ASP A 1116 -23.92 -10.56 27.04
C ASP A 1116 -25.38 -10.97 26.75
N HIS A 1117 -25.58 -12.17 26.18
CA HIS A 1117 -26.91 -12.78 26.07
C HIS A 1117 -27.18 -13.74 27.23
N THR A 1118 -26.25 -14.65 27.53
CA THR A 1118 -26.27 -15.47 28.75
C THR A 1118 -25.46 -14.76 29.83
N ASN A 1119 -26.12 -14.34 30.91
CA ASN A 1119 -25.45 -13.59 31.98
C ASN A 1119 -24.87 -14.48 33.09
N LYS A 1120 -25.43 -15.68 33.30
CA LYS A 1120 -25.04 -16.59 34.39
C LYS A 1120 -24.05 -17.64 33.92
N TRP A 1121 -22.90 -17.72 34.59
CA TRP A 1121 -21.83 -18.65 34.26
C TRP A 1121 -21.16 -19.22 35.51
N THR A 1122 -20.76 -20.49 35.45
CA THR A 1122 -19.88 -21.13 36.45
C THR A 1122 -18.48 -21.27 35.87
N ILE A 1123 -17.55 -20.44 36.33
CA ILE A 1123 -16.17 -20.40 35.85
C ILE A 1123 -15.31 -21.34 36.69
N CYS A 1124 -14.61 -22.27 36.06
CA CYS A 1124 -13.85 -23.32 36.74
C CYS A 1124 -12.35 -23.17 36.48
N THR A 1125 -11.50 -23.40 37.48
CA THR A 1125 -10.03 -23.22 37.40
C THR A 1125 -9.29 -24.33 36.65
N VAL A 1126 -9.96 -24.99 35.72
CA VAL A 1126 -9.49 -26.19 35.03
C VAL A 1126 -8.22 -25.97 34.20
N GLY A 1127 -7.45 -27.05 34.08
CA GLY A 1127 -6.24 -27.18 33.27
C GLY A 1127 -4.94 -26.92 34.06
N GLU A 1128 -3.99 -27.85 33.93
CA GLU A 1128 -2.69 -27.79 34.62
C GLU A 1128 -1.70 -26.78 34.02
N LYS A 1129 -1.96 -26.34 32.77
CA LYS A 1129 -1.06 -25.46 32.01
C LYS A 1129 -1.80 -24.23 31.52
N ARG A 1130 -1.50 -23.08 32.11
CA ARG A 1130 -1.83 -21.75 31.57
C ARG A 1130 -0.54 -20.95 31.42
N PHE A 1131 -0.46 -20.12 30.39
CA PHE A 1131 0.78 -19.39 30.09
C PHE A 1131 0.64 -17.90 30.40
N THR A 1132 1.69 -17.32 30.99
CA THR A 1132 1.84 -15.88 31.19
C THR A 1132 3.17 -15.41 30.61
N TYR A 1133 3.18 -14.27 29.92
CA TYR A 1133 4.36 -13.70 29.30
C TYR A 1133 4.80 -12.43 30.04
N ASN A 1134 6.05 -12.39 30.47
CA ASN A 1134 6.67 -11.21 31.06
C ASN A 1134 7.38 -10.41 29.97
N SER A 1135 6.92 -9.17 29.74
CA SER A 1135 7.48 -8.31 28.70
C SER A 1135 8.87 -7.77 29.03
N ALA A 1136 9.23 -7.67 30.31
CA ALA A 1136 10.54 -7.17 30.75
C ALA A 1136 11.63 -8.23 30.57
N THR A 1137 11.36 -9.48 30.99
CA THR A 1137 12.31 -10.59 30.86
C THR A 1137 12.21 -11.29 29.50
N LYS A 1138 11.11 -11.09 28.77
CA LYS A 1138 10.76 -11.80 27.52
C LYS A 1138 10.60 -13.31 27.71
N GLU A 1139 10.12 -13.72 28.87
CA GLU A 1139 9.93 -15.13 29.22
C GLU A 1139 8.46 -15.49 29.40
N THR A 1140 8.11 -16.72 29.06
CA THR A 1140 6.80 -17.30 29.30
C THR A 1140 6.90 -18.32 30.43
N THR A 1141 6.06 -18.20 31.45
CA THR A 1141 5.98 -19.16 32.56
C THR A 1141 4.65 -19.92 32.52
N THR A 1142 4.67 -21.14 33.05
CA THR A 1142 3.50 -22.02 33.16
C THR A 1142 2.93 -21.91 34.58
N VAL A 1143 1.62 -21.76 34.68
CA VAL A 1143 0.88 -21.57 35.93
C VAL A 1143 -0.20 -22.64 36.04
N ASN A 1144 -0.28 -23.30 37.20
CA ASN A 1144 -1.40 -24.16 37.58
C ASN A 1144 -2.28 -23.38 38.56
N VAL A 1145 -3.40 -22.85 38.04
CA VAL A 1145 -4.22 -21.90 38.79
C VAL A 1145 -4.90 -22.54 39.99
N THR A 1146 -5.35 -23.80 39.89
CA THR A 1146 -5.96 -24.50 41.03
C THR A 1146 -4.96 -24.64 42.17
N GLU A 1147 -3.75 -25.12 41.90
CA GLU A 1147 -2.73 -25.33 42.94
C GLU A 1147 -2.23 -24.01 43.54
N ASP A 1148 -2.09 -22.97 42.73
CA ASP A 1148 -1.67 -21.65 43.23
C ASP A 1148 -2.78 -20.94 44.01
N LEU A 1149 -4.06 -21.18 43.70
CA LEU A 1149 -5.18 -20.74 44.54
C LEU A 1149 -5.20 -21.47 45.88
N LYS A 1150 -4.98 -22.79 45.92
CA LYS A 1150 -4.86 -23.55 47.18
C LYS A 1150 -3.77 -22.95 48.07
N LYS A 1151 -2.56 -22.77 47.54
CA LYS A 1151 -1.43 -22.14 48.26
C LYS A 1151 -1.77 -20.74 48.77
N LEU A 1152 -2.47 -19.93 47.96
CA LEU A 1152 -2.88 -18.59 48.38
C LEU A 1152 -3.90 -18.66 49.53
N LEU A 1153 -4.94 -19.48 49.41
CA LEU A 1153 -5.98 -19.59 50.43
C LEU A 1153 -5.43 -20.19 51.73
N ASP A 1154 -4.57 -21.20 51.65
CA ASP A 1154 -3.88 -21.79 52.81
C ASP A 1154 -3.01 -20.76 53.54
N LYS A 1155 -2.26 -19.94 52.79
CA LYS A 1155 -1.40 -18.88 53.34
C LYS A 1155 -2.19 -17.81 54.11
N PHE A 1156 -3.44 -17.57 53.73
CA PHE A 1156 -4.32 -16.57 54.34
C PHE A 1156 -5.43 -17.22 55.20
N GLU A 1157 -5.26 -18.50 55.56
CA GLU A 1157 -6.14 -19.26 56.46
C GLU A 1157 -7.62 -19.33 56.03
N VAL A 1158 -7.90 -19.30 54.71
CA VAL A 1158 -9.26 -19.43 54.16
C VAL A 1158 -9.57 -20.92 53.93
N LYS A 1159 -10.57 -21.46 54.64
CA LYS A 1159 -10.90 -22.89 54.57
C LYS A 1159 -11.82 -23.16 53.38
N TYR A 1160 -11.32 -23.88 52.38
CA TYR A 1160 -12.07 -24.20 51.16
C TYR A 1160 -12.45 -25.67 50.98
N SER A 1161 -11.81 -26.59 51.73
CA SER A 1161 -11.85 -28.04 51.45
C SER A 1161 -13.20 -28.72 51.67
N ASN A 1162 -14.13 -28.09 52.39
CA ASN A 1162 -15.46 -28.62 52.68
C ASN A 1162 -16.52 -28.27 51.62
N GLY A 1163 -16.15 -27.49 50.59
CA GLY A 1163 -17.05 -27.09 49.50
C GLY A 1163 -17.98 -25.92 49.83
N ASP A 1164 -17.78 -25.26 50.98
CA ASP A 1164 -18.56 -24.10 51.38
C ASP A 1164 -18.33 -22.89 50.47
N ASN A 1165 -19.25 -21.93 50.55
CA ASN A 1165 -19.09 -20.65 49.86
C ASN A 1165 -18.07 -19.76 50.61
N ILE A 1166 -16.86 -19.66 50.07
CA ILE A 1166 -15.74 -18.91 50.66
C ILE A 1166 -15.71 -17.42 50.27
N LYS A 1167 -16.71 -16.93 49.53
CA LYS A 1167 -16.77 -15.54 49.05
C LYS A 1167 -16.61 -14.50 50.17
N ASP A 1168 -17.35 -14.66 51.26
CA ASP A 1168 -17.34 -13.68 52.36
C ASP A 1168 -16.00 -13.70 53.12
N GLU A 1169 -15.37 -14.88 53.26
CA GLU A 1169 -14.04 -15.02 53.85
C GLU A 1169 -12.97 -14.36 53.00
N ILE A 1170 -13.03 -14.52 51.67
CA ILE A 1170 -12.15 -13.83 50.71
C ILE A 1170 -12.32 -12.31 50.82
N CYS A 1171 -13.56 -11.81 50.93
CA CYS A 1171 -13.83 -10.37 51.00
C CYS A 1171 -13.38 -9.72 52.33
N ARG A 1172 -13.29 -10.49 53.41
CA ARG A 1172 -12.81 -10.03 54.74
C ARG A 1172 -11.30 -9.87 54.82
N GLN A 1173 -10.55 -10.38 53.85
CA GLN A 1173 -9.09 -10.19 53.80
C GLN A 1173 -8.75 -8.69 53.67
N THR A 1174 -7.60 -8.29 54.23
CA THR A 1174 -7.16 -6.88 54.28
C THR A 1174 -5.78 -6.65 53.65
N ASP A 1175 -5.10 -7.71 53.20
CA ASP A 1175 -3.81 -7.60 52.51
C ASP A 1175 -4.02 -7.28 51.02
N ALA A 1176 -3.47 -6.15 50.56
CA ALA A 1176 -3.50 -5.76 49.16
C ALA A 1176 -2.91 -6.83 48.23
N LYS A 1177 -1.85 -7.53 48.66
CA LYS A 1177 -1.20 -8.59 47.88
C LYS A 1177 -2.10 -9.79 47.68
N PHE A 1178 -2.96 -10.12 48.65
CA PHE A 1178 -3.94 -11.20 48.50
C PHE A 1178 -4.88 -10.92 47.31
N PHE A 1179 -5.46 -9.70 47.27
CA PHE A 1179 -6.36 -9.29 46.20
C PHE A 1179 -5.66 -9.17 44.84
N GLU A 1180 -4.41 -8.71 44.81
CA GLU A 1180 -3.61 -8.68 43.60
C GLU A 1180 -3.43 -10.08 43.01
N ILE A 1181 -3.05 -11.06 43.84
CA ILE A 1181 -2.79 -12.44 43.39
C ILE A 1181 -4.08 -13.16 43.00
N ILE A 1182 -5.16 -13.08 43.81
CA ILE A 1182 -6.41 -13.79 43.50
C ILE A 1182 -7.07 -13.27 42.21
N LEU A 1183 -7.05 -11.95 41.96
CA LEU A 1183 -7.55 -11.38 40.71
C LEU A 1183 -6.67 -11.77 39.52
N TRP A 1184 -5.36 -11.82 39.71
CA TRP A 1184 -4.44 -12.31 38.68
C TRP A 1184 -4.69 -13.79 38.34
N LEU A 1185 -4.92 -14.65 39.33
CA LEU A 1185 -5.28 -16.06 39.14
C LEU A 1185 -6.63 -16.21 38.43
N LEU A 1186 -7.66 -15.47 38.85
CA LEU A 1186 -8.97 -15.46 38.17
C LEU A 1186 -8.85 -14.95 36.73
N LYS A 1187 -8.01 -13.93 36.49
CA LYS A 1187 -7.70 -13.45 35.14
C LYS A 1187 -7.07 -14.52 34.27
N LEU A 1188 -6.16 -15.32 34.81
CA LEU A 1188 -5.60 -16.48 34.11
C LEU A 1188 -6.65 -17.56 33.86
N THR A 1189 -7.56 -17.85 34.80
CA THR A 1189 -8.68 -18.77 34.58
C THR A 1189 -9.57 -18.33 33.41
N MET A 1190 -9.90 -17.04 33.35
CA MET A 1190 -10.71 -16.49 32.26
C MET A 1190 -9.92 -16.24 30.96
N GLN A 1191 -8.60 -16.45 30.96
CA GLN A 1191 -7.76 -16.40 29.76
C GLN A 1191 -7.93 -17.68 28.94
N MET A 1192 -8.82 -17.63 27.96
CA MET A 1192 -9.09 -18.79 27.09
C MET A 1192 -7.92 -19.14 26.16
N ARG A 1193 -7.34 -18.14 25.47
CA ARG A 1193 -6.22 -18.37 24.54
C ARG A 1193 -4.90 -18.40 25.32
N ASN A 1194 -4.18 -19.51 25.21
CA ASN A 1194 -2.91 -19.73 25.86
C ASN A 1194 -1.84 -20.05 24.80
N SER A 1195 -0.82 -19.21 24.71
CA SER A 1195 0.21 -19.31 23.68
C SER A 1195 1.62 -19.25 24.29
N ASN A 1196 2.51 -20.13 23.84
CA ASN A 1196 3.93 -20.13 24.17
C ASN A 1196 4.76 -20.17 22.89
N THR A 1197 5.57 -19.14 22.67
CA THR A 1197 6.36 -19.00 21.44
C THR A 1197 7.56 -19.95 21.38
N LYS A 1198 8.08 -20.42 22.54
CA LYS A 1198 9.21 -21.35 22.59
C LYS A 1198 8.81 -22.79 22.31
N THR A 1199 7.65 -23.23 22.83
CA THR A 1199 7.13 -24.59 22.64
C THR A 1199 6.19 -24.73 21.45
N GLU A 1200 5.88 -23.60 20.79
CA GLU A 1200 4.86 -23.51 19.74
C GLU A 1200 3.46 -23.97 20.18
N GLU A 1201 3.15 -24.06 21.46
CA GLU A 1201 1.79 -24.35 21.92
C GLU A 1201 0.89 -23.10 21.72
N ASP A 1202 -0.30 -23.28 21.14
CA ASP A 1202 -1.33 -22.25 21.05
C ASP A 1202 -2.71 -22.90 21.06
N PHE A 1203 -3.38 -22.86 22.20
CA PHE A 1203 -4.65 -23.55 22.38
C PHE A 1203 -5.71 -22.66 23.03
N ILE A 1204 -6.96 -23.05 22.83
CA ILE A 1204 -8.11 -22.52 23.56
C ILE A 1204 -8.45 -23.49 24.68
N LEU A 1205 -8.61 -22.97 25.89
CA LEU A 1205 -9.13 -23.72 27.04
C LEU A 1205 -10.30 -22.94 27.64
N SER A 1206 -11.49 -23.50 27.53
CA SER A 1206 -12.69 -22.93 28.12
C SER A 1206 -12.73 -23.17 29.63
N PRO A 1207 -13.04 -22.15 30.44
CA PRO A 1207 -13.28 -22.33 31.86
C PRO A 1207 -14.75 -22.70 32.18
N VAL A 1208 -15.61 -22.90 31.17
CA VAL A 1208 -17.02 -23.24 31.36
C VAL A 1208 -17.34 -24.60 30.72
N LYS A 1209 -18.32 -25.31 31.29
CA LYS A 1209 -18.82 -26.57 30.71
C LYS A 1209 -19.83 -26.30 29.60
N ASN A 1210 -19.80 -27.13 28.57
CA ASN A 1210 -20.84 -27.19 27.55
C ASN A 1210 -22.10 -27.95 28.06
N SER A 1211 -23.12 -28.10 27.22
CA SER A 1211 -24.35 -28.83 27.54
C SER A 1211 -24.14 -30.32 27.87
N ASN A 1212 -23.00 -30.90 27.49
CA ASN A 1212 -22.61 -32.28 27.79
C ASN A 1212 -21.79 -32.38 29.10
N GLY A 1213 -21.52 -31.27 29.78
CA GLY A 1213 -20.73 -31.23 31.01
C GLY A 1213 -19.22 -31.21 30.79
N GLU A 1214 -18.75 -30.93 29.57
CA GLU A 1214 -17.34 -31.00 29.17
C GLU A 1214 -16.73 -29.59 29.03
N PHE A 1215 -15.45 -29.45 29.37
CA PHE A 1215 -14.69 -28.22 29.10
C PHE A 1215 -14.04 -28.32 27.71
N PHE A 1216 -14.22 -27.29 26.88
CA PHE A 1216 -13.55 -27.27 25.58
C PHE A 1216 -12.04 -27.03 25.72
N ARG A 1217 -11.24 -27.91 25.12
CA ARG A 1217 -9.80 -27.71 24.92
C ARG A 1217 -9.45 -28.02 23.47
N SER A 1218 -8.77 -27.08 22.81
CA SER A 1218 -8.30 -27.32 21.43
C SER A 1218 -7.13 -28.32 21.44
N ASN A 1219 -7.02 -29.14 20.38
CA ASN A 1219 -6.16 -30.33 20.23
C ASN A 1219 -6.66 -31.65 20.83
N ASP A 1220 -7.72 -31.64 21.65
CA ASP A 1220 -8.30 -32.89 22.19
C ASP A 1220 -9.27 -33.56 21.19
N ASP A 1221 -9.66 -32.84 20.13
CA ASP A 1221 -10.56 -33.34 19.08
C ASP A 1221 -9.80 -33.99 17.92
N ALA A 1222 -9.60 -35.31 18.01
CA ALA A 1222 -8.98 -36.11 16.96
C ALA A 1222 -9.79 -36.16 15.64
N ASN A 1223 -11.09 -35.85 15.68
CA ASN A 1223 -11.98 -35.93 14.52
C ASN A 1223 -12.10 -34.61 13.75
N GLY A 1224 -11.55 -33.51 14.28
CA GLY A 1224 -11.51 -32.20 13.62
C GLY A 1224 -12.86 -31.50 13.48
N ILE A 1225 -13.82 -31.85 14.35
CA ILE A 1225 -15.19 -31.28 14.43
C ILE A 1225 -15.14 -29.85 14.97
N TRP A 1226 -14.21 -29.57 15.88
CA TRP A 1226 -13.95 -28.31 16.54
C TRP A 1226 -12.63 -27.68 16.09
N PRO A 1227 -12.42 -26.37 16.36
CA PRO A 1227 -11.18 -25.71 16.03
C PRO A 1227 -9.94 -26.38 16.65
N ALA A 1228 -8.95 -26.68 15.82
CA ALA A 1228 -7.73 -27.36 16.25
C ALA A 1228 -6.87 -26.51 17.20
N ASP A 1229 -6.81 -25.20 16.96
CA ASP A 1229 -6.01 -24.24 17.73
C ASP A 1229 -6.71 -22.87 17.83
N ALA A 1230 -6.04 -21.90 18.44
CA ALA A 1230 -6.62 -20.57 18.67
C ALA A 1230 -6.78 -19.70 17.41
N ASP A 1231 -5.97 -19.92 16.37
CA ASP A 1231 -6.10 -19.22 15.08
C ASP A 1231 -7.19 -19.92 14.23
N ALA A 1232 -7.33 -21.24 14.31
CA ALA A 1232 -8.46 -21.99 13.79
C ALA A 1232 -9.78 -21.51 14.42
N ASN A 1233 -9.77 -21.21 15.73
CA ASN A 1233 -10.92 -20.69 16.45
C ASN A 1233 -11.32 -19.30 15.96
N GLY A 1234 -10.33 -18.45 15.69
CA GLY A 1234 -10.54 -17.15 15.03
C GLY A 1234 -11.20 -17.31 13.66
N ALA A 1235 -10.63 -18.13 12.79
CA ALA A 1235 -11.17 -18.40 11.45
C ALA A 1235 -12.59 -19.01 11.49
N TYR A 1236 -12.83 -19.91 12.46
CA TYR A 1236 -14.14 -20.52 12.68
C TYR A 1236 -15.20 -19.48 13.07
N HIS A 1237 -14.91 -18.60 14.03
CA HIS A 1237 -15.87 -17.56 14.43
C HIS A 1237 -16.04 -16.46 13.38
N ILE A 1238 -15.03 -16.19 12.55
CA ILE A 1238 -15.19 -15.34 11.36
C ILE A 1238 -16.19 -15.99 10.39
N ALA A 1239 -16.08 -17.30 10.15
CA ALA A 1239 -17.05 -18.04 9.34
C ALA A 1239 -18.45 -18.03 9.97
N LEU A 1240 -18.57 -18.22 11.28
CA LEU A 1240 -19.85 -18.16 12.00
C LEU A 1240 -20.48 -16.76 11.95
N LYS A 1241 -19.71 -15.68 11.94
CA LYS A 1241 -20.24 -14.33 11.68
C LYS A 1241 -20.76 -14.20 10.25
N GLY A 1242 -20.10 -14.84 9.29
CA GLY A 1242 -20.67 -15.03 7.95
C GLY A 1242 -22.01 -15.77 7.98
N LEU A 1243 -22.11 -16.83 8.77
CA LEU A 1243 -23.34 -17.61 8.91
C LEU A 1243 -24.47 -16.77 9.53
N TYR A 1244 -24.13 -15.92 10.49
CA TYR A 1244 -25.06 -14.93 11.03
C TYR A 1244 -25.58 -13.98 9.94
N LEU A 1245 -24.72 -13.45 9.06
CA LEU A 1245 -25.16 -12.59 7.95
C LEU A 1245 -26.15 -13.33 7.03
N VAL A 1246 -25.86 -14.58 6.69
CA VAL A 1246 -26.73 -15.41 5.83
C VAL A 1246 -28.08 -15.66 6.49
N LYS A 1247 -28.11 -16.04 7.77
CA LYS A 1247 -29.35 -16.41 8.46
C LYS A 1247 -30.21 -15.21 8.87
N GLU A 1248 -29.58 -14.15 9.37
CA GLU A 1248 -30.27 -13.06 10.06
C GLU A 1248 -30.37 -11.77 9.25
N CYS A 1249 -29.37 -11.44 8.42
CA CYS A 1249 -29.36 -10.18 7.67
C CYS A 1249 -29.97 -10.35 6.28
N PHE A 1250 -29.54 -11.35 5.51
CA PHE A 1250 -29.99 -11.53 4.12
C PHE A 1250 -31.45 -11.95 4.00
N ASN A 1251 -31.98 -12.70 4.98
CA ASN A 1251 -33.35 -13.19 4.98
C ASN A 1251 -34.40 -12.15 5.38
N LYS A 1252 -34.01 -11.01 5.99
CA LYS A 1252 -34.95 -10.00 6.53
C LYS A 1252 -35.12 -8.75 5.65
N ASN A 1253 -34.55 -8.73 4.44
CA ASN A 1253 -34.44 -7.51 3.61
C ASN A 1253 -33.77 -6.30 4.32
N GLU A 1254 -33.13 -6.51 5.47
CA GLU A 1254 -32.31 -5.50 6.12
C GLU A 1254 -31.00 -5.37 5.32
N LYS A 1255 -30.84 -4.26 4.60
CA LYS A 1255 -29.60 -3.95 3.84
C LYS A 1255 -28.37 -3.70 4.72
N SER A 1256 -28.47 -3.90 6.04
CA SER A 1256 -27.40 -3.62 7.00
C SER A 1256 -26.50 -4.83 7.19
N LEU A 1257 -25.24 -4.73 6.75
CA LEU A 1257 -24.19 -5.73 7.03
C LEU A 1257 -23.53 -5.53 8.41
N LYS A 1258 -24.16 -4.75 9.30
CA LYS A 1258 -23.62 -4.42 10.63
C LYS A 1258 -23.93 -5.53 11.62
N ILE A 1259 -22.89 -6.07 12.26
CA ILE A 1259 -23.02 -7.05 13.35
C ILE A 1259 -22.78 -6.34 14.68
N GLU A 1260 -23.84 -6.20 15.48
CA GLU A 1260 -23.74 -5.69 16.85
C GLU A 1260 -23.31 -6.81 17.82
N HIS A 1261 -22.51 -6.47 18.84
CA HIS A 1261 -21.98 -7.47 19.76
C HIS A 1261 -23.08 -8.26 20.49
N LYS A 1262 -24.14 -7.58 20.94
CA LYS A 1262 -25.30 -8.22 21.58
C LYS A 1262 -25.93 -9.30 20.68
N ASN A 1263 -26.10 -9.00 19.38
CA ASN A 1263 -26.68 -9.95 18.43
C ASN A 1263 -25.72 -11.10 18.13
N TRP A 1264 -24.42 -10.81 18.05
CA TRP A 1264 -23.38 -11.83 17.91
C TRP A 1264 -23.37 -12.82 19.07
N PHE A 1265 -23.37 -12.33 20.32
CA PHE A 1265 -23.38 -13.21 21.50
C PHE A 1265 -24.65 -14.06 21.56
N LYS A 1266 -25.82 -13.46 21.30
CA LYS A 1266 -27.06 -14.22 21.19
C LYS A 1266 -26.95 -15.36 20.19
N PHE A 1267 -26.45 -15.09 18.99
CA PHE A 1267 -26.25 -16.12 17.97
C PHE A 1267 -25.24 -17.20 18.41
N ALA A 1268 -24.07 -16.79 18.88
CA ALA A 1268 -22.99 -17.72 19.24
C ALA A 1268 -23.39 -18.66 20.39
N GLN A 1269 -24.19 -18.17 21.35
CA GLN A 1269 -24.59 -18.90 22.55
C GLN A 1269 -25.87 -19.74 22.35
N THR A 1270 -26.74 -19.42 21.38
CA THR A 1270 -28.02 -20.14 21.18
C THR A 1270 -28.00 -21.11 20.00
N ARG A 1271 -26.97 -21.08 19.14
CA ARG A 1271 -26.90 -21.91 17.92
C ARG A 1271 -27.00 -23.42 18.14
N PHE A 1272 -26.76 -23.89 19.37
CA PHE A 1272 -26.82 -25.30 19.77
C PHE A 1272 -28.22 -25.76 20.16
N ASN A 1273 -29.13 -24.84 20.50
CA ASN A 1273 -30.47 -25.18 21.00
C ASN A 1273 -31.47 -25.53 19.89
N GLY A 1274 -31.03 -25.55 18.63
CA GLY A 1274 -31.90 -25.72 17.45
C GLY A 1274 -32.06 -27.16 16.92
N SER A 1275 -31.49 -28.19 17.56
CA SER A 1275 -31.69 -29.60 17.15
C SER A 1275 -32.85 -30.28 17.88
N LEU A 1276 -33.54 -29.59 18.78
CA LEU A 1276 -34.70 -30.08 19.51
C LEU A 1276 -35.82 -29.04 19.41
N THR A 1277 -36.99 -29.47 18.93
CA THR A 1277 -38.26 -28.74 18.81
C THR A 1277 -38.51 -27.95 17.52
N LYS A 1278 -39.17 -28.62 16.56
CA LYS A 1278 -40.37 -28.13 15.86
C LYS A 1278 -41.05 -29.30 15.12
N ASN A 1279 -41.73 -30.14 15.89
CA ASN A 1279 -42.94 -30.86 15.46
C ASN A 1279 -43.94 -30.66 16.61
N GLY A 1280 -44.97 -29.88 16.31
CA GLY A 1280 -46.05 -29.45 17.20
C GLY A 1280 -46.97 -28.59 16.38
#